data_AF-A0A8B9KI47-F1
#
_entry.id   AF-A0A8B9KI47-F1
#
_cell.length_a   1.000
_cell.length_b   1.000
_cell.length_c   1.000
_cell.angle_alpha   90.00
_cell.angle_beta   90.00
_cell.angle_gamma   90.00
#
_symmetry.space_group_name_H-M   'P 1'
#
loop_
_entity.id
_entity.type
_entity.pdbx_description
1 polymer ?
#
loop_
_entity_poly.entity_id
_entity_poly.type
_entity_poly.pdbx_seq_one_letter_code
_entity_poly.pdbx_strand_id
1 'polypeptide(L)'
;MAAELHPRSGKLIGLSNSNRTAQRNQPVQEFNHGLVLSREPLRDRDVFTVRIDKKVNSWSGSIEIGVTALDPAALDFPSSATGLKGGSWIVSGCSVLKDGRSVLEEYGRDLDQLGEGDRVGIQRNGRGELHLWVNGQDCGTAASGLPSRLWAVVDLYGKCTQITVVSCEPPPNTEGEECEEDEEEREEEAAPARPDKFPNNLESDTGGSSTNNSPSGSSGGTAGIPMGSGGMTTNDALLFHEKCGTLIKLSNNNKTAERRRPLDEFNNGVVMTNRPLRHNEMFEIRIDKLVDKWSGSIEIGVTTHNPNNLDYPATMTNLRSGTIMMSGCGILTNGKGTRREYCEFTCVAANQTPGVVYGVVDLYGMAVKVTIVHNHNHSDRLRRNNAIMRALSPDVGRPRPALSLTPDPEAPDRLLFHPNCGQKAAIIGDGRTALRPHATDDFNHGVVLSNRPLHSNEVFQVRIDKMVDKWAGSIEIGVTTHNPAYLQLPSTMTNLRSGTWMMTGNGVMHNGTTILDEYGHNLDRLKAGDTVGVVRKDDGSLHFFVNGVPQGPAAWNVPPSVYAVVDLYGQAAQATIMDDMADLPPLPDDSSEGPMAMSPGSPCSVTGASAASDLRFHQLHGTNAVITNGGRTALRQNCRSEFNDAIVISNRCLRDGELFEIVIQKMVDRWSGSIEAGVTAIRPEELEFPNTMTDIDYDTWMLSGTAIMQDGNTMRNNYGCDLDSLSTGSRIGMMRTASGDLHYYINGVDQGVACTGLPPGKEVYAVIDLYGQCVQVSITSSSGPLDNSLCTSNITEKSFPIHSPVAGVAHRLHSKHGKNVVLLGDGCQAVRVGGYAHGIVFSAKELKTDELFEVRTEEKELNHFIVHLNGRGVTISIFHQNRSKLSHGLEHQSQKKRIDDSYCKWRSTLPRVSSYNQGLLVTAQALPRQQLFQFQIDRLNSSWTSSLSLGVIGHSPDRLNFPSTACCLKRSVWLLQRDSVFHNSLKICENYGPNLDTCPEGTVLGVLVDANGCLHLYVNGMDQGVAAQDIPSPCFPLIDLYGQCDGIGGNEKADILESVCWTPPPEVNPNKTCEYQALCSRFKELLTLPDGYFNEDAKYNLCYCESCHKLRGDEAYYKRGEPPRDYALPFGWCRFALRSVSNTFKKWHIAYHGTSVGSLRRALDHSQILTGEFCYGEPEENSAPEREIPRVRLSPTMRYSGLEVFAPKVQFRDPRSLRCHNAQVGFQVCVRPGSYKVGPQSLGVSEPLDPRFSNTEIEWITKEKGGTLLYGLLIRVE
;
A
#
# COMPACT_ATOMS: atom_id res chain seq x y z
N MET A 1 -35.82 9.25 -36.61
CA MET A 1 -36.58 8.88 -35.39
C MET A 1 -35.85 9.49 -34.20
N ALA A 2 -36.54 9.80 -33.09
CA ALA A 2 -35.84 10.31 -31.91
C ALA A 2 -34.92 9.21 -31.35
N ALA A 3 -33.71 9.57 -30.92
CA ALA A 3 -32.83 8.64 -30.25
C ALA A 3 -33.38 8.33 -28.84
N GLU A 4 -33.56 7.04 -28.55
CA GLU A 4 -34.11 6.50 -27.31
C GLU A 4 -33.07 5.59 -26.63
N LEU A 5 -33.16 5.45 -25.31
CA LEU A 5 -32.45 4.44 -24.53
C LEU A 5 -33.23 3.12 -24.52
N HIS A 6 -32.49 2.02 -24.44
CA HIS A 6 -33.06 0.69 -24.32
C HIS A 6 -33.74 0.50 -22.94
N PRO A 7 -34.90 -0.16 -22.84
CA PRO A 7 -35.63 -0.32 -21.58
C PRO A 7 -34.95 -1.25 -20.56
N ARG A 8 -34.02 -2.12 -20.99
CA ARG A 8 -33.08 -2.80 -20.06
C ARG A 8 -31.89 -1.87 -19.79
N SER A 9 -31.59 -1.67 -18.50
CA SER A 9 -30.51 -0.82 -18.00
C SER A 9 -29.84 -1.45 -16.77
N GLY A 10 -28.75 -0.84 -16.29
CA GLY A 10 -28.09 -1.16 -15.04
C GLY A 10 -29.02 -1.04 -13.82
N LYS A 11 -28.70 -1.81 -12.78
CA LYS A 11 -29.53 -2.05 -11.59
C LYS A 11 -30.04 -0.77 -10.89
N LEU A 12 -29.28 0.33 -10.93
CA LEU A 12 -29.63 1.58 -10.25
C LEU A 12 -30.28 2.63 -11.15
N ILE A 13 -30.53 2.34 -12.42
CA ILE A 13 -31.13 3.30 -13.35
C ILE A 13 -32.66 3.29 -13.29
N GLY A 14 -33.24 4.48 -13.17
CA GLY A 14 -34.61 4.79 -13.53
C GLY A 14 -34.64 5.48 -14.89
N LEU A 15 -35.43 4.96 -15.83
CA LEU A 15 -35.71 5.60 -17.11
C LEU A 15 -36.98 6.45 -17.02
N SER A 16 -36.97 7.60 -17.69
CA SER A 16 -38.06 8.57 -17.72
C SER A 16 -38.11 9.29 -19.07
N ASN A 17 -39.08 10.19 -19.25
CA ASN A 17 -39.24 10.98 -20.49
C ASN A 17 -39.30 10.09 -21.74
N SER A 18 -40.16 9.07 -21.71
CA SER A 18 -40.29 8.05 -22.78
C SER A 18 -38.96 7.37 -23.14
N ASN A 19 -38.22 6.89 -22.13
CA ASN A 19 -36.88 6.31 -22.24
C ASN A 19 -35.83 7.23 -22.89
N ARG A 20 -36.00 8.55 -22.82
CA ARG A 20 -34.98 9.50 -23.29
C ARG A 20 -34.13 10.06 -22.17
N THR A 21 -34.53 9.90 -20.91
CA THR A 21 -33.80 10.39 -19.74
C THR A 21 -33.49 9.25 -18.79
N ALA A 22 -32.21 8.99 -18.51
CA ALA A 22 -31.77 8.05 -17.49
C ALA A 22 -31.33 8.79 -16.23
N GLN A 23 -31.70 8.29 -15.06
CA GLN A 23 -31.30 8.81 -13.77
C GLN A 23 -30.84 7.67 -12.86
N ARG A 24 -29.72 7.86 -12.15
CA ARG A 24 -29.23 6.92 -11.14
C ARG A 24 -29.93 7.19 -9.80
N ASN A 25 -30.67 6.20 -9.29
CA ASN A 25 -31.65 6.38 -8.22
C ASN A 25 -31.05 6.54 -6.81
N GLN A 26 -29.79 6.10 -6.59
CA GLN A 26 -29.12 6.16 -5.28
C GLN A 26 -27.79 6.93 -5.36
N PRO A 27 -27.81 8.22 -5.77
CA PRO A 27 -26.61 8.97 -6.16
C PRO A 27 -25.63 9.27 -5.02
N VAL A 28 -26.08 9.20 -3.76
CA VAL A 28 -25.28 9.52 -2.56
C VAL A 28 -24.69 8.27 -1.88
N GLN A 29 -25.19 7.06 -2.20
CA GLN A 29 -24.81 5.81 -1.50
C GLN A 29 -23.96 4.88 -2.38
N GLU A 30 -24.25 4.83 -3.68
CA GLU A 30 -23.45 4.09 -4.65
C GLU A 30 -22.98 5.06 -5.76
N PHE A 31 -22.01 4.66 -6.57
CA PHE A 31 -21.41 5.49 -7.64
C PHE A 31 -21.38 4.79 -9.01
N ASN A 32 -21.79 3.54 -9.07
CA ASN A 32 -21.70 2.68 -10.25
C ASN A 32 -23.07 2.02 -10.55
N HIS A 33 -23.11 0.95 -11.35
CA HIS A 33 -24.33 0.30 -11.84
C HIS A 33 -25.27 1.25 -12.63
N GLY A 34 -24.68 2.27 -13.28
CA GLY A 34 -25.37 3.34 -14.01
C GLY A 34 -25.55 3.11 -15.51
N LEU A 35 -25.29 1.90 -16.01
CA LEU A 35 -25.15 1.62 -17.44
C LEU A 35 -26.49 1.68 -18.21
N VAL A 36 -26.51 2.39 -19.34
CA VAL A 36 -27.61 2.42 -20.32
C VAL A 36 -27.07 2.28 -21.74
N LEU A 37 -27.89 1.75 -22.65
CA LEU A 37 -27.55 1.60 -24.06
C LEU A 37 -28.58 2.28 -24.96
N SER A 38 -28.21 2.59 -26.20
CA SER A 38 -29.19 3.01 -27.22
C SER A 38 -30.21 1.90 -27.49
N ARG A 39 -31.45 2.29 -27.78
CA ARG A 39 -32.51 1.32 -28.13
C ARG A 39 -32.23 0.58 -29.42
N GLU A 40 -31.84 1.33 -30.44
CA GLU A 40 -31.47 0.83 -31.77
C GLU A 40 -29.95 0.87 -31.93
N PRO A 41 -29.38 0.03 -32.82
CA PRO A 41 -27.97 0.16 -33.18
C PRO A 41 -27.71 1.49 -33.91
N LEU A 42 -26.50 2.00 -33.74
CA LEU A 42 -25.99 3.18 -34.43
C LEU A 42 -25.95 2.93 -35.93
N ARG A 43 -26.25 3.98 -36.69
CA ARG A 43 -26.08 4.03 -38.14
C ARG A 43 -24.79 4.79 -38.46
N ASP A 44 -24.19 4.47 -39.59
CA ASP A 44 -22.98 5.17 -40.01
C ASP A 44 -23.26 6.66 -40.18
N ARG A 45 -22.39 7.48 -39.59
CA ARG A 45 -22.46 8.95 -39.51
C ARG A 45 -23.54 9.52 -38.56
N ASP A 46 -24.39 8.72 -37.93
CA ASP A 46 -25.31 9.22 -36.87
C ASP A 46 -24.55 9.41 -35.54
N VAL A 47 -24.62 10.61 -34.95
CA VAL A 47 -24.02 10.92 -33.64
C VAL A 47 -25.06 10.70 -32.52
N PHE A 48 -24.90 9.63 -31.73
CA PHE A 48 -25.76 9.42 -30.57
C PHE A 48 -25.32 10.32 -29.43
N THR A 49 -26.07 11.40 -29.18
CA THR A 49 -25.71 12.47 -28.25
C THR A 49 -26.56 12.44 -26.98
N VAL A 50 -25.91 12.57 -25.83
CA VAL A 50 -26.54 12.76 -24.51
C VAL A 50 -26.11 14.08 -23.90
N ARG A 51 -26.99 14.71 -23.13
CA ARG A 51 -26.69 15.87 -22.27
C ARG A 51 -26.65 15.42 -20.83
N ILE A 52 -25.66 15.90 -20.08
CA ILE A 52 -25.59 15.74 -18.62
C ILE A 52 -26.62 16.69 -18.00
N ASP A 53 -27.65 16.14 -17.34
CA ASP A 53 -28.68 16.97 -16.69
C ASP A 53 -28.40 17.20 -15.20
N LYS A 54 -27.76 16.24 -14.51
CA LYS A 54 -27.40 16.36 -13.09
C LYS A 54 -26.09 15.65 -12.74
N LYS A 55 -25.30 16.29 -11.88
CA LYS A 55 -24.11 15.73 -11.23
C LYS A 55 -24.21 15.83 -9.71
N VAL A 56 -23.43 15.00 -9.01
CA VAL A 56 -23.21 15.10 -7.56
C VAL A 56 -21.71 15.20 -7.27
N ASN A 57 -21.35 15.88 -6.20
CA ASN A 57 -19.95 16.17 -5.85
C ASN A 57 -19.37 15.18 -4.82
N SER A 58 -20.08 14.08 -4.51
CA SER A 58 -19.70 13.10 -3.48
C SER A 58 -18.73 12.02 -3.96
N TRP A 59 -18.39 11.98 -5.25
CA TRP A 59 -17.63 10.91 -5.89
C TRP A 59 -16.58 11.46 -6.87
N SER A 60 -15.58 10.65 -7.23
CA SER A 60 -14.68 10.84 -8.38
C SER A 60 -15.25 10.17 -9.64
N GLY A 61 -14.69 10.45 -10.82
CA GLY A 61 -15.29 10.04 -12.10
C GLY A 61 -16.48 10.90 -12.51
N SER A 62 -16.86 10.90 -13.79
CA SER A 62 -17.96 11.72 -14.31
C SER A 62 -18.94 10.96 -15.18
N ILE A 63 -18.52 10.45 -16.34
CA ILE A 63 -19.39 9.78 -17.30
C ILE A 63 -18.51 8.93 -18.21
N GLU A 64 -18.93 7.69 -18.47
CA GLU A 64 -18.28 6.83 -19.46
C GLU A 64 -19.20 6.74 -20.67
N ILE A 65 -18.65 6.80 -21.89
CA ILE A 65 -19.45 6.73 -23.13
C ILE A 65 -18.69 5.95 -24.21
N GLY A 66 -19.40 5.17 -25.01
CA GLY A 66 -18.77 4.38 -26.06
C GLY A 66 -19.75 3.55 -26.86
N VAL A 67 -19.29 2.40 -27.35
CA VAL A 67 -20.07 1.48 -28.17
C VAL A 67 -19.81 0.02 -27.81
N THR A 68 -20.78 -0.85 -28.09
CA THR A 68 -20.63 -2.31 -27.99
C THR A 68 -21.29 -3.04 -29.15
N ALA A 69 -20.71 -4.18 -29.54
CA ALA A 69 -21.28 -5.14 -30.49
C ALA A 69 -22.31 -6.09 -29.86
N LEU A 70 -22.46 -6.08 -28.53
CA LEU A 70 -23.42 -6.91 -27.81
C LEU A 70 -24.83 -6.29 -27.84
N ASP A 71 -25.82 -7.12 -28.17
CA ASP A 71 -27.22 -6.68 -28.26
C ASP A 71 -27.79 -6.42 -26.84
N PRO A 72 -28.31 -5.20 -26.53
CA PRO A 72 -28.85 -4.86 -25.21
C PRO A 72 -30.05 -5.70 -24.78
N ALA A 73 -30.70 -6.43 -25.70
CA ALA A 73 -31.73 -7.40 -25.35
C ALA A 73 -31.16 -8.65 -24.67
N ALA A 74 -29.90 -9.03 -24.95
CA ALA A 74 -29.23 -10.22 -24.44
C ALA A 74 -28.05 -9.93 -23.49
N LEU A 75 -27.63 -8.67 -23.37
CA LEU A 75 -26.52 -8.25 -22.51
C LEU A 75 -26.82 -8.42 -21.01
N ASP A 76 -25.85 -8.92 -20.25
CA ASP A 76 -25.79 -8.80 -18.80
C ASP A 76 -24.97 -7.55 -18.42
N PHE A 77 -25.56 -6.69 -17.60
CA PHE A 77 -25.04 -5.35 -17.33
C PHE A 77 -23.98 -5.40 -16.21
N PRO A 78 -22.69 -5.11 -16.49
CA PRO A 78 -21.64 -5.06 -15.47
C PRO A 78 -21.80 -3.87 -14.51
N SER A 79 -20.89 -3.75 -13.54
CA SER A 79 -20.88 -2.63 -12.59
C SER A 79 -20.49 -1.29 -13.21
N SER A 80 -19.66 -1.24 -14.25
CA SER A 80 -19.44 -0.05 -15.07
C SER A 80 -19.21 -0.40 -16.54
N ALA A 81 -19.29 0.58 -17.45
CA ALA A 81 -19.05 0.39 -18.88
C ALA A 81 -17.66 -0.22 -19.18
N THR A 82 -16.61 0.18 -18.46
CA THR A 82 -15.25 -0.43 -18.61
C THR A 82 -15.22 -1.94 -18.28
N GLY A 83 -16.20 -2.43 -17.53
CA GLY A 83 -16.41 -3.85 -17.27
C GLY A 83 -16.92 -4.65 -18.46
N LEU A 84 -17.41 -4.01 -19.53
CA LEU A 84 -17.86 -4.69 -20.75
C LEU A 84 -16.69 -5.42 -21.46
N LYS A 85 -17.04 -6.52 -22.13
CA LYS A 85 -16.17 -7.42 -22.90
C LYS A 85 -16.94 -7.89 -24.13
N GLY A 86 -16.23 -8.41 -25.14
CA GLY A 86 -16.85 -9.05 -26.31
C GLY A 86 -17.13 -8.08 -27.47
N GLY A 87 -16.24 -7.12 -27.70
CA GLY A 87 -16.38 -6.11 -28.74
C GLY A 87 -17.00 -4.82 -28.22
N SER A 88 -16.47 -4.28 -27.13
CA SER A 88 -16.83 -2.96 -26.58
C SER A 88 -15.66 -1.98 -26.62
N TRP A 89 -15.94 -0.72 -26.95
CA TRP A 89 -15.00 0.40 -26.97
C TRP A 89 -15.58 1.54 -26.15
N ILE A 90 -14.99 1.86 -25.00
CA ILE A 90 -15.51 2.80 -24.01
C ILE A 90 -14.50 3.91 -23.76
N VAL A 91 -14.92 5.16 -23.82
CA VAL A 91 -14.14 6.32 -23.38
C VAL A 91 -14.49 6.62 -21.92
N SER A 92 -13.47 6.72 -21.07
CA SER A 92 -13.58 7.09 -19.65
C SER A 92 -12.45 8.07 -19.31
N GLY A 93 -12.78 9.25 -18.78
CA GLY A 93 -11.83 10.37 -18.65
C GLY A 93 -11.26 10.79 -20.01
N CYS A 94 -9.94 10.64 -20.18
CA CYS A 94 -9.20 10.81 -21.43
C CYS A 94 -8.77 9.48 -22.09
N SER A 95 -9.21 8.32 -21.59
CA SER A 95 -8.73 7.02 -22.06
C SER A 95 -9.81 6.28 -22.87
N VAL A 96 -9.41 5.67 -23.98
CA VAL A 96 -10.24 4.74 -24.76
C VAL A 96 -9.86 3.32 -24.39
N LEU A 97 -10.83 2.54 -23.95
CA LEU A 97 -10.67 1.15 -23.53
C LEU A 97 -11.38 0.21 -24.50
N LYS A 98 -10.67 -0.80 -25.01
CA LYS A 98 -11.26 -1.92 -25.77
C LYS A 98 -11.38 -3.14 -24.86
N ASP A 99 -12.60 -3.65 -24.69
CA ASP A 99 -12.91 -4.76 -23.78
C ASP A 99 -12.31 -4.56 -22.37
N GLY A 100 -12.36 -3.32 -21.89
CA GLY A 100 -11.79 -2.86 -20.61
C GLY A 100 -10.28 -2.99 -20.46
N ARG A 101 -9.53 -2.99 -21.56
CA ARG A 101 -8.09 -2.72 -21.58
C ARG A 101 -7.86 -1.37 -22.25
N SER A 102 -7.00 -0.52 -21.69
CA SER A 102 -6.61 0.73 -22.34
C SER A 102 -5.99 0.44 -23.72
N VAL A 103 -6.38 1.21 -24.73
CA VAL A 103 -5.84 1.12 -26.11
C VAL A 103 -5.42 2.47 -26.69
N LEU A 104 -5.86 3.57 -26.08
CA LEU A 104 -5.43 4.92 -26.40
C LEU A 104 -5.61 5.79 -25.15
N GLU A 105 -4.58 6.54 -24.77
CA GLU A 105 -4.61 7.47 -23.64
C GLU A 105 -4.43 8.91 -24.17
N GLU A 106 -4.73 9.91 -23.34
CA GLU A 106 -4.77 11.34 -23.75
C GLU A 106 -5.75 11.66 -24.91
N TYR A 107 -6.76 10.82 -25.14
CA TYR A 107 -7.73 11.01 -26.20
C TYR A 107 -8.75 12.14 -25.90
N GLY A 108 -8.72 13.17 -26.74
CA GLY A 108 -9.81 14.14 -26.88
C GLY A 108 -9.97 15.09 -25.69
N ARG A 109 -11.22 15.31 -25.26
CA ARG A 109 -11.52 16.09 -24.05
C ARG A 109 -11.88 15.17 -22.90
N ASP A 110 -11.23 15.43 -21.77
CA ASP A 110 -11.54 14.81 -20.48
C ASP A 110 -13.03 14.86 -20.13
N LEU A 111 -13.66 13.69 -20.10
CA LEU A 111 -15.06 13.51 -19.69
C LEU A 111 -15.30 13.86 -18.21
N ASP A 112 -14.26 13.87 -17.38
CA ASP A 112 -14.35 14.21 -15.95
C ASP A 112 -14.60 15.69 -15.67
N GLN A 113 -14.22 16.56 -16.62
CA GLN A 113 -14.38 18.01 -16.53
C GLN A 113 -15.75 18.52 -16.99
N LEU A 114 -16.58 17.68 -17.62
CA LEU A 114 -17.85 18.10 -18.21
C LEU A 114 -18.88 18.49 -17.14
N GLY A 115 -19.57 19.61 -17.32
CA GLY A 115 -20.56 20.14 -16.40
C GLY A 115 -21.99 19.65 -16.64
N GLU A 116 -22.91 20.08 -15.77
CA GLU A 116 -24.34 20.02 -16.08
C GLU A 116 -24.64 20.95 -17.27
N GLY A 117 -25.39 20.45 -18.26
CA GLY A 117 -25.69 21.14 -19.51
C GLY A 117 -24.80 20.77 -20.70
N ASP A 118 -23.59 20.24 -20.44
CA ASP A 118 -22.69 19.77 -21.51
C ASP A 118 -23.25 18.54 -22.23
N ARG A 119 -22.86 18.40 -23.51
CA ARG A 119 -23.29 17.32 -24.41
C ARG A 119 -22.11 16.47 -24.83
N VAL A 120 -22.30 15.16 -24.79
CA VAL A 120 -21.34 14.16 -25.24
C VAL A 120 -22.04 13.22 -26.20
N GLY A 121 -21.40 12.92 -27.32
CA GLY A 121 -21.94 11.99 -28.30
C GLY A 121 -20.89 11.04 -28.84
N ILE A 122 -21.36 9.92 -29.37
CA ILE A 122 -20.52 8.89 -29.97
C ILE A 122 -21.02 8.59 -31.38
N GLN A 123 -20.09 8.39 -32.33
CA GLN A 123 -20.40 8.18 -33.73
C GLN A 123 -19.52 7.06 -34.30
N ARG A 124 -20.10 6.20 -35.15
CA ARG A 124 -19.34 5.34 -36.06
C ARG A 124 -19.28 6.01 -37.43
N ASN A 125 -18.10 6.29 -37.95
CA ASN A 125 -17.95 6.86 -39.29
C ASN A 125 -18.03 5.76 -40.38
N GLY A 126 -18.10 6.15 -41.65
CA GLY A 126 -18.21 5.21 -42.78
C GLY A 126 -16.98 4.34 -43.05
N ARG A 127 -15.83 4.62 -42.42
CA ARG A 127 -14.61 3.81 -42.46
C ARG A 127 -14.57 2.76 -41.34
N GLY A 128 -15.56 2.75 -40.44
CA GLY A 128 -15.56 1.90 -39.26
C GLY A 128 -14.66 2.43 -38.15
N GLU A 129 -14.57 3.75 -38.01
CA GLU A 129 -13.83 4.42 -36.94
C GLU A 129 -14.82 5.03 -35.94
N LEU A 130 -14.43 5.05 -34.66
CA LEU A 130 -15.19 5.60 -33.54
C LEU A 130 -14.77 7.05 -33.30
N HIS A 131 -15.73 7.97 -33.23
CA HIS A 131 -15.48 9.38 -32.94
C HIS A 131 -16.28 9.83 -31.72
N LEU A 132 -15.65 10.60 -30.83
CA LEU A 132 -16.28 11.26 -29.70
C LEU A 132 -16.58 12.72 -30.05
N TRP A 133 -17.81 13.15 -29.75
CA TRP A 133 -18.29 14.50 -30.01
C TRP A 133 -18.58 15.19 -28.68
N VAL A 134 -17.91 16.31 -28.39
CA VAL A 134 -18.13 17.09 -27.15
C VAL A 134 -18.65 18.47 -27.52
N ASN A 135 -19.85 18.81 -27.05
CA ASN A 135 -20.55 20.06 -27.36
C ASN A 135 -20.64 20.40 -28.87
N GLY A 136 -20.69 19.38 -29.73
CA GLY A 136 -20.75 19.53 -31.19
C GLY A 136 -19.39 19.61 -31.89
N GLN A 137 -18.28 19.51 -31.17
CA GLN A 137 -16.92 19.41 -31.72
C GLN A 137 -16.47 17.94 -31.76
N ASP A 138 -16.03 17.46 -32.91
CA ASP A 138 -15.36 16.16 -33.05
C ASP A 138 -13.99 16.19 -32.34
N CYS A 139 -13.70 15.16 -31.55
CA CYS A 139 -12.43 14.97 -30.85
C CYS A 139 -11.44 14.06 -31.62
N GLY A 140 -11.83 13.57 -32.81
CA GLY A 140 -11.00 12.72 -33.67
C GLY A 140 -11.25 11.21 -33.46
N THR A 141 -10.43 10.37 -34.08
CA THR A 141 -10.60 8.91 -34.04
C THR A 141 -10.18 8.32 -32.68
N ALA A 142 -11.14 7.76 -31.95
CA ALA A 142 -10.94 7.02 -30.69
C ALA A 142 -10.43 5.59 -30.92
N ALA A 143 -10.92 4.94 -31.98
CA ALA A 143 -10.59 3.56 -32.34
C ALA A 143 -10.97 3.28 -33.80
N SER A 144 -10.32 2.31 -34.44
CA SER A 144 -10.57 1.88 -35.82
C SER A 144 -10.93 0.40 -35.91
N GLY A 145 -11.46 -0.04 -37.06
CA GLY A 145 -11.83 -1.44 -37.31
C GLY A 145 -13.12 -1.90 -36.61
N LEU A 146 -14.08 -0.99 -36.40
CA LEU A 146 -15.31 -1.26 -35.67
C LEU A 146 -16.37 -2.02 -36.52
N PRO A 147 -17.07 -3.03 -35.95
CA PRO A 147 -18.19 -3.73 -36.59
C PRO A 147 -19.30 -2.79 -37.08
N SER A 148 -20.06 -3.21 -38.09
CA SER A 148 -21.15 -2.42 -38.69
C SER A 148 -22.43 -2.34 -37.86
N ARG A 149 -22.64 -3.24 -36.88
CA ARG A 149 -23.78 -3.23 -35.97
C ARG A 149 -23.27 -3.04 -34.55
N LEU A 150 -23.47 -1.84 -34.01
CA LEU A 150 -23.05 -1.43 -32.67
C LEU A 150 -24.16 -0.64 -31.98
N TRP A 151 -24.23 -0.70 -30.67
CA TRP A 151 -25.09 0.15 -29.85
C TRP A 151 -24.24 1.16 -29.08
N ALA A 152 -24.74 2.38 -28.89
CA ALA A 152 -24.10 3.30 -27.97
C ALA A 152 -24.27 2.83 -26.54
N VAL A 153 -23.25 3.07 -25.73
CA VAL A 153 -23.17 2.76 -24.30
C VAL A 153 -22.92 4.07 -23.57
N VAL A 154 -23.65 4.31 -22.47
CA VAL A 154 -23.42 5.45 -21.57
C VAL A 154 -23.51 4.94 -20.14
N ASP A 155 -22.56 5.28 -19.29
CA ASP A 155 -22.60 4.96 -17.86
C ASP A 155 -22.66 6.22 -17.01
N LEU A 156 -23.68 6.29 -16.15
CA LEU A 156 -23.86 7.34 -15.17
C LEU A 156 -22.98 7.06 -13.94
N TYR A 157 -21.67 6.94 -14.19
CA TYR A 157 -20.65 6.61 -13.21
C TYR A 157 -20.23 7.84 -12.38
N GLY A 158 -19.80 7.64 -11.14
CA GLY A 158 -19.22 8.68 -10.30
C GLY A 158 -20.14 9.88 -10.11
N LYS A 159 -19.69 11.05 -10.55
CA LYS A 159 -20.40 12.33 -10.44
C LYS A 159 -21.65 12.40 -11.31
N CYS A 160 -21.76 11.79 -12.49
CA CYS A 160 -23.00 11.89 -13.27
C CYS A 160 -24.12 11.08 -12.65
N THR A 161 -25.32 11.67 -12.60
CA THR A 161 -26.50 11.05 -11.98
C THR A 161 -27.76 11.19 -12.81
N GLN A 162 -27.79 12.07 -13.82
CA GLN A 162 -28.87 12.14 -14.80
C GLN A 162 -28.35 12.57 -16.17
N ILE A 163 -28.80 11.88 -17.23
CA ILE A 163 -28.56 12.25 -18.63
C ILE A 163 -29.86 12.22 -19.44
N THR A 164 -29.94 13.03 -20.50
CA THR A 164 -31.02 12.99 -21.49
C THR A 164 -30.46 12.88 -22.90
N VAL A 165 -30.98 11.97 -23.71
CA VAL A 165 -30.65 11.81 -25.13
C VAL A 165 -31.18 13.01 -25.93
N VAL A 166 -30.26 13.75 -26.55
CA VAL A 166 -30.53 14.93 -27.36
C VAL A 166 -30.35 14.58 -28.83
N SER A 167 -31.39 14.83 -29.63
CA SER A 167 -31.30 14.78 -31.09
C SER A 167 -30.68 16.08 -31.61
N CYS A 168 -29.55 15.99 -32.30
CA CYS A 168 -28.95 17.08 -33.07
C CYS A 168 -28.56 16.61 -34.48
N GLU A 169 -28.47 17.57 -35.39
CA GLU A 169 -28.45 17.41 -36.85
C GLU A 169 -27.08 16.96 -37.40
N PRO A 170 -27.03 16.36 -38.61
CA PRO A 170 -25.78 15.96 -39.24
C PRO A 170 -24.86 17.16 -39.55
N PRO A 171 -23.53 16.97 -39.55
CA PRO A 171 -22.57 18.02 -39.89
C PRO A 171 -22.68 18.43 -41.37
N PRO A 172 -22.34 19.70 -41.72
CA PRO A 172 -22.42 20.18 -43.10
C PRO A 172 -21.35 19.54 -44.00
N ASN A 173 -21.73 19.21 -45.24
CA ASN A 173 -20.81 18.68 -46.26
C ASN A 173 -19.78 19.75 -46.68
N THR A 174 -18.49 19.41 -46.59
CA THR A 174 -17.45 19.95 -47.47
C THR A 174 -17.06 18.86 -48.45
N GLU A 175 -17.55 18.97 -49.68
CA GLU A 175 -17.13 18.19 -50.84
C GLU A 175 -15.99 18.91 -51.57
N GLY A 176 -15.11 18.14 -52.23
CA GLY A 176 -14.22 18.65 -53.28
C GLY A 176 -12.74 18.74 -52.91
N GLU A 177 -12.00 17.65 -53.13
CA GLU A 177 -10.76 17.66 -53.92
C GLU A 177 -10.45 16.21 -54.34
N GLU A 178 -10.44 15.97 -55.65
CA GLU A 178 -10.16 14.68 -56.29
C GLU A 178 -8.67 14.58 -56.67
N CYS A 179 -8.15 13.37 -56.90
CA CYS A 179 -6.74 13.14 -57.25
C CYS A 179 -6.58 12.58 -58.67
N GLU A 180 -6.23 13.44 -59.63
CA GLU A 180 -5.67 13.17 -60.97
C GLU A 180 -4.87 14.43 -61.37
N GLU A 181 -3.79 14.48 -62.14
CA GLU A 181 -2.77 13.54 -62.66
C GLU A 181 -1.58 14.44 -63.14
N ASP A 182 -0.32 13.99 -63.03
CA ASP A 182 0.87 14.41 -63.84
C ASP A 182 1.30 15.92 -63.85
N GLU A 183 2.51 16.37 -64.21
CA GLU A 183 3.82 15.79 -64.59
C GLU A 183 4.94 16.87 -64.40
N GLU A 184 6.23 16.51 -64.61
CA GLU A 184 7.40 17.42 -64.83
C GLU A 184 7.87 18.39 -63.70
N GLU A 185 9.14 18.80 -63.56
CA GLU A 185 10.48 18.20 -63.78
C GLU A 185 11.55 19.16 -63.16
N ARG A 186 12.70 18.66 -62.64
CA ARG A 186 14.00 19.40 -62.48
C ARG A 186 14.04 20.61 -61.50
N GLU A 187 15.12 21.34 -61.17
CA GLU A 187 16.62 21.23 -61.00
C GLU A 187 17.04 22.55 -60.27
N GLU A 188 18.05 22.73 -59.41
CA GLU A 188 18.94 21.87 -58.59
C GLU A 188 19.58 22.74 -57.45
N GLU A 189 20.40 22.16 -56.55
CA GLU A 189 21.46 22.77 -55.71
C GLU A 189 21.21 23.66 -54.43
N ALA A 190 22.07 23.36 -53.44
CA ALA A 190 22.82 24.26 -52.53
C ALA A 190 22.19 24.89 -51.25
N ALA A 191 22.74 24.45 -50.10
CA ALA A 191 22.96 25.23 -48.86
C ALA A 191 24.15 26.23 -49.05
N PRO A 192 24.50 27.20 -48.15
CA PRO A 192 24.30 27.17 -46.69
C PRO A 192 24.13 28.53 -45.94
N ALA A 193 24.23 28.45 -44.59
CA ALA A 193 24.70 29.46 -43.62
C ALA A 193 23.72 30.44 -42.91
N ARG A 194 23.96 30.64 -41.60
CA ARG A 194 23.43 31.70 -40.72
C ARG A 194 24.30 32.97 -40.81
N PRO A 195 23.85 34.17 -40.37
CA PRO A 195 24.18 34.59 -38.98
C PRO A 195 23.20 35.52 -38.22
N ASP A 196 23.33 35.46 -36.90
CA ASP A 196 23.01 36.36 -35.76
C ASP A 196 22.49 37.84 -35.89
N LYS A 197 21.63 38.18 -34.88
CA LYS A 197 21.54 39.40 -34.02
C LYS A 197 20.68 40.66 -34.40
N PHE A 198 19.68 40.92 -33.54
CA PHE A 198 19.32 42.15 -32.75
C PHE A 198 19.81 43.56 -33.22
N PRO A 199 19.06 44.70 -33.01
CA PRO A 199 18.48 45.05 -31.68
C PRO A 199 17.25 46.02 -31.57
N ASN A 200 16.68 46.07 -30.34
CA ASN A 200 16.18 47.20 -29.52
C ASN A 200 15.39 48.45 -30.03
N ASN A 201 14.28 48.69 -29.30
CA ASN A 201 13.90 49.90 -28.53
C ASN A 201 13.09 51.10 -29.09
N LEU A 202 12.16 51.54 -28.20
CA LEU A 202 11.64 52.90 -27.89
C LEU A 202 11.11 53.80 -29.03
N GLU A 203 9.90 54.35 -28.87
CA GLU A 203 9.71 55.67 -28.23
C GLU A 203 8.23 55.97 -27.90
N SER A 204 7.90 57.23 -27.54
CA SER A 204 6.76 57.61 -26.70
C SER A 204 5.78 58.64 -27.32
N ASP A 205 4.61 58.75 -26.67
CA ASP A 205 4.01 60.01 -26.16
C ASP A 205 2.74 60.65 -26.80
N THR A 206 1.99 61.33 -25.92
CA THR A 206 1.02 62.46 -26.08
C THR A 206 -0.46 62.31 -26.54
N GLY A 207 -1.38 62.61 -25.59
CA GLY A 207 -2.57 63.51 -25.72
C GLY A 207 -3.89 62.96 -26.33
N GLY A 208 -5.11 63.34 -25.88
CA GLY A 208 -5.58 64.19 -24.75
C GLY A 208 -7.05 64.68 -24.93
N SER A 209 -7.65 65.29 -23.88
CA SER A 209 -8.98 66.03 -23.88
C SER A 209 -10.29 65.18 -23.76
N SER A 210 -11.39 65.52 -23.04
CA SER A 210 -11.68 66.60 -22.06
C SER A 210 -13.05 66.49 -21.29
N THR A 211 -13.12 67.12 -20.09
CA THR A 211 -14.27 67.86 -19.42
C THR A 211 -15.53 67.15 -18.84
N ASN A 212 -16.21 67.61 -17.75
CA ASN A 212 -15.91 68.59 -16.66
C ASN A 212 -16.90 68.52 -15.44
N ASN A 213 -16.45 69.02 -14.28
CA ASN A 213 -17.15 69.79 -13.20
C ASN A 213 -18.24 69.21 -12.22
N SER A 214 -17.84 69.05 -10.93
CA SER A 214 -18.09 69.94 -9.74
C SER A 214 -19.54 70.33 -9.28
N PRO A 215 -19.81 70.88 -8.05
CA PRO A 215 -18.89 71.46 -7.03
C PRO A 215 -19.19 71.27 -5.48
N SER A 216 -18.22 71.68 -4.63
CA SER A 216 -18.23 72.32 -3.26
C SER A 216 -19.39 72.19 -2.24
N GLY A 217 -19.22 72.27 -0.90
CA GLY A 217 -18.03 72.53 -0.03
C GLY A 217 -18.40 73.03 1.41
N SER A 218 -17.41 73.46 2.22
CA SER A 218 -17.48 74.07 3.59
C SER A 218 -17.75 73.15 4.82
N SER A 219 -17.29 73.43 6.07
CA SER A 219 -16.13 74.19 6.61
C SER A 219 -15.98 74.08 8.16
N GLY A 220 -14.74 74.04 8.68
CA GLY A 220 -14.33 74.59 10.00
C GLY A 220 -14.49 73.77 11.32
N GLY A 221 -13.54 73.95 12.26
CA GLY A 221 -13.88 73.91 13.71
C GLY A 221 -13.05 73.12 14.75
N THR A 222 -11.73 73.38 14.89
CA THR A 222 -10.94 73.40 16.17
C THR A 222 -11.25 72.47 17.37
N ALA A 223 -10.27 71.67 17.82
CA ALA A 223 -9.52 71.87 19.10
C ALA A 223 -8.67 70.63 19.52
N GLY A 224 -7.43 70.84 20.02
CA GLY A 224 -6.64 69.78 20.71
C GLY A 224 -5.17 69.60 20.25
N ILE A 225 -4.23 70.27 20.93
CA ILE A 225 -2.76 70.16 20.83
C ILE A 225 -2.29 69.25 22.01
N PRO A 226 -1.27 68.34 21.92
CA PRO A 226 0.11 68.75 21.67
C PRO A 226 1.08 67.84 20.87
N MET A 227 2.23 68.46 20.58
CA MET A 227 3.38 68.05 19.76
C MET A 227 4.10 66.78 20.23
N GLY A 228 4.76 66.07 19.28
CA GLY A 228 5.78 65.07 19.59
C GLY A 228 6.44 64.40 18.38
N SER A 229 7.57 64.94 17.91
CA SER A 229 8.55 64.36 16.96
C SER A 229 8.10 63.90 15.57
N GLY A 230 8.90 64.23 14.55
CA GLY A 230 8.86 63.53 13.27
C GLY A 230 9.48 62.13 13.38
N GLY A 231 9.16 61.27 12.40
CA GLY A 231 9.75 59.94 12.24
C GLY A 231 9.48 59.38 10.86
N MET A 232 10.55 59.11 10.09
CA MET A 232 10.46 58.33 8.85
C MET A 232 10.21 56.86 9.21
N THR A 233 9.04 56.30 8.89
CA THR A 233 8.67 54.93 9.24
C THR A 233 8.92 53.94 8.10
N THR A 234 10.18 53.48 8.02
CA THR A 234 10.62 52.12 7.60
C THR A 234 9.64 51.24 6.79
N ASN A 235 9.43 51.55 5.50
CA ASN A 235 8.60 50.76 4.57
C ASN A 235 9.33 49.53 3.96
N ASP A 236 9.98 48.70 4.80
CA ASP A 236 10.61 47.44 4.35
C ASP A 236 9.63 46.24 4.42
N ALA A 237 8.64 46.30 5.31
CA ALA A 237 7.68 45.22 5.54
C ALA A 237 6.68 45.07 4.39
N LEU A 238 6.54 43.84 3.88
CA LEU A 238 5.51 43.46 2.90
C LEU A 238 4.13 43.39 3.57
N LEU A 239 3.22 44.30 3.25
CA LEU A 239 1.86 44.40 3.81
C LEU A 239 0.82 44.26 2.68
N PHE A 240 -0.48 44.19 2.99
CA PHE A 240 -1.51 44.45 1.98
C PHE A 240 -1.61 45.95 1.67
N HIS A 241 -1.93 46.28 0.42
CA HIS A 241 -2.11 47.65 -0.06
C HIS A 241 -3.46 48.21 0.39
N GLU A 242 -3.52 49.51 0.72
CA GLU A 242 -4.72 50.16 1.26
C GLU A 242 -5.87 50.23 0.24
N LYS A 243 -5.57 50.55 -1.02
CA LYS A 243 -6.51 50.37 -2.14
C LYS A 243 -6.63 48.86 -2.40
N CYS A 244 -7.84 48.32 -2.25
CA CYS A 244 -8.19 46.91 -2.35
C CYS A 244 -9.66 46.73 -2.80
N GLY A 245 -10.12 45.48 -2.96
CA GLY A 245 -11.50 45.15 -3.38
C GLY A 245 -12.58 45.74 -2.45
N THR A 246 -13.74 46.06 -3.02
CA THR A 246 -14.82 46.83 -2.36
C THR A 246 -15.37 46.19 -1.08
N LEU A 247 -15.29 44.86 -0.94
CA LEU A 247 -15.70 44.13 0.25
C LEU A 247 -14.58 43.80 1.22
N ILE A 248 -13.38 44.37 1.08
CA ILE A 248 -12.28 44.10 2.01
C ILE A 248 -12.32 45.02 3.24
N LYS A 249 -12.01 44.44 4.40
CA LYS A 249 -11.62 45.16 5.62
C LYS A 249 -10.19 44.75 5.97
N LEU A 250 -9.26 45.70 5.87
CA LEU A 250 -7.91 45.52 6.38
C LEU A 250 -7.89 45.70 7.91
N SER A 251 -7.00 44.97 8.56
CA SER A 251 -6.76 44.99 10.01
C SER A 251 -5.33 44.54 10.30
N ASN A 252 -4.93 44.58 11.58
CA ASN A 252 -3.58 44.17 12.02
C ASN A 252 -2.47 44.94 11.26
N ASN A 253 -2.57 46.27 11.23
CA ASN A 253 -1.66 47.17 10.49
C ASN A 253 -1.46 46.74 9.02
N ASN A 254 -2.58 46.54 8.32
CA ASN A 254 -2.66 46.06 6.93
C ASN A 254 -1.99 44.70 6.66
N LYS A 255 -1.72 43.87 7.69
CA LYS A 255 -1.28 42.48 7.51
C LYS A 255 -2.42 41.50 7.27
N THR A 256 -3.64 41.84 7.68
CA THR A 256 -4.78 40.93 7.69
C THR A 256 -5.93 41.50 6.86
N ALA A 257 -6.40 40.74 5.87
CA ALA A 257 -7.54 41.06 5.03
C ALA A 257 -8.74 40.17 5.38
N GLU A 258 -9.91 40.79 5.59
CA GLU A 258 -11.17 40.07 5.88
C GLU A 258 -12.29 40.54 4.95
N ARG A 259 -12.99 39.60 4.32
CA ARG A 259 -14.12 39.86 3.42
C ARG A 259 -15.37 40.18 4.24
N ARG A 260 -15.95 41.36 3.99
CA ARG A 260 -17.19 41.86 4.60
C ARG A 260 -18.37 41.04 4.07
N ARG A 261 -19.38 40.81 4.93
CA ARG A 261 -20.61 40.06 4.61
C ARG A 261 -20.34 38.69 3.92
N PRO A 262 -19.55 37.79 4.54
CA PRO A 262 -19.15 36.53 3.92
C PRO A 262 -20.31 35.56 3.63
N LEU A 263 -21.49 35.80 4.22
CA LEU A 263 -22.71 35.02 3.98
C LEU A 263 -23.56 35.58 2.82
N ASP A 264 -23.38 36.82 2.40
CA ASP A 264 -24.28 37.48 1.43
C ASP A 264 -23.69 37.44 0.00
N GLU A 265 -22.38 37.62 -0.11
CA GLU A 265 -21.62 37.58 -1.38
C GLU A 265 -20.45 36.59 -1.27
N PHE A 266 -19.82 36.23 -2.41
CA PHE A 266 -18.72 35.24 -2.49
C PHE A 266 -17.48 35.71 -3.27
N ASN A 267 -17.49 36.94 -3.76
CA ASN A 267 -16.45 37.54 -4.59
C ASN A 267 -16.19 39.01 -4.13
N ASN A 268 -15.59 39.84 -4.98
CA ASN A 268 -15.15 41.22 -4.65
C ASN A 268 -14.10 41.28 -3.52
N GLY A 269 -13.37 40.18 -3.31
CA GLY A 269 -12.48 39.92 -2.17
C GLY A 269 -10.98 40.06 -2.47
N VAL A 270 -10.61 40.88 -3.45
CA VAL A 270 -9.22 40.97 -3.94
C VAL A 270 -8.34 41.87 -3.07
N VAL A 271 -7.13 41.41 -2.73
CA VAL A 271 -6.08 42.20 -2.08
C VAL A 271 -4.71 41.97 -2.73
N MET A 272 -3.87 43.01 -2.74
CA MET A 272 -2.51 42.97 -3.31
C MET A 272 -1.47 43.45 -2.30
N THR A 273 -0.19 43.13 -2.52
CA THR A 273 0.90 43.64 -1.69
C THR A 273 1.13 45.14 -1.85
N ASN A 274 1.51 45.81 -0.75
CA ASN A 274 1.74 47.26 -0.69
C ASN A 274 2.90 47.74 -1.57
N ARG A 275 3.83 46.84 -1.93
CA ARG A 275 4.95 47.04 -2.84
C ARG A 275 5.15 45.79 -3.72
N PRO A 276 5.92 45.88 -4.82
CA PRO A 276 6.34 44.70 -5.56
C PRO A 276 7.09 43.71 -4.67
N LEU A 277 7.02 42.43 -5.03
CA LEU A 277 7.84 41.36 -4.50
C LEU A 277 9.28 41.53 -5.02
N ARG A 278 10.25 41.40 -4.13
CA ARG A 278 11.67 41.36 -4.47
C ARG A 278 12.03 39.98 -5.04
N HIS A 279 13.10 39.89 -5.82
CA HIS A 279 13.56 38.61 -6.32
C HIS A 279 13.90 37.65 -5.16
N ASN A 280 13.38 36.42 -5.21
CA ASN A 280 13.44 35.42 -4.14
C ASN A 280 12.80 35.83 -2.78
N GLU A 281 11.87 36.80 -2.78
CA GLU A 281 11.00 37.10 -1.64
C GLU A 281 9.77 36.18 -1.65
N MET A 282 9.58 35.43 -0.56
CA MET A 282 8.43 34.54 -0.40
C MET A 282 7.19 35.36 -0.01
N PHE A 283 6.12 35.24 -0.79
CA PHE A 283 4.80 35.76 -0.43
C PHE A 283 3.96 34.66 0.22
N GLU A 284 3.94 34.64 1.55
CA GLU A 284 3.25 33.62 2.36
C GLU A 284 2.01 34.22 3.05
N ILE A 285 0.89 33.52 3.00
CA ILE A 285 -0.35 33.88 3.70
C ILE A 285 -0.89 32.71 4.52
N ARG A 286 -1.47 33.02 5.67
CA ARG A 286 -2.25 32.08 6.48
C ARG A 286 -3.74 32.34 6.29
N ILE A 287 -4.54 31.29 6.12
CA ILE A 287 -6.00 31.36 6.13
C ILE A 287 -6.47 31.37 7.58
N ASP A 288 -7.14 32.44 8.02
CA ASP A 288 -7.63 32.60 9.39
C ASP A 288 -9.12 32.25 9.54
N LYS A 289 -9.90 32.25 8.45
CA LYS A 289 -11.35 31.97 8.48
C LYS A 289 -11.89 31.51 7.13
N LEU A 290 -12.77 30.50 7.17
CA LEU A 290 -13.54 29.96 6.05
C LEU A 290 -15.05 30.11 6.28
N VAL A 291 -15.85 29.91 5.22
CA VAL A 291 -17.31 29.75 5.24
C VAL A 291 -17.71 28.57 4.35
N ASP A 292 -18.71 27.81 4.78
CA ASP A 292 -19.21 26.58 4.17
C ASP A 292 -20.36 26.79 3.15
N LYS A 293 -21.02 27.95 3.19
CA LYS A 293 -22.12 28.33 2.29
C LYS A 293 -21.76 28.33 0.79
N TRP A 294 -20.50 28.57 0.43
CA TRP A 294 -20.07 28.81 -0.95
C TRP A 294 -19.07 27.76 -1.40
N SER A 295 -19.14 27.34 -2.67
CA SER A 295 -18.14 26.51 -3.32
C SER A 295 -17.03 27.36 -3.95
N GLY A 296 -15.77 26.91 -3.86
CA GLY A 296 -14.61 27.56 -4.45
C GLY A 296 -13.50 27.80 -3.43
N SER A 297 -12.25 27.54 -3.81
CA SER A 297 -11.07 27.77 -2.98
C SER A 297 -10.63 29.23 -3.03
N ILE A 298 -9.74 29.60 -2.10
CA ILE A 298 -8.91 30.80 -2.25
C ILE A 298 -8.10 30.73 -3.55
N GLU A 299 -7.80 31.88 -4.14
CA GLU A 299 -6.86 32.01 -5.26
C GLU A 299 -5.68 32.88 -4.85
N ILE A 300 -4.47 32.51 -5.26
CA ILE A 300 -3.23 33.21 -4.88
C ILE A 300 -2.26 33.25 -6.07
N GLY A 301 -1.54 34.37 -6.23
CA GLY A 301 -0.57 34.47 -7.31
C GLY A 301 0.18 35.79 -7.36
N VAL A 302 0.59 36.14 -8.57
CA VAL A 302 1.36 37.35 -8.88
C VAL A 302 0.76 38.11 -10.06
N THR A 303 0.89 39.44 -10.05
CA THR A 303 0.43 40.29 -11.15
C THR A 303 1.38 41.46 -11.41
N THR A 304 1.50 41.89 -12.67
CA THR A 304 2.27 43.08 -13.07
C THR A 304 1.50 44.39 -12.89
N HIS A 305 0.20 44.33 -12.61
CA HIS A 305 -0.63 45.52 -12.42
C HIS A 305 -0.23 46.24 -11.12
N ASN A 306 -0.14 47.57 -11.16
CA ASN A 306 0.18 48.38 -9.98
C ASN A 306 -1.09 48.60 -9.15
N PRO A 307 -1.13 48.28 -7.84
CA PRO A 307 -2.34 48.37 -7.02
C PRO A 307 -2.88 49.80 -6.84
N ASN A 308 -2.07 50.84 -7.11
CA ASN A 308 -2.56 52.22 -7.16
C ASN A 308 -3.41 52.49 -8.41
N ASN A 309 -3.01 51.92 -9.54
CA ASN A 309 -3.58 52.19 -10.86
C ASN A 309 -4.60 51.13 -11.30
N LEU A 310 -4.69 50.00 -10.60
CA LEU A 310 -5.66 48.95 -10.87
C LEU A 310 -7.03 49.31 -10.29
N ASP A 311 -8.07 49.15 -11.10
CA ASP A 311 -9.45 49.08 -10.62
C ASP A 311 -9.79 47.62 -10.33
N TYR A 312 -10.09 47.34 -9.06
CA TYR A 312 -10.19 45.97 -8.55
C TYR A 312 -11.43 45.26 -9.13
N PRO A 313 -11.24 44.16 -9.90
CA PRO A 313 -12.35 43.39 -10.45
C PRO A 313 -13.03 42.54 -9.37
N ALA A 314 -14.22 41.99 -9.68
CA ALA A 314 -14.92 41.08 -8.80
C ALA A 314 -14.15 39.78 -8.50
N THR A 315 -13.30 39.35 -9.43
CA THR A 315 -12.26 38.32 -9.22
C THR A 315 -11.06 38.64 -10.12
N MET A 316 -9.84 38.34 -9.66
CA MET A 316 -8.61 38.59 -10.42
C MET A 316 -8.48 37.74 -11.68
N THR A 317 -9.19 36.61 -11.78
CA THR A 317 -9.26 35.79 -13.00
C THR A 317 -9.87 36.53 -14.20
N ASN A 318 -10.61 37.61 -13.97
CA ASN A 318 -11.13 38.47 -15.04
C ASN A 318 -10.05 39.34 -15.71
N LEU A 319 -8.84 39.47 -15.14
CA LEU A 319 -7.75 40.22 -15.77
C LEU A 319 -7.09 39.38 -16.87
N ARG A 320 -7.38 39.74 -18.12
CA ARG A 320 -6.87 39.09 -19.34
C ARG A 320 -5.42 39.43 -19.68
N SER A 321 -4.66 40.02 -18.75
CA SER A 321 -3.25 40.38 -18.95
C SER A 321 -2.48 40.48 -17.64
N GLY A 322 -1.17 40.26 -17.72
CA GLY A 322 -0.20 40.52 -16.64
C GLY A 322 -0.35 39.68 -15.36
N THR A 323 -1.13 38.60 -15.34
CA THR A 323 -1.54 37.93 -14.09
C THR A 323 -1.33 36.41 -14.16
N ILE A 324 -0.74 35.82 -13.12
CA ILE A 324 -0.52 34.37 -12.98
C ILE A 324 -1.03 33.96 -11.59
N MET A 325 -1.98 33.04 -11.51
CA MET A 325 -2.65 32.64 -10.28
C MET A 325 -2.84 31.13 -10.18
N MET A 326 -2.73 30.62 -8.96
CA MET A 326 -3.20 29.30 -8.57
C MET A 326 -4.69 29.39 -8.20
N SER A 327 -5.51 28.51 -8.78
CA SER A 327 -6.93 28.34 -8.45
C SER A 327 -7.28 26.85 -8.54
N GLY A 328 -7.78 26.27 -7.44
CA GLY A 328 -7.87 24.82 -7.29
C GLY A 328 -6.51 24.13 -7.48
N CYS A 329 -6.50 23.01 -8.21
CA CYS A 329 -5.29 22.29 -8.64
C CYS A 329 -4.71 22.81 -9.98
N GLY A 330 -4.93 24.07 -10.35
CA GLY A 330 -4.53 24.62 -11.65
C GLY A 330 -3.77 25.94 -11.55
N ILE A 331 -2.95 26.22 -12.57
CA ILE A 331 -2.38 27.55 -12.82
C ILE A 331 -3.15 28.22 -13.95
N LEU A 332 -3.65 29.41 -13.66
CA LEU A 332 -4.29 30.35 -14.58
C LEU A 332 -3.27 31.44 -14.95
N THR A 333 -3.01 31.62 -16.24
CA THR A 333 -2.30 32.79 -16.77
C THR A 333 -3.28 33.65 -17.54
N ASN A 334 -3.41 34.92 -17.17
CA ASN A 334 -4.28 35.91 -17.83
C ASN A 334 -5.75 35.44 -17.95
N GLY A 335 -6.26 34.77 -16.89
CA GLY A 335 -7.61 34.21 -16.85
C GLY A 335 -7.81 32.90 -17.63
N LYS A 336 -6.75 32.31 -18.21
CA LYS A 336 -6.81 31.03 -18.94
C LYS A 336 -5.98 29.96 -18.21
N GLY A 337 -6.51 28.74 -18.09
CA GLY A 337 -5.75 27.60 -17.56
C GLY A 337 -4.55 27.26 -18.44
N THR A 338 -3.36 27.34 -17.88
CA THR A 338 -2.08 27.02 -18.55
C THR A 338 -1.44 25.76 -18.01
N ARG A 339 -1.76 25.34 -16.78
CA ARG A 339 -1.48 24.00 -16.26
C ARG A 339 -2.64 23.48 -15.41
N ARG A 340 -2.87 22.18 -15.49
CA ARG A 340 -3.83 21.41 -14.68
C ARG A 340 -3.05 20.43 -13.82
N GLU A 341 -3.62 20.02 -12.70
CA GLU A 341 -3.01 19.10 -11.72
C GLU A 341 -1.66 19.60 -11.18
N TYR A 342 -1.56 20.92 -11.01
CA TYR A 342 -0.48 21.57 -10.29
C TYR A 342 -0.68 21.38 -8.77
N CYS A 343 0.38 20.93 -8.10
CA CYS A 343 0.49 20.57 -6.67
C CYS A 343 0.11 19.13 -6.25
N GLU A 344 1.02 18.18 -6.50
CA GLU A 344 1.33 17.13 -5.50
C GLU A 344 2.78 17.23 -4.97
N PHE A 345 3.72 17.80 -5.75
CA PHE A 345 5.09 18.10 -5.34
C PHE A 345 5.50 19.53 -5.73
N THR A 346 6.67 20.02 -5.26
CA THR A 346 7.13 21.40 -5.46
C THR A 346 7.54 21.70 -6.91
N CYS A 347 6.57 21.99 -7.77
CA CYS A 347 6.77 22.34 -9.17
C CYS A 347 6.97 23.87 -9.38
N VAL A 348 7.55 24.26 -10.52
CA VAL A 348 7.67 25.68 -10.93
C VAL A 348 6.40 26.14 -11.64
N ALA A 349 5.67 27.14 -11.12
CA ALA A 349 4.39 27.59 -11.68
C ALA A 349 4.51 28.25 -13.07
N ALA A 350 5.58 29.02 -13.31
CA ALA A 350 5.86 29.66 -14.59
C ALA A 350 7.38 29.85 -14.76
N ASN A 351 7.91 29.49 -15.94
CA ASN A 351 9.35 29.55 -16.22
C ASN A 351 9.84 30.98 -16.57
N GLN A 352 8.92 31.91 -16.82
CA GLN A 352 9.20 33.31 -17.18
C GLN A 352 8.21 34.25 -16.48
N THR A 353 8.61 34.83 -15.34
CA THR A 353 7.86 35.89 -14.66
C THR A 353 8.48 37.25 -14.94
N PRO A 354 7.70 38.30 -15.27
CA PRO A 354 8.22 39.65 -15.45
C PRO A 354 8.99 40.18 -14.23
N GLY A 355 10.00 41.03 -14.45
CA GLY A 355 10.94 41.46 -13.42
C GLY A 355 10.35 42.32 -12.27
N VAL A 356 9.11 42.78 -12.40
CA VAL A 356 8.36 43.49 -11.35
C VAL A 356 6.96 42.91 -11.28
N VAL A 357 6.63 42.28 -10.15
CA VAL A 357 5.30 41.73 -9.86
C VAL A 357 4.89 42.01 -8.41
N TYR A 358 3.58 42.11 -8.19
CA TYR A 358 2.93 42.24 -6.89
C TYR A 358 2.31 40.90 -6.50
N GLY A 359 2.35 40.54 -5.22
CA GLY A 359 1.60 39.39 -4.71
C GLY A 359 0.12 39.73 -4.67
N VAL A 360 -0.75 38.79 -5.06
CA VAL A 360 -2.21 38.98 -5.07
C VAL A 360 -2.93 37.77 -4.48
N VAL A 361 -4.02 38.05 -3.78
CA VAL A 361 -4.93 37.07 -3.17
C VAL A 361 -6.36 37.44 -3.51
N ASP A 362 -7.15 36.46 -3.95
CA ASP A 362 -8.59 36.59 -4.13
C ASP A 362 -9.31 35.78 -3.06
N LEU A 363 -10.06 36.45 -2.18
CA LEU A 363 -10.89 35.82 -1.16
C LEU A 363 -12.22 35.31 -1.75
N TYR A 364 -12.10 34.54 -2.83
CA TYR A 364 -13.19 33.91 -3.54
C TYR A 364 -13.79 32.72 -2.77
N GLY A 365 -15.09 32.50 -2.94
CA GLY A 365 -15.81 31.32 -2.42
C GLY A 365 -15.72 31.19 -0.89
N MET A 366 -15.13 30.08 -0.44
CA MET A 366 -15.01 29.72 0.98
C MET A 366 -14.08 30.65 1.77
N ALA A 367 -13.17 31.37 1.12
CA ALA A 367 -12.17 32.19 1.80
C ALA A 367 -12.81 33.46 2.39
N VAL A 368 -12.62 33.67 3.71
CA VAL A 368 -13.16 34.85 4.43
C VAL A 368 -12.08 35.75 4.98
N LYS A 369 -10.98 35.18 5.50
CA LYS A 369 -9.92 35.96 6.16
C LYS A 369 -8.54 35.37 5.96
N VAL A 370 -7.56 36.22 5.68
CA VAL A 370 -6.15 35.86 5.52
C VAL A 370 -5.21 36.86 6.18
N THR A 371 -4.03 36.41 6.58
CA THR A 371 -2.95 37.24 7.14
C THR A 371 -1.61 36.94 6.45
N ILE A 372 -0.87 37.97 6.04
CA ILE A 372 0.52 37.82 5.55
C ILE A 372 1.41 37.35 6.69
N VAL A 373 2.19 36.30 6.43
CA VAL A 373 3.16 35.73 7.38
C VAL A 373 4.51 36.41 7.18
N HIS A 374 4.98 37.17 8.18
CA HIS A 374 6.35 37.72 8.17
C HIS A 374 7.36 36.77 8.77
N ASN A 375 8.03 36.00 7.91
CA ASN A 375 9.29 35.36 8.26
C ASN A 375 10.34 36.46 8.59
N HIS A 376 10.80 36.52 9.84
CA HIS A 376 11.73 37.55 10.32
C HIS A 376 13.17 37.44 9.74
N ASN A 377 13.44 36.45 8.89
CA ASN A 377 14.74 36.22 8.27
C ASN A 377 15.06 37.09 7.02
N HIS A 378 14.17 38.00 6.61
CA HIS A 378 14.31 38.69 5.32
C HIS A 378 15.42 39.76 5.28
N SER A 379 15.87 40.27 6.43
CA SER A 379 16.96 41.25 6.56
C SER A 379 18.35 40.66 6.30
N ASP A 380 18.61 39.42 6.67
CA ASP A 380 19.96 38.85 6.64
C ASP A 380 20.34 38.24 5.28
N ARG A 381 19.36 37.86 4.44
CA ARG A 381 19.62 37.58 3.01
C ARG A 381 20.08 38.83 2.25
N LEU A 382 19.53 40.01 2.59
CA LEU A 382 19.95 41.30 2.01
C LEU A 382 21.36 41.72 2.46
N ARG A 383 21.79 41.34 3.66
CA ARG A 383 23.19 41.53 4.10
C ARG A 383 24.17 40.65 3.33
N ARG A 384 23.84 39.39 3.04
CA ARG A 384 24.71 38.49 2.25
C ARG A 384 24.87 38.95 0.80
N ASN A 385 23.78 39.32 0.12
CA ASN A 385 23.86 39.78 -1.27
C ASN A 385 24.63 41.12 -1.42
N ASN A 386 24.52 42.02 -0.43
CA ASN A 386 25.32 43.25 -0.39
C ASN A 386 26.78 43.04 0.06
N ALA A 387 27.14 41.88 0.61
CA ALA A 387 28.54 41.52 0.86
C ALA A 387 29.20 41.00 -0.43
N ILE A 388 28.48 40.17 -1.19
CA ILE A 388 28.96 39.62 -2.47
C ILE A 388 29.16 40.73 -3.52
N MET A 389 28.24 41.69 -3.64
CA MET A 389 28.40 42.85 -4.54
C MET A 389 29.47 43.86 -4.10
N ARG A 390 30.00 43.78 -2.87
CA ARG A 390 31.17 44.57 -2.43
C ARG A 390 32.49 43.83 -2.54
N ALA A 391 32.48 42.51 -2.74
CA ALA A 391 33.69 41.70 -2.89
C ALA A 391 34.29 41.76 -4.32
N LEU A 392 33.69 42.55 -5.22
CA LEU A 392 34.07 42.66 -6.64
C LEU A 392 34.47 44.08 -7.06
N SER A 393 34.98 44.91 -6.15
CA SER A 393 35.49 46.26 -6.47
C SER A 393 36.78 46.59 -5.69
N PRO A 394 37.80 47.24 -6.30
CA PRO A 394 39.11 47.38 -5.70
C PRO A 394 39.30 48.65 -4.83
N ASP A 395 39.79 48.39 -3.60
CA ASP A 395 40.70 49.20 -2.78
C ASP A 395 40.25 50.55 -2.12
N VAL A 396 41.04 50.93 -1.11
CA VAL A 396 41.12 52.21 -0.35
C VAL A 396 40.12 52.44 0.82
N GLY A 397 40.64 52.38 2.07
CA GLY A 397 40.18 53.27 3.17
C GLY A 397 39.89 52.67 4.56
N ARG A 398 40.73 52.97 5.55
CA ARG A 398 40.48 52.84 7.02
C ARG A 398 39.46 53.89 7.53
N PRO A 399 39.02 53.92 8.83
CA PRO A 399 39.17 52.97 9.97
C PRO A 399 37.85 52.62 10.73
N ARG A 400 37.96 51.74 11.75
CA ARG A 400 36.98 51.55 12.86
C ARG A 400 36.79 52.85 13.68
N PRO A 401 35.67 52.95 14.45
CA PRO A 401 35.82 52.80 15.91
C PRO A 401 34.96 51.67 16.49
N ALA A 402 35.46 51.06 17.56
CA ALA A 402 34.71 50.08 18.36
C ALA A 402 33.99 50.77 19.53
N LEU A 403 33.06 50.07 20.17
CA LEU A 403 33.06 49.95 21.63
C LEU A 403 32.55 48.55 22.04
N SER A 404 33.09 48.05 23.14
CA SER A 404 33.19 46.63 23.48
C SER A 404 32.33 46.22 24.66
N LEU A 405 31.80 45.00 24.63
CA LEU A 405 31.70 44.11 25.80
C LEU A 405 32.08 42.70 25.33
N THR A 406 33.16 42.17 25.88
CA THR A 406 33.81 40.91 25.48
C THR A 406 33.23 39.68 26.18
N PRO A 407 33.19 38.54 25.49
CA PRO A 407 33.75 37.29 26.03
C PRO A 407 35.07 36.91 25.32
N ASP A 408 35.78 35.93 25.89
CA ASP A 408 37.13 35.49 25.49
C ASP A 408 37.33 35.13 24.01
N PRO A 409 38.53 35.39 23.43
CA PRO A 409 38.89 35.00 22.07
C PRO A 409 39.54 33.60 21.95
N GLU A 410 39.61 32.79 23.02
CA GLU A 410 40.27 31.46 23.03
C GLU A 410 39.32 30.28 23.31
N ALA A 411 38.02 30.41 23.05
CA ALA A 411 37.11 29.27 23.02
C ALA A 411 37.12 28.62 21.61
N PRO A 412 37.46 27.33 21.45
CA PRO A 412 37.38 26.64 20.15
C PRO A 412 35.93 26.57 19.66
N ASP A 413 35.73 26.45 18.33
CA ASP A 413 34.43 26.38 17.65
C ASP A 413 33.68 25.06 17.96
N ARG A 414 33.27 24.95 19.21
CA ARG A 414 32.81 23.72 19.83
C ARG A 414 31.31 23.53 19.66
N LEU A 415 30.96 22.30 19.32
CA LEU A 415 29.60 21.83 19.16
C LEU A 415 28.91 21.74 20.53
N LEU A 416 27.82 22.49 20.70
CA LEU A 416 26.99 22.55 21.92
C LEU A 416 25.52 22.37 21.54
N PHE A 417 24.63 22.16 22.50
CA PHE A 417 23.19 22.34 22.29
C PHE A 417 22.82 23.83 22.24
N HIS A 418 21.83 24.15 21.40
CA HIS A 418 21.27 25.48 21.29
C HIS A 418 20.35 25.80 22.49
N PRO A 419 20.35 27.04 23.04
CA PRO A 419 19.51 27.38 24.20
C PRO A 419 18.00 27.29 23.96
N ASN A 420 17.53 27.50 22.73
CA ASN A 420 16.13 27.22 22.35
C ASN A 420 15.93 25.69 22.30
N CYS A 421 15.20 25.17 23.28
CA CYS A 421 14.93 23.75 23.51
C CYS A 421 13.43 23.50 23.76
N GLY A 422 13.00 22.24 23.66
CA GLY A 422 11.60 21.85 23.82
C GLY A 422 11.04 22.24 25.19
N GLN A 423 9.71 22.40 25.28
CA GLN A 423 9.03 22.95 26.46
C GLN A 423 9.27 22.19 27.78
N LYS A 424 9.72 20.93 27.72
CA LYS A 424 10.04 20.09 28.89
C LYS A 424 11.51 19.68 28.94
N ALA A 425 12.35 20.27 28.08
CA ALA A 425 13.81 20.15 28.08
C ALA A 425 14.45 21.38 28.74
N ALA A 426 15.67 21.20 29.23
CA ALA A 426 16.55 22.24 29.75
C ALA A 426 17.98 21.91 29.32
N ILE A 427 18.73 22.93 28.88
CA ILE A 427 20.16 22.80 28.59
C ILE A 427 20.96 23.18 29.84
N ILE A 428 21.83 22.27 30.28
CA ILE A 428 22.71 22.41 31.45
C ILE A 428 24.15 22.04 31.06
N GLY A 429 25.09 22.13 32.01
CA GLY A 429 26.49 21.74 31.77
C GLY A 429 27.15 22.57 30.67
N ASP A 430 27.08 23.90 30.79
CA ASP A 430 27.67 24.88 29.86
C ASP A 430 27.29 24.66 28.39
N GLY A 431 26.04 24.26 28.14
CA GLY A 431 25.50 24.02 26.80
C GLY A 431 25.63 22.57 26.31
N ARG A 432 26.24 21.66 27.07
CA ARG A 432 26.58 20.31 26.57
C ARG A 432 25.58 19.21 26.90
N THR A 433 24.75 19.44 27.91
CA THR A 433 23.84 18.42 28.45
C THR A 433 22.41 18.86 28.25
N ALA A 434 21.61 18.04 27.58
CA ALA A 434 20.17 18.16 27.54
C ALA A 434 19.56 17.31 28.66
N LEU A 435 18.65 17.90 29.44
CA LEU A 435 17.95 17.27 30.56
C LEU A 435 16.43 17.49 30.40
N ARG A 436 15.63 16.49 30.75
CA ARG A 436 14.19 16.63 31.02
C ARG A 436 13.94 16.59 32.53
N PRO A 437 13.74 17.75 33.21
CA PRO A 437 13.67 17.78 34.68
C PRO A 437 12.52 16.96 35.27
N HIS A 438 11.41 16.84 34.53
CA HIS A 438 10.18 16.16 34.93
C HIS A 438 9.94 14.86 34.14
N ALA A 439 10.99 14.07 33.87
CA ALA A 439 10.92 12.86 33.05
C ALA A 439 10.02 11.73 33.61
N THR A 440 9.58 11.81 34.87
CA THR A 440 8.57 10.90 35.45
C THR A 440 7.14 11.29 35.11
N ASP A 441 6.90 12.55 34.76
CA ASP A 441 5.56 13.12 34.69
C ASP A 441 5.02 13.05 33.25
N ASP A 442 5.91 13.15 32.27
CA ASP A 442 5.68 13.03 30.83
C ASP A 442 6.77 12.19 30.14
N PHE A 443 6.60 11.91 28.85
CA PHE A 443 7.55 11.13 28.02
C PHE A 443 8.09 11.87 26.78
N ASN A 444 7.69 13.12 26.53
CA ASN A 444 8.01 13.85 25.30
C ASN A 444 8.23 15.37 25.54
N HIS A 445 8.20 16.19 24.48
CA HIS A 445 8.62 17.61 24.45
C HIS A 445 10.11 17.80 24.81
N GLY A 446 10.94 16.82 24.45
CA GLY A 446 12.36 16.70 24.81
C GLY A 446 13.36 17.19 23.75
N VAL A 447 12.88 17.78 22.65
CA VAL A 447 13.68 18.10 21.46
C VAL A 447 14.73 19.19 21.74
N VAL A 448 15.99 18.93 21.35
CA VAL A 448 17.13 19.85 21.41
C VAL A 448 17.93 19.77 20.11
N LEU A 449 18.54 20.88 19.69
CA LEU A 449 19.31 20.98 18.44
C LEU A 449 20.74 21.45 18.73
N SER A 450 21.69 21.24 17.81
CA SER A 450 23.04 21.82 17.90
C SER A 450 23.01 23.37 17.78
N ASN A 451 23.95 24.04 18.44
CA ASN A 451 24.10 25.50 18.45
C ASN A 451 24.50 26.08 17.08
N ARG A 452 25.25 25.31 16.28
CA ARG A 452 25.64 25.59 14.90
C ARG A 452 25.33 24.41 13.98
N PRO A 453 25.32 24.60 12.65
CA PRO A 453 25.29 23.48 11.71
C PRO A 453 26.47 22.52 11.93
N LEU A 454 26.28 21.26 11.56
CA LEU A 454 27.36 20.30 11.42
C LEU A 454 28.17 20.63 10.17
N HIS A 455 29.50 20.57 10.29
CA HIS A 455 30.37 20.48 9.13
C HIS A 455 30.25 19.09 8.49
N SER A 456 30.67 18.97 7.23
CA SER A 456 30.68 17.66 6.59
C SER A 456 31.79 16.79 7.20
N ASN A 457 31.47 15.51 7.40
CA ASN A 457 32.22 14.53 8.19
C ASN A 457 32.34 14.82 9.70
N GLU A 458 31.72 15.88 10.24
CA GLU A 458 31.69 16.13 11.69
C GLU A 458 30.68 15.22 12.39
N VAL A 459 31.16 14.36 13.29
CA VAL A 459 30.31 13.46 14.08
C VAL A 459 29.71 14.24 15.25
N PHE A 460 28.38 14.33 15.29
CA PHE A 460 27.66 14.76 16.48
C PHE A 460 27.30 13.51 17.29
N GLN A 461 27.92 13.29 18.45
CA GLN A 461 27.65 12.15 19.32
C GLN A 461 27.19 12.60 20.71
N VAL A 462 26.20 11.89 21.27
CA VAL A 462 25.72 12.07 22.64
C VAL A 462 25.73 10.76 23.41
N ARG A 463 26.02 10.82 24.71
CA ARG A 463 25.84 9.72 25.66
C ARG A 463 24.54 9.90 26.43
N ILE A 464 23.77 8.83 26.63
CA ILE A 464 22.60 8.83 27.51
C ILE A 464 23.11 8.77 28.96
N ASP A 465 22.94 9.84 29.75
CA ASP A 465 23.40 9.87 31.15
C ASP A 465 22.35 9.34 32.13
N LYS A 466 21.05 9.52 31.82
CA LYS A 466 19.95 9.13 32.70
C LYS A 466 18.74 8.64 31.93
N MET A 467 18.12 7.57 32.44
CA MET A 467 16.86 7.02 31.94
C MET A 467 15.81 6.90 33.05
N VAL A 468 14.54 6.78 32.65
CA VAL A 468 13.38 6.52 33.50
C VAL A 468 12.67 5.27 32.98
N ASP A 469 12.33 4.34 33.87
CA ASP A 469 11.77 3.01 33.58
C ASP A 469 10.24 2.97 33.41
N LYS A 470 9.55 4.08 33.69
CA LYS A 470 8.08 4.21 33.59
C LYS A 470 7.53 4.14 32.16
N TRP A 471 8.33 4.48 31.15
CA TRP A 471 7.87 4.71 29.78
C TRP A 471 8.45 3.68 28.80
N ALA A 472 7.82 3.53 27.63
CA ALA A 472 8.39 2.80 26.49
C ALA A 472 9.04 3.78 25.50
N GLY A 473 9.89 3.25 24.61
CA GLY A 473 10.72 4.06 23.72
C GLY A 473 11.98 4.60 24.40
N SER A 474 13.00 4.96 23.62
CA SER A 474 14.26 5.57 24.13
C SER A 474 14.51 6.92 23.44
N ILE A 475 15.77 7.26 23.21
CA ILE A 475 16.22 8.48 22.53
C ILE A 475 16.00 8.40 21.01
N GLU A 476 15.69 9.53 20.37
CA GLU A 476 15.78 9.69 18.91
C GLU A 476 16.92 10.66 18.56
N ILE A 477 17.58 10.45 17.42
CA ILE A 477 18.69 11.30 16.96
C ILE A 477 18.62 11.54 15.45
N GLY A 478 19.03 12.70 14.97
CA GLY A 478 18.86 13.05 13.57
C GLY A 478 19.52 14.36 13.15
N VAL A 479 19.15 14.84 11.97
CA VAL A 479 19.54 16.15 11.44
C VAL A 479 18.36 16.91 10.84
N THR A 480 18.46 18.24 10.81
CA THR A 480 17.43 19.12 10.25
C THR A 480 18.00 20.31 9.49
N THR A 481 17.33 20.75 8.41
CA THR A 481 17.65 22.01 7.72
C THR A 481 17.11 23.24 8.45
N HIS A 482 16.25 23.06 9.47
CA HIS A 482 15.63 24.16 10.20
C HIS A 482 16.58 24.79 11.21
N ASN A 483 16.66 26.13 11.24
CA ASN A 483 17.53 26.85 12.15
C ASN A 483 16.96 26.85 13.59
N PRO A 484 17.73 26.42 14.60
CA PRO A 484 17.27 26.30 15.99
C PRO A 484 16.90 27.63 16.64
N ALA A 485 17.35 28.77 16.13
CA ALA A 485 16.99 30.09 16.65
C ALA A 485 15.53 30.51 16.35
N TYR A 486 14.90 29.89 15.34
CA TYR A 486 13.56 30.27 14.86
C TYR A 486 12.58 29.10 14.75
N LEU A 487 13.05 27.85 14.88
CA LEU A 487 12.19 26.67 14.89
C LEU A 487 11.32 26.65 16.15
N GLN A 488 10.00 26.59 15.97
CA GLN A 488 9.08 26.23 17.04
C GLN A 488 9.16 24.71 17.25
N LEU A 489 9.71 24.30 18.39
CA LEU A 489 10.03 22.90 18.63
C LEU A 489 8.75 22.09 18.93
N PRO A 490 8.50 20.99 18.20
CA PRO A 490 7.32 20.15 18.37
C PRO A 490 7.38 19.30 19.66
N SER A 491 6.33 18.52 19.92
CA SER A 491 6.32 17.51 20.98
C SER A 491 7.30 16.36 20.76
N THR A 492 7.62 16.06 19.50
CA THR A 492 8.71 15.17 19.08
C THR A 492 9.16 15.56 17.67
N MET A 493 10.45 15.38 17.33
CA MET A 493 10.98 15.85 16.05
C MET A 493 10.38 15.14 14.84
N THR A 494 9.93 13.89 15.00
CA THR A 494 9.23 13.10 13.97
C THR A 494 7.93 13.76 13.49
N ASN A 495 7.34 14.69 14.25
CA ASN A 495 6.15 15.44 13.83
C ASN A 495 6.43 16.54 12.77
N LEU A 496 7.69 16.92 12.51
CA LEU A 496 8.01 17.87 11.45
C LEU A 496 7.99 17.19 10.08
N ARG A 497 7.09 17.65 9.22
CA ARG A 497 6.88 17.12 7.86
C ARG A 497 7.74 17.79 6.77
N SER A 498 8.89 18.37 7.14
CA SER A 498 9.81 18.99 6.18
C SER A 498 11.23 19.14 6.75
N GLY A 499 12.23 18.88 5.91
CA GLY A 499 13.64 19.13 6.20
C GLY A 499 14.24 18.36 7.38
N THR A 500 13.71 17.19 7.74
CA THR A 500 14.14 16.42 8.93
C THR A 500 14.45 14.95 8.61
N TRP A 501 15.58 14.43 9.10
CA TRP A 501 15.95 13.01 9.04
C TRP A 501 16.23 12.52 10.46
N MET A 502 15.47 11.53 10.96
CA MET A 502 15.53 11.04 12.33
C MET A 502 15.68 9.52 12.37
N MET A 503 16.57 8.98 13.19
CA MET A 503 16.59 7.58 13.58
C MET A 503 15.74 7.40 14.84
N THR A 504 14.80 6.46 14.80
CA THR A 504 13.87 6.14 15.90
C THR A 504 13.63 4.63 15.94
N GLY A 505 13.69 4.03 17.13
CA GLY A 505 13.69 2.57 17.28
C GLY A 505 14.77 1.91 16.41
N ASN A 506 14.36 1.06 15.46
CA ASN A 506 15.23 0.43 14.46
C ASN A 506 15.10 1.02 13.03
N GLY A 507 14.41 2.14 12.85
CA GLY A 507 14.14 2.74 11.54
C GLY A 507 14.68 4.16 11.38
N VAL A 508 14.66 4.65 10.15
CA VAL A 508 14.97 6.04 9.78
C VAL A 508 13.74 6.66 9.14
N MET A 509 13.35 7.83 9.64
CA MET A 509 12.26 8.66 9.13
C MET A 509 12.81 9.91 8.44
N HIS A 510 12.19 10.30 7.33
CA HIS A 510 12.37 11.60 6.69
C HIS A 510 11.02 12.31 6.65
N ASN A 511 10.95 13.55 7.14
CA ASN A 511 9.73 14.37 7.14
C ASN A 511 8.51 13.68 7.79
N GLY A 512 8.75 12.93 8.88
CA GLY A 512 7.72 12.18 9.59
C GLY A 512 7.19 10.92 8.89
N THR A 513 7.85 10.48 7.82
CA THR A 513 7.56 9.22 7.10
C THR A 513 8.76 8.28 7.21
N THR A 514 8.55 7.02 7.57
CA THR A 514 9.64 6.02 7.59
C THR A 514 10.16 5.76 6.18
N ILE A 515 11.45 5.94 5.96
CA ILE A 515 12.15 5.69 4.69
C ILE A 515 13.01 4.44 4.71
N LEU A 516 13.44 3.99 5.90
CA LEU A 516 14.14 2.72 6.09
C LEU A 516 13.61 2.02 7.34
N ASP A 517 13.08 0.82 7.17
CA ASP A 517 12.83 -0.13 8.26
C ASP A 517 14.07 -1.00 8.49
N GLU A 518 14.30 -1.44 9.73
CA GLU A 518 15.41 -2.33 10.13
C GLU A 518 16.82 -1.83 9.77
N TYR A 519 17.01 -0.51 9.73
CA TYR A 519 18.25 0.16 9.33
C TYR A 519 19.47 -0.18 10.21
N GLY A 520 19.30 -0.50 11.50
CA GLY A 520 20.42 -0.82 12.38
C GLY A 520 20.04 -1.18 13.82
N HIS A 521 20.96 -0.94 14.75
CA HIS A 521 20.75 -1.15 16.18
C HIS A 521 19.50 -0.41 16.68
N ASN A 522 18.58 -1.15 17.30
CA ASN A 522 17.36 -0.57 17.86
C ASN A 522 17.67 0.32 19.08
N LEU A 523 17.41 1.63 18.96
CA LEU A 523 17.65 2.64 19.99
C LEU A 523 16.84 2.39 21.28
N ASP A 524 15.69 1.70 21.20
CA ASP A 524 14.86 1.35 22.36
C ASP A 524 15.53 0.37 23.33
N ARG A 525 16.60 -0.30 22.90
CA ARG A 525 17.38 -1.25 23.71
C ARG A 525 18.51 -0.61 24.50
N LEU A 526 18.82 0.66 24.23
CA LEU A 526 19.93 1.38 24.87
C LEU A 526 19.72 1.55 26.38
N LYS A 527 20.83 1.77 27.08
CA LYS A 527 20.92 1.99 28.53
C LYS A 527 21.70 3.26 28.83
N ALA A 528 21.55 3.77 30.06
CA ALA A 528 22.38 4.86 30.54
C ALA A 528 23.86 4.42 30.51
N GLY A 529 24.69 5.22 29.83
CA GLY A 529 26.07 4.89 29.46
C GLY A 529 26.28 4.67 27.97
N ASP A 530 25.26 4.21 27.22
CA ASP A 530 25.35 4.04 25.76
C ASP A 530 25.39 5.39 25.02
N THR A 531 25.97 5.37 23.82
CA THR A 531 26.17 6.54 22.96
C THR A 531 25.50 6.38 21.61
N VAL A 532 24.96 7.47 21.09
CA VAL A 532 24.36 7.56 19.74
C VAL A 532 24.89 8.80 19.03
N GLY A 533 25.15 8.68 17.73
CA GLY A 533 25.69 9.79 16.95
C GLY A 533 25.23 9.82 15.51
N VAL A 534 25.44 10.96 14.85
CA VAL A 534 25.06 11.25 13.48
C VAL A 534 26.14 12.06 12.76
N VAL A 535 26.36 11.78 11.47
CA VAL A 535 27.28 12.54 10.61
C VAL A 535 26.68 12.71 9.21
N ARG A 536 26.83 13.90 8.63
CA ARG A 536 26.59 14.16 7.20
C ARG A 536 27.94 14.16 6.50
N LYS A 537 28.18 13.25 5.57
CA LYS A 537 29.44 13.18 4.81
C LYS A 537 29.45 14.16 3.63
N ASP A 538 30.64 14.44 3.08
CA ASP A 538 30.82 15.36 1.95
C ASP A 538 29.91 15.03 0.75
N ASP A 539 29.81 13.73 0.42
CA ASP A 539 28.98 13.15 -0.64
C ASP A 539 27.45 13.32 -0.45
N GLY A 540 27.02 13.88 0.68
CA GLY A 540 25.60 14.06 1.01
C GLY A 540 24.93 12.82 1.61
N SER A 541 25.69 11.77 1.91
CA SER A 541 25.17 10.66 2.71
C SER A 541 25.07 11.04 4.19
N LEU A 542 24.00 10.60 4.84
CA LEU A 542 23.81 10.66 6.28
C LEU A 542 24.15 9.31 6.87
N HIS A 543 24.93 9.26 7.95
CA HIS A 543 25.29 8.04 8.66
C HIS A 543 24.98 8.20 10.15
N PHE A 544 24.58 7.10 10.80
CA PHE A 544 24.37 7.04 12.26
C PHE A 544 25.39 6.10 12.91
N PHE A 545 25.68 6.33 14.19
CA PHE A 545 26.55 5.52 15.02
C PHE A 545 25.84 5.12 16.32
N VAL A 546 26.12 3.92 16.81
CA VAL A 546 25.70 3.45 18.14
C VAL A 546 26.91 2.84 18.83
N ASN A 547 27.26 3.31 20.03
CA ASN A 547 28.46 2.89 20.77
C ASN A 547 29.75 2.94 19.93
N GLY A 548 29.90 3.98 19.10
CA GLY A 548 31.03 4.18 18.18
C GLY A 548 30.99 3.31 16.90
N VAL A 549 30.03 2.40 16.76
CA VAL A 549 29.90 1.53 15.58
C VAL A 549 29.03 2.20 14.51
N PRO A 550 29.53 2.43 13.28
CA PRO A 550 28.73 2.96 12.18
C PRO A 550 27.66 1.96 11.75
N GLN A 551 26.42 2.45 11.56
CA GLN A 551 25.26 1.62 11.20
C GLN A 551 25.08 1.43 9.69
N GLY A 552 25.73 2.26 8.87
CA GLY A 552 25.54 2.31 7.41
C GLY A 552 25.09 3.71 6.94
N PRO A 553 24.74 3.89 5.66
CA PRO A 553 24.14 5.10 5.12
C PRO A 553 22.62 5.10 5.29
N ALA A 554 22.07 6.11 5.97
CA ALA A 554 20.67 6.27 6.34
C ALA A 554 19.83 7.05 5.33
N ALA A 555 20.46 7.99 4.64
CA ALA A 555 19.85 8.85 3.63
C ALA A 555 20.93 9.40 2.70
N TRP A 556 20.53 9.86 1.52
CA TRP A 556 21.40 10.45 0.51
C TRP A 556 20.90 11.86 0.14
N ASN A 557 21.73 12.65 -0.53
CA ASN A 557 21.43 14.03 -0.94
C ASN A 557 21.07 14.98 0.24
N VAL A 558 21.58 14.72 1.45
CA VAL A 558 21.36 15.57 2.62
C VAL A 558 22.15 16.89 2.47
N PRO A 559 21.50 18.07 2.60
CA PRO A 559 22.14 19.37 2.41
C PRO A 559 23.35 19.59 3.34
N PRO A 560 24.35 20.39 2.92
CA PRO A 560 25.58 20.62 3.71
C PRO A 560 25.40 21.56 4.91
N SER A 561 24.24 22.18 5.09
CA SER A 561 23.94 23.08 6.21
C SER A 561 22.76 22.54 7.02
N VAL A 562 23.02 21.49 7.79
CA VAL A 562 22.05 20.85 8.69
C VAL A 562 22.52 20.92 10.14
N TYR A 563 21.57 21.04 11.06
CA TYR A 563 21.79 21.01 12.52
C TYR A 563 21.55 19.59 13.03
N ALA A 564 22.33 19.13 13.99
CA ALA A 564 21.99 17.90 14.70
C ALA A 564 20.74 18.09 15.55
N VAL A 565 20.01 16.99 15.75
CA VAL A 565 18.82 16.94 16.60
C VAL A 565 18.92 15.75 17.53
N VAL A 566 18.53 15.95 18.78
CA VAL A 566 18.28 14.89 19.75
C VAL A 566 16.89 15.09 20.33
N ASP A 567 16.08 14.04 20.38
CA ASP A 567 14.81 14.03 21.08
C ASP A 567 14.92 13.12 22.31
N LEU A 568 14.83 13.73 23.49
CA LEU A 568 14.78 13.01 24.77
C LEU A 568 13.38 12.40 24.97
N TYR A 569 13.03 11.44 24.12
CA TYR A 569 11.73 10.76 24.14
C TYR A 569 11.71 9.56 25.11
N GLY A 570 10.51 9.08 25.45
CA GLY A 570 10.28 7.85 26.21
C GLY A 570 11.07 7.79 27.52
N GLN A 571 11.91 6.76 27.63
CA GLN A 571 12.80 6.51 28.77
C GLN A 571 13.96 7.51 28.86
N ALA A 572 14.36 8.20 27.79
CA ALA A 572 15.55 9.06 27.79
C ALA A 572 15.28 10.37 28.57
N ALA A 573 15.99 10.56 29.69
CA ALA A 573 15.80 11.71 30.57
C ALA A 573 16.95 12.72 30.51
N GLN A 574 18.16 12.29 30.19
CA GLN A 574 19.33 13.17 30.07
C GLN A 574 20.33 12.61 29.05
N ALA A 575 20.91 13.48 28.21
CA ALA A 575 22.02 13.14 27.33
C ALA A 575 23.04 14.27 27.21
N THR A 576 24.33 13.94 27.05
CA THR A 576 25.44 14.90 26.96
C THR A 576 26.27 14.70 25.69
N ILE A 577 26.61 15.80 25.01
CA ILE A 577 27.50 15.81 23.84
C ILE A 577 28.91 15.36 24.24
N MET A 578 29.48 14.45 23.44
CA MET A 578 30.84 13.97 23.58
C MET A 578 31.79 14.75 22.67
N ASP A 579 33.03 14.96 23.12
CA ASP A 579 34.13 15.35 22.23
C ASP A 579 34.86 14.10 21.78
N ASP A 580 35.11 13.97 20.48
CA ASP A 580 36.02 12.96 19.97
C ASP A 580 37.48 13.36 20.29
N MET A 581 38.06 12.69 21.30
CA MET A 581 39.48 12.32 21.47
C MET A 581 39.85 12.14 22.96
N ALA A 582 39.68 10.93 23.51
CA ALA A 582 40.30 10.55 24.79
C ALA A 582 40.47 9.04 25.04
N ASP A 583 39.48 8.19 24.71
CA ASP A 583 39.32 6.88 25.38
C ASP A 583 39.08 5.66 24.45
N LEU A 584 39.63 5.64 23.22
CA LEU A 584 39.71 4.42 22.39
C LEU A 584 41.09 4.23 21.74
N PRO A 585 41.58 2.98 21.52
CA PRO A 585 42.95 2.73 21.04
C PRO A 585 43.11 3.04 19.54
N PRO A 586 44.33 3.38 19.08
CA PRO A 586 44.55 3.83 17.71
C PRO A 586 44.44 2.68 16.69
N LEU A 587 43.74 2.96 15.60
CA LEU A 587 43.89 2.26 14.32
C LEU A 587 45.02 2.94 13.51
N PRO A 588 45.72 2.21 12.63
CA PRO A 588 46.92 2.75 11.98
C PRO A 588 46.59 3.77 10.88
N ASP A 589 47.13 4.98 11.02
CA ASP A 589 47.23 5.97 9.95
C ASP A 589 48.32 5.57 8.93
N ASP A 590 48.09 5.87 7.66
CA ASP A 590 49.13 5.84 6.62
C ASP A 590 49.04 7.08 5.73
N SER A 591 49.73 8.16 6.13
CA SER A 591 50.48 9.04 5.21
C SER A 591 51.25 10.14 5.96
N SER A 592 52.59 10.17 5.86
CA SER A 592 53.37 11.43 5.82
C SER A 592 54.85 11.22 5.41
N GLU A 593 55.24 11.96 4.35
CA GLU A 593 56.55 12.55 3.95
C GLU A 593 57.92 11.85 4.26
N GLY A 594 58.97 11.97 3.43
CA GLY A 594 59.26 12.77 2.21
C GLY A 594 60.67 12.37 1.68
N PRO A 595 61.49 13.22 0.99
CA PRO A 595 61.28 14.63 0.59
C PRO A 595 61.80 15.06 -0.83
N MET A 596 61.41 16.28 -1.23
CA MET A 596 62.12 17.28 -2.07
C MET A 596 62.33 17.14 -3.61
N ALA A 597 61.60 18.03 -4.31
CA ALA A 597 62.08 19.07 -5.25
C ALA A 597 62.59 18.73 -6.68
N MET A 598 61.80 19.12 -7.71
CA MET A 598 62.04 20.34 -8.51
C MET A 598 60.94 20.56 -9.59
N SER A 599 60.44 21.79 -9.70
CA SER A 599 59.67 22.32 -10.85
C SER A 599 60.62 22.64 -12.04
N PRO A 600 60.17 22.92 -13.29
CA PRO A 600 58.81 23.31 -13.71
C PRO A 600 58.28 22.68 -15.01
N GLY A 601 56.98 22.89 -15.29
CA GLY A 601 56.43 22.78 -16.64
C GLY A 601 54.98 22.32 -16.71
N SER A 602 54.04 23.27 -16.82
CA SER A 602 52.82 23.00 -17.60
C SER A 602 53.19 22.99 -19.08
N PRO A 603 52.65 22.05 -19.86
CA PRO A 603 51.53 22.48 -20.71
C PRO A 603 50.31 21.56 -20.57
N CYS A 604 49.20 22.01 -21.16
CA CYS A 604 47.95 21.26 -21.21
C CYS A 604 48.02 20.04 -22.15
N SER A 605 46.97 19.21 -22.03
CA SER A 605 46.30 18.42 -23.09
C SER A 605 46.75 16.98 -23.42
N VAL A 606 45.76 16.09 -23.25
CA VAL A 606 45.43 14.78 -23.89
C VAL A 606 46.07 13.45 -23.44
N THR A 607 45.17 12.52 -23.03
CA THR A 607 45.32 11.04 -22.83
C THR A 607 46.27 10.53 -21.72
N GLY A 608 45.97 9.48 -20.94
CA GLY A 608 44.74 8.67 -20.80
C GLY A 608 44.89 7.48 -19.81
N ALA A 609 43.75 6.90 -19.40
CA ALA A 609 43.56 5.56 -18.79
C ALA A 609 44.28 5.15 -17.48
N SER A 610 43.51 5.03 -16.37
CA SER A 610 43.56 3.83 -15.49
C SER A 610 42.33 3.66 -14.57
N ALA A 611 41.58 4.72 -14.25
CA ALA A 611 40.40 4.64 -13.36
C ALA A 611 39.08 4.20 -14.04
N ALA A 612 39.09 3.93 -15.35
CA ALA A 612 37.88 3.77 -16.19
C ALA A 612 37.61 2.33 -16.68
N SER A 613 38.27 1.31 -16.10
CA SER A 613 38.21 -0.08 -16.60
C SER A 613 37.10 -0.95 -15.98
N ASP A 614 36.54 -0.54 -14.84
CA ASP A 614 35.68 -1.38 -14.01
C ASP A 614 34.20 -1.22 -14.42
N LEU A 615 33.55 -2.32 -14.85
CA LEU A 615 32.12 -2.33 -15.22
C LEU A 615 31.23 -2.09 -13.99
N ARG A 616 30.35 -1.10 -14.09
CA ARG A 616 29.40 -0.64 -13.06
C ARG A 616 28.08 -0.24 -13.73
N PHE A 617 27.03 -0.05 -12.96
CA PHE A 617 25.85 0.70 -13.39
C PHE A 617 26.18 2.20 -13.43
N HIS A 618 25.57 2.91 -14.38
CA HIS A 618 25.70 4.35 -14.56
C HIS A 618 24.92 5.12 -13.47
N GLN A 619 25.23 6.41 -13.29
CA GLN A 619 24.54 7.27 -12.31
C GLN A 619 23.18 7.78 -12.80
N LEU A 620 22.95 7.76 -14.12
CA LEU A 620 21.64 8.02 -14.72
C LEU A 620 20.90 6.67 -14.85
N HIS A 621 19.67 6.63 -14.36
CA HIS A 621 18.80 5.46 -14.30
C HIS A 621 17.33 5.89 -14.11
N GLY A 622 16.39 4.94 -14.26
CA GLY A 622 14.97 5.15 -13.99
C GLY A 622 14.68 5.63 -12.57
N THR A 623 13.55 6.34 -12.39
CA THR A 623 13.18 7.06 -11.15
C THR A 623 12.93 6.16 -9.94
N ASN A 624 12.64 4.88 -10.16
CA ASN A 624 12.42 3.86 -9.14
C ASN A 624 13.66 2.99 -8.89
N ALA A 625 14.68 3.07 -9.75
CA ALA A 625 15.99 2.46 -9.50
C ALA A 625 16.82 3.30 -8.51
N VAL A 626 17.69 2.62 -7.76
CA VAL A 626 18.67 3.19 -6.84
C VAL A 626 19.96 2.40 -6.95
N ILE A 627 21.05 3.07 -7.32
CA ILE A 627 22.37 2.43 -7.43
C ILE A 627 23.12 2.49 -6.09
N THR A 628 23.63 1.35 -5.66
CA THR A 628 24.34 1.16 -4.39
C THR A 628 25.65 0.36 -4.59
N ASN A 629 26.35 0.03 -3.50
CA ASN A 629 27.59 -0.76 -3.53
C ASN A 629 28.66 -0.19 -4.51
N GLY A 630 28.87 1.13 -4.47
CA GLY A 630 29.86 1.82 -5.31
C GLY A 630 29.59 1.74 -6.82
N GLY A 631 28.34 1.54 -7.24
CA GLY A 631 27.97 1.36 -8.64
C GLY A 631 27.76 -0.09 -9.06
N ARG A 632 27.95 -1.08 -8.18
CA ARG A 632 27.85 -2.51 -8.53
C ARG A 632 26.50 -3.15 -8.22
N THR A 633 25.57 -2.45 -7.59
CA THR A 633 24.24 -2.98 -7.24
C THR A 633 23.15 -2.01 -7.68
N ALA A 634 22.10 -2.51 -8.30
CA ALA A 634 20.89 -1.76 -8.61
C ALA A 634 19.72 -2.33 -7.79
N LEU A 635 18.88 -1.45 -7.22
CA LEU A 635 17.75 -1.77 -6.35
C LEU A 635 16.52 -0.96 -6.79
N ARG A 636 15.34 -1.58 -6.88
CA ARG A 636 14.06 -0.89 -7.07
C ARG A 636 13.41 -0.58 -5.72
N GLN A 637 13.22 0.71 -5.42
CA GLN A 637 12.82 1.16 -4.08
C GLN A 637 11.36 0.84 -3.76
N ASN A 638 10.42 1.20 -4.64
CA ASN A 638 8.97 1.07 -4.42
C ASN A 638 8.44 -0.31 -4.83
N CYS A 639 9.24 -1.36 -4.66
CA CYS A 639 8.98 -2.71 -5.18
C CYS A 639 7.64 -3.37 -4.79
N ARG A 640 6.93 -2.81 -3.79
CA ARG A 640 5.60 -3.26 -3.35
C ARG A 640 4.44 -2.45 -3.94
N SER A 641 4.62 -1.19 -4.36
CA SER A 641 3.56 -0.32 -4.91
C SER A 641 3.59 -0.25 -6.44
N GLU A 642 4.80 -0.19 -7.02
CA GLU A 642 5.04 -0.19 -8.47
C GLU A 642 5.73 -1.49 -8.91
N PHE A 643 5.81 -1.71 -10.23
CA PHE A 643 6.46 -2.87 -10.85
C PHE A 643 7.53 -2.50 -11.90
N ASN A 644 7.78 -1.21 -12.11
CA ASN A 644 8.46 -0.65 -13.28
C ASN A 644 9.31 0.58 -12.88
N ASP A 645 9.70 1.42 -13.85
CA ASP A 645 10.46 2.67 -13.69
C ASP A 645 11.91 2.49 -13.19
N ALA A 646 12.51 1.31 -13.41
CA ALA A 646 13.77 0.92 -12.79
C ALA A 646 14.82 0.35 -13.76
N ILE A 647 14.86 0.92 -14.96
CA ILE A 647 15.88 0.67 -15.97
C ILE A 647 17.24 1.20 -15.49
N VAL A 648 18.29 0.38 -15.63
CA VAL A 648 19.68 0.72 -15.32
C VAL A 648 20.60 0.34 -16.49
N ILE A 649 21.59 1.18 -16.77
CA ILE A 649 22.53 1.02 -17.89
C ILE A 649 23.98 0.90 -17.39
N SER A 650 24.88 0.27 -18.15
CA SER A 650 26.30 0.19 -17.80
C SER A 650 27.01 1.54 -17.91
N ASN A 651 27.97 1.79 -17.02
CA ASN A 651 28.75 3.04 -16.96
C ASN A 651 29.70 3.25 -18.14
N ARG A 652 29.95 2.20 -18.93
CA ARG A 652 30.75 2.20 -20.15
C ARG A 652 30.22 1.15 -21.11
N CYS A 653 30.61 1.25 -22.37
CA CYS A 653 30.28 0.29 -23.40
C CYS A 653 30.95 -1.08 -23.17
N LEU A 654 30.29 -2.16 -23.57
CA LEU A 654 30.85 -3.51 -23.59
C LEU A 654 31.87 -3.64 -24.72
N ARG A 655 33.00 -4.28 -24.44
CA ARG A 655 33.97 -4.70 -25.46
C ARG A 655 33.54 -6.02 -26.08
N ASP A 656 33.98 -6.27 -27.30
CA ASP A 656 33.73 -7.57 -27.94
C ASP A 656 34.41 -8.70 -27.13
N GLY A 657 33.63 -9.72 -26.76
CA GLY A 657 34.03 -10.81 -25.86
C GLY A 657 33.99 -10.48 -24.36
N GLU A 658 33.52 -9.30 -23.96
CA GLU A 658 33.37 -8.92 -22.54
C GLU A 658 31.98 -9.31 -22.01
N LEU A 659 31.97 -10.16 -20.99
CA LEU A 659 30.75 -10.62 -20.32
C LEU A 659 30.31 -9.61 -19.25
N PHE A 660 29.14 -8.99 -19.45
CA PHE A 660 28.44 -8.25 -18.41
C PHE A 660 27.54 -9.21 -17.63
N GLU A 661 28.04 -9.79 -16.54
CA GLU A 661 27.26 -10.69 -15.66
C GLU A 661 26.66 -9.94 -14.46
N ILE A 662 25.38 -10.17 -14.21
CA ILE A 662 24.68 -9.78 -12.99
C ILE A 662 24.12 -11.01 -12.26
N VAL A 663 23.97 -10.92 -10.95
CA VAL A 663 23.21 -11.86 -10.11
C VAL A 663 21.96 -11.19 -9.56
N ILE A 664 20.82 -11.88 -9.64
CA ILE A 664 19.57 -11.46 -9.00
C ILE A 664 19.71 -11.64 -7.48
N GLN A 665 19.75 -10.54 -6.72
CA GLN A 665 19.90 -10.55 -5.27
C GLN A 665 18.57 -10.58 -4.51
N LYS A 666 17.50 -10.02 -5.09
CA LYS A 666 16.18 -9.93 -4.43
C LYS A 666 15.06 -9.89 -5.45
N MET A 667 13.96 -10.58 -5.13
CA MET A 667 12.71 -10.54 -5.87
C MET A 667 11.49 -10.43 -4.95
N VAL A 668 10.34 -10.06 -5.51
CA VAL A 668 9.03 -10.02 -4.88
C VAL A 668 8.04 -10.86 -5.69
N ASP A 669 7.02 -11.39 -5.03
CA ASP A 669 6.02 -12.32 -5.58
C ASP A 669 4.68 -11.65 -5.96
N ARG A 670 4.55 -10.33 -5.75
CA ARG A 670 3.32 -9.55 -6.02
C ARG A 670 3.00 -9.38 -7.51
N TRP A 671 4.02 -9.42 -8.37
CA TRP A 671 3.93 -8.99 -9.77
C TRP A 671 4.14 -10.16 -10.74
N SER A 672 3.73 -9.97 -11.99
CA SER A 672 4.00 -10.87 -13.13
C SER A 672 5.12 -10.29 -14.01
N GLY A 673 5.86 -11.17 -14.68
CA GLY A 673 7.14 -10.82 -15.32
C GLY A 673 8.29 -10.80 -14.31
N SER A 674 9.51 -11.11 -14.74
CA SER A 674 10.66 -11.30 -13.84
C SER A 674 11.68 -10.19 -13.95
N ILE A 675 12.31 -10.04 -15.11
CA ILE A 675 13.41 -9.11 -15.37
C ILE A 675 13.57 -9.01 -16.89
N GLU A 676 13.99 -7.86 -17.39
CA GLU A 676 14.33 -7.69 -18.80
C GLU A 676 15.82 -7.31 -18.89
N ALA A 677 16.54 -7.87 -19.86
CA ALA A 677 17.98 -7.63 -20.02
C ALA A 677 18.35 -7.50 -21.50
N GLY A 678 19.18 -6.51 -21.84
CA GLY A 678 19.52 -6.18 -23.22
C GLY A 678 20.81 -5.37 -23.38
N VAL A 679 21.06 -4.95 -24.62
CA VAL A 679 22.10 -3.98 -24.98
C VAL A 679 21.51 -2.87 -25.82
N THR A 680 21.98 -1.64 -25.61
CA THR A 680 21.61 -0.47 -26.42
C THR A 680 22.83 0.17 -27.05
N ALA A 681 22.68 0.77 -28.23
CA ALA A 681 23.68 1.66 -28.82
C ALA A 681 23.46 3.15 -28.44
N ILE A 682 22.40 3.45 -27.68
CA ILE A 682 22.14 4.78 -27.11
C ILE A 682 23.13 5.05 -25.95
N ARG A 683 23.63 6.28 -25.84
CA ARG A 683 24.52 6.65 -24.73
C ARG A 683 23.74 6.85 -23.43
N PRO A 684 24.29 6.50 -22.25
CA PRO A 684 23.63 6.73 -20.97
C PRO A 684 23.20 8.18 -20.66
N GLU A 685 23.80 9.16 -21.32
CA GLU A 685 23.50 10.60 -21.21
C GLU A 685 22.43 11.08 -22.21
N GLU A 686 22.15 10.28 -23.24
CA GLU A 686 21.20 10.55 -24.33
C GLU A 686 19.93 9.68 -24.21
N LEU A 687 19.95 8.66 -23.34
CA LEU A 687 18.81 7.78 -23.05
C LEU A 687 17.83 8.46 -22.10
N GLU A 688 16.68 8.88 -22.62
CA GLU A 688 15.50 9.13 -21.78
C GLU A 688 14.96 7.77 -21.29
N PHE A 689 14.82 7.60 -19.97
CA PHE A 689 14.39 6.33 -19.38
C PHE A 689 12.85 6.24 -19.36
N PRO A 690 12.22 5.36 -20.16
CA PRO A 690 10.77 5.15 -20.10
C PRO A 690 10.38 4.23 -18.94
N ASN A 691 9.08 3.95 -18.84
CA ASN A 691 8.49 3.15 -17.77
C ASN A 691 9.00 1.71 -17.75
N THR A 692 9.17 1.07 -18.91
CA THR A 692 9.71 -0.29 -19.06
C THR A 692 10.75 -0.35 -20.18
N MET A 693 11.73 -1.26 -20.12
CA MET A 693 12.74 -1.33 -21.19
C MET A 693 12.13 -1.66 -22.56
N THR A 694 11.01 -2.40 -22.62
CA THR A 694 10.24 -2.61 -23.87
C THR A 694 9.71 -1.34 -24.54
N ASP A 695 9.61 -0.22 -23.81
CA ASP A 695 9.14 1.05 -24.37
C ASP A 695 10.26 1.83 -25.11
N ILE A 696 11.51 1.34 -25.12
CA ILE A 696 12.61 1.95 -25.88
C ILE A 696 12.52 1.54 -27.36
N ASP A 697 12.16 2.50 -28.22
CA ASP A 697 11.83 2.31 -29.63
C ASP A 697 12.98 2.63 -30.63
N TYR A 698 14.23 2.72 -30.15
CA TYR A 698 15.41 2.96 -30.99
C TYR A 698 16.70 2.29 -30.48
N ASP A 699 17.55 1.86 -31.42
CA ASP A 699 18.93 1.37 -31.25
C ASP A 699 19.14 0.36 -30.08
N THR A 700 18.14 -0.47 -29.74
CA THR A 700 18.13 -1.31 -28.52
C THR A 700 17.64 -2.74 -28.77
N TRP A 701 18.41 -3.72 -28.28
CA TRP A 701 18.10 -5.16 -28.38
C TRP A 701 17.96 -5.76 -26.99
N MET A 702 16.88 -6.50 -26.73
CA MET A 702 16.57 -7.02 -25.40
C MET A 702 15.93 -8.41 -25.43
N LEU A 703 15.96 -9.07 -24.28
CA LEU A 703 15.22 -10.28 -23.98
C LEU A 703 14.22 -9.95 -22.87
N SER A 704 12.94 -10.24 -23.14
CA SER A 704 11.84 -10.18 -22.17
C SER A 704 11.14 -11.54 -22.15
N GLY A 705 11.14 -12.23 -20.99
CA GLY A 705 10.74 -13.63 -20.90
C GLY A 705 11.55 -14.53 -21.85
N THR A 706 10.90 -15.06 -22.90
CA THR A 706 11.52 -15.84 -24.00
C THR A 706 11.58 -15.10 -25.34
N ALA A 707 11.16 -13.83 -25.39
CA ALA A 707 11.07 -13.02 -26.60
C ALA A 707 12.32 -12.15 -26.76
N ILE A 708 13.04 -12.33 -27.86
CA ILE A 708 14.05 -11.38 -28.31
C ILE A 708 13.34 -10.25 -29.05
N MET A 709 13.56 -9.03 -28.59
CA MET A 709 12.96 -7.81 -29.09
C MET A 709 14.06 -6.85 -29.55
N GLN A 710 13.74 -6.04 -30.54
CA GLN A 710 14.54 -4.91 -30.99
C GLN A 710 13.61 -3.71 -31.11
N ASP A 711 13.99 -2.56 -30.55
CA ASP A 711 13.28 -1.29 -30.70
C ASP A 711 11.77 -1.44 -30.37
N GLY A 712 11.48 -2.02 -29.20
CA GLY A 712 10.13 -2.39 -28.73
C GLY A 712 9.40 -3.51 -29.51
N ASN A 713 9.95 -3.98 -30.63
CA ASN A 713 9.31 -4.93 -31.53
C ASN A 713 9.84 -6.36 -31.36
N THR A 714 8.95 -7.37 -31.31
CA THR A 714 9.36 -8.78 -31.17
C THR A 714 9.98 -9.34 -32.45
N MET A 715 11.29 -9.60 -32.42
CA MET A 715 12.06 -10.19 -33.52
C MET A 715 11.95 -11.72 -33.53
N ARG A 716 11.95 -12.37 -32.36
CA ARG A 716 11.94 -13.83 -32.23
C ARG A 716 11.34 -14.27 -30.90
N ASN A 717 10.41 -15.22 -30.95
CA ASN A 717 9.88 -15.91 -29.77
C ASN A 717 10.56 -17.26 -29.55
N ASN A 718 10.43 -17.82 -28.34
CA ASN A 718 11.03 -19.10 -27.93
C ASN A 718 12.57 -19.11 -28.08
N TYR A 719 13.23 -18.08 -27.57
CA TYR A 719 14.66 -18.13 -27.31
C TYR A 719 14.98 -19.23 -26.27
N GLY A 720 16.22 -19.74 -26.25
CA GLY A 720 16.62 -20.89 -25.43
C GLY A 720 16.56 -20.65 -23.92
N CYS A 721 16.48 -19.38 -23.51
CA CYS A 721 16.34 -18.91 -22.15
C CYS A 721 14.99 -18.21 -21.94
N ASP A 722 14.41 -18.45 -20.76
CA ASP A 722 13.26 -17.73 -20.24
C ASP A 722 13.66 -16.93 -18.99
N LEU A 723 13.71 -15.59 -19.09
CA LEU A 723 13.99 -14.72 -17.95
C LEU A 723 12.90 -14.78 -16.87
N ASP A 724 11.66 -15.14 -17.23
CA ASP A 724 10.55 -15.30 -16.29
C ASP A 724 10.67 -16.56 -15.42
N SER A 725 11.58 -17.48 -15.79
CA SER A 725 11.88 -18.70 -15.03
C SER A 725 12.95 -18.52 -13.95
N LEU A 726 13.67 -17.40 -13.94
CA LEU A 726 14.83 -17.19 -13.08
C LEU A 726 14.44 -16.91 -11.63
N SER A 727 15.27 -17.37 -10.68
CA SER A 727 15.10 -17.17 -9.24
C SER A 727 16.20 -16.28 -8.65
N THR A 728 16.01 -15.75 -7.43
CA THR A 728 17.11 -15.15 -6.65
C THR A 728 18.31 -16.10 -6.59
N GLY A 729 19.52 -15.55 -6.77
CA GLY A 729 20.77 -16.29 -6.95
C GLY A 729 21.11 -16.65 -8.40
N SER A 730 20.15 -16.57 -9.33
CA SER A 730 20.42 -16.79 -10.77
C SER A 730 21.27 -15.66 -11.33
N ARG A 731 22.16 -16.00 -12.26
CA ARG A 731 23.01 -15.04 -12.97
C ARG A 731 22.60 -14.90 -14.42
N ILE A 732 22.61 -13.67 -14.91
CA ILE A 732 22.35 -13.29 -16.30
C ILE A 732 23.59 -12.56 -16.80
N GLY A 733 24.23 -13.14 -17.81
CA GLY A 733 25.34 -12.54 -18.54
C GLY A 733 24.91 -12.09 -19.92
N MET A 734 25.45 -10.97 -20.38
CA MET A 734 25.29 -10.48 -21.75
C MET A 734 26.66 -10.23 -22.36
N MET A 735 26.87 -10.71 -23.58
CA MET A 735 28.15 -10.55 -24.28
C MET A 735 27.89 -10.30 -25.76
N ARG A 736 28.60 -9.32 -26.33
CA ARG A 736 28.71 -9.13 -27.78
C ARG A 736 29.92 -9.91 -28.31
N THR A 737 29.74 -10.71 -29.34
CA THR A 737 30.85 -11.39 -30.03
C THR A 737 31.55 -10.45 -31.03
N ALA A 738 32.78 -10.79 -31.44
CA ALA A 738 33.50 -10.05 -32.46
C ALA A 738 32.84 -10.11 -33.87
N SER A 739 31.90 -11.02 -34.10
CA SER A 739 31.05 -11.06 -35.29
C SER A 739 29.85 -10.10 -35.22
N GLY A 740 29.61 -9.46 -34.07
CA GLY A 740 28.47 -8.57 -33.85
C GLY A 740 27.20 -9.30 -33.41
N ASP A 741 27.32 -10.48 -32.80
CA ASP A 741 26.18 -11.26 -32.31
C ASP A 741 26.01 -11.06 -30.80
N LEU A 742 24.76 -10.98 -30.34
CA LEU A 742 24.41 -10.95 -28.91
C LEU A 742 24.23 -12.38 -28.39
N HIS A 743 24.91 -12.70 -27.29
CA HIS A 743 24.73 -13.92 -26.53
C HIS A 743 24.27 -13.61 -25.11
N TYR A 744 23.33 -14.42 -24.61
CA TYR A 744 22.96 -14.44 -23.19
C TYR A 744 23.55 -15.68 -22.52
N TYR A 745 24.01 -15.49 -21.28
CA TYR A 745 24.55 -16.55 -20.42
C TYR A 745 23.68 -16.68 -19.19
N ILE A 746 23.24 -17.89 -18.85
CA ILE A 746 22.50 -18.14 -17.60
C ILE A 746 23.35 -19.03 -16.71
N ASN A 747 23.69 -18.52 -15.51
CA ASN A 747 24.58 -19.20 -14.57
C ASN A 747 25.91 -19.64 -15.21
N GLY A 748 26.47 -18.82 -16.11
CA GLY A 748 27.69 -19.10 -16.86
C GLY A 748 27.52 -19.98 -18.11
N VAL A 749 26.32 -20.47 -18.42
CA VAL A 749 26.05 -21.31 -19.61
C VAL A 749 25.52 -20.46 -20.76
N ASP A 750 26.21 -20.47 -21.90
CA ASP A 750 25.79 -19.82 -23.15
C ASP A 750 24.44 -20.38 -23.65
N GLN A 751 23.50 -19.50 -23.97
CA GLN A 751 22.17 -19.83 -24.48
C GLN A 751 22.07 -19.75 -26.02
N GLY A 752 23.19 -19.41 -26.68
CA GLY A 752 23.31 -19.26 -28.13
C GLY A 752 23.06 -17.85 -28.62
N VAL A 753 23.02 -17.69 -29.95
CA VAL A 753 22.81 -16.39 -30.61
C VAL A 753 21.36 -15.91 -30.39
N ALA A 754 21.22 -14.75 -29.74
CA ALA A 754 19.97 -14.05 -29.56
C ALA A 754 19.60 -13.20 -30.79
N CYS A 755 20.49 -12.27 -31.17
CA CYS A 755 20.40 -11.48 -32.39
C CYS A 755 21.78 -11.38 -33.07
N THR A 756 21.77 -11.20 -34.38
CA THR A 756 22.96 -11.05 -35.24
C THR A 756 22.99 -9.66 -35.84
N GLY A 757 24.16 -9.04 -35.99
CA GLY A 757 24.31 -7.76 -36.69
C GLY A 757 24.15 -6.52 -35.81
N LEU A 758 24.50 -6.60 -34.53
CA LEU A 758 24.67 -5.42 -33.66
C LEU A 758 25.65 -4.43 -34.32
N PRO A 759 25.30 -3.14 -34.51
CA PRO A 759 25.98 -2.23 -35.42
C PRO A 759 27.51 -2.25 -35.32
N PRO A 760 28.24 -2.72 -36.35
CA PRO A 760 29.69 -2.82 -36.30
C PRO A 760 30.32 -1.42 -36.13
N GLY A 761 31.12 -1.26 -35.09
CA GLY A 761 31.76 0.02 -34.73
C GLY A 761 30.94 0.99 -33.87
N LYS A 762 29.66 0.73 -33.55
CA LYS A 762 28.97 1.48 -32.47
C LYS A 762 29.38 0.94 -31.09
N GLU A 763 29.45 1.84 -30.12
CA GLU A 763 29.60 1.52 -28.71
C GLU A 763 28.26 1.00 -28.16
N VAL A 764 28.20 -0.26 -27.68
CA VAL A 764 26.98 -0.82 -27.07
C VAL A 764 27.11 -0.90 -25.56
N TYR A 765 26.03 -0.62 -24.82
CA TYR A 765 25.96 -0.60 -23.37
C TYR A 765 24.99 -1.68 -22.88
N ALA A 766 25.25 -2.33 -21.74
CA ALA A 766 24.29 -3.25 -21.13
C ALA A 766 23.16 -2.47 -20.48
N VAL A 767 21.91 -2.89 -20.71
CA VAL A 767 20.69 -2.33 -20.11
C VAL A 767 19.93 -3.43 -19.41
N ILE A 768 19.39 -3.15 -18.23
CA ILE A 768 18.60 -4.08 -17.44
C ILE A 768 17.42 -3.33 -16.83
N ASP A 769 16.21 -3.87 -16.96
CA ASP A 769 15.05 -3.39 -16.22
C ASP A 769 14.80 -4.26 -15.00
N LEU A 770 14.71 -3.63 -13.83
CA LEU A 770 14.26 -4.27 -12.60
C LEU A 770 12.72 -4.40 -12.57
N TYR A 771 12.15 -4.89 -13.68
CA TYR A 771 10.73 -5.03 -13.91
C TYR A 771 10.08 -6.12 -13.02
N GLY A 772 8.77 -6.04 -12.80
CA GLY A 772 7.93 -7.12 -12.30
C GLY A 772 8.38 -7.67 -10.94
N GLN A 773 8.83 -8.93 -10.93
CA GLN A 773 9.31 -9.61 -9.73
C GLN A 773 10.72 -9.19 -9.33
N CYS A 774 11.60 -8.73 -10.24
CA CYS A 774 12.95 -8.34 -9.87
C CYS A 774 12.95 -7.06 -9.03
N VAL A 775 13.77 -7.07 -7.98
CA VAL A 775 13.94 -5.92 -7.08
C VAL A 775 15.39 -5.51 -6.97
N GLN A 776 16.34 -6.43 -7.02
CA GLN A 776 17.74 -6.09 -6.81
C GLN A 776 18.65 -7.00 -7.62
N VAL A 777 19.64 -6.42 -8.28
CA VAL A 777 20.70 -7.12 -8.99
C VAL A 777 22.08 -6.55 -8.65
N SER A 778 23.13 -7.36 -8.77
CA SER A 778 24.51 -6.89 -8.66
C SER A 778 25.39 -7.43 -9.77
N ILE A 779 26.31 -6.62 -10.26
CA ILE A 779 27.35 -7.06 -11.20
C ILE A 779 28.29 -8.03 -10.50
N THR A 780 28.40 -9.25 -11.02
CA THR A 780 29.34 -10.26 -10.56
C THR A 780 30.67 -10.08 -11.26
N SER A 781 31.69 -9.61 -10.53
CA SER A 781 33.00 -9.35 -11.13
C SER A 781 33.78 -10.63 -11.40
N SER A 782 33.55 -11.20 -12.58
CA SER A 782 34.47 -12.11 -13.26
C SER A 782 34.74 -11.56 -14.66
N SER A 783 35.92 -10.99 -14.86
CA SER A 783 36.49 -10.75 -16.19
C SER A 783 36.47 -12.06 -17.00
N GLY A 784 36.18 -11.95 -18.30
CA GLY A 784 35.80 -13.05 -19.18
C GLY A 784 36.82 -14.18 -19.44
N PRO A 785 36.55 -15.04 -20.42
CA PRO A 785 37.16 -16.36 -20.53
C PRO A 785 38.67 -16.30 -20.84
N LEU A 786 39.44 -17.03 -20.02
CA LEU A 786 40.81 -17.42 -20.32
C LEU A 786 40.80 -18.60 -21.29
N ASP A 787 41.48 -18.49 -22.43
CA ASP A 787 42.07 -19.67 -23.05
C ASP A 787 43.42 -19.44 -23.73
N ASN A 788 44.31 -20.42 -23.53
CA ASN A 788 45.53 -20.77 -24.28
C ASN A 788 46.44 -19.68 -24.90
N SER A 789 47.63 -19.48 -24.30
CA SER A 789 48.89 -20.09 -24.80
C SER A 789 50.19 -19.49 -24.22
N LEU A 790 51.16 -20.37 -23.89
CA LEU A 790 52.62 -20.11 -23.77
C LEU A 790 53.10 -19.13 -22.66
N CYS A 791 54.32 -19.20 -22.10
CA CYS A 791 55.22 -20.31 -21.74
C CYS A 791 56.37 -19.74 -20.87
N THR A 792 56.91 -20.49 -19.91
CA THR A 792 58.19 -20.21 -19.16
C THR A 792 58.18 -18.94 -18.26
N SER A 793 58.91 -18.80 -17.15
CA SER A 793 59.97 -19.61 -16.50
C SER A 793 60.16 -19.26 -15.00
N ASN A 794 60.57 -20.26 -14.20
CA ASN A 794 61.53 -20.20 -13.06
C ASN A 794 61.17 -19.37 -11.79
N ILE A 795 61.00 -20.00 -10.61
CA ILE A 795 62.05 -20.38 -9.60
C ILE A 795 62.65 -19.11 -8.95
N THR A 796 62.51 -18.86 -7.63
CA THR A 796 63.29 -19.55 -6.57
C THR A 796 62.56 -19.86 -5.26
N GLU A 797 62.87 -21.04 -4.71
CA GLU A 797 62.54 -21.45 -3.34
C GLU A 797 63.50 -20.86 -2.29
N LYS A 798 62.99 -20.72 -1.06
CA LYS A 798 63.63 -21.00 0.26
C LYS A 798 62.63 -20.57 1.35
N SER A 799 62.31 -21.34 2.39
CA SER A 799 62.85 -22.64 2.83
C SER A 799 61.86 -23.34 3.78
N PHE A 800 61.72 -24.66 3.67
CA PHE A 800 61.01 -25.50 4.65
C PHE A 800 61.77 -25.60 5.98
N PRO A 801 61.09 -26.00 7.07
CA PRO A 801 61.32 -27.36 7.57
C PRO A 801 60.07 -28.24 7.53
N ILE A 802 60.29 -29.54 7.28
CA ILE A 802 59.27 -30.57 7.22
C ILE A 802 58.98 -31.09 8.64
N HIS A 803 57.71 -31.13 9.01
CA HIS A 803 57.18 -32.21 9.85
C HIS A 803 56.13 -32.96 9.04
N SER A 804 56.38 -34.26 8.83
CA SER A 804 55.52 -35.12 8.02
C SER A 804 54.10 -35.12 8.57
N PRO A 805 53.07 -34.90 7.75
CA PRO A 805 51.70 -35.13 8.19
C PRO A 805 51.53 -36.63 8.47
N VAL A 806 50.73 -36.93 9.50
CA VAL A 806 50.20 -38.29 9.73
C VAL A 806 49.49 -38.72 8.44
N ALA A 807 49.87 -39.89 7.90
CA ALA A 807 49.33 -40.37 6.64
C ALA A 807 47.81 -40.55 6.74
N GLY A 808 47.07 -39.74 5.96
CA GLY A 808 45.60 -39.78 5.90
C GLY A 808 44.88 -38.47 6.23
N VAL A 809 45.56 -37.42 6.72
CA VAL A 809 44.91 -36.13 7.05
C VAL A 809 45.17 -35.09 5.96
N ALA A 810 44.14 -34.72 5.19
CA ALA A 810 44.23 -33.80 4.06
C ALA A 810 44.39 -32.31 4.46
N HIS A 811 43.84 -31.91 5.62
CA HIS A 811 43.76 -30.52 6.06
C HIS A 811 44.09 -30.36 7.56
N ARG A 812 44.52 -29.16 7.94
CA ARG A 812 44.79 -28.75 9.34
C ARG A 812 43.92 -27.54 9.69
N LEU A 813 43.82 -27.20 10.98
CA LEU A 813 43.14 -25.99 11.46
C LEU A 813 44.07 -24.77 11.45
N HIS A 814 43.52 -23.60 11.12
CA HIS A 814 44.26 -22.37 10.95
C HIS A 814 44.71 -21.78 12.30
N SER A 815 45.96 -21.32 12.36
CA SER A 815 46.54 -20.54 13.47
C SER A 815 45.76 -19.28 13.88
N LYS A 816 44.85 -18.78 13.03
CA LYS A 816 43.89 -17.72 13.36
C LYS A 816 42.60 -18.41 13.81
N HIS A 817 42.44 -18.59 15.12
CA HIS A 817 41.24 -19.19 15.72
C HIS A 817 40.64 -18.27 16.78
N GLY A 818 39.44 -18.60 17.24
CA GLY A 818 38.73 -17.87 18.27
C GLY A 818 39.47 -17.88 19.61
N LYS A 819 39.29 -16.81 20.38
CA LYS A 819 40.02 -16.48 21.61
C LYS A 819 39.95 -17.56 22.71
N ASN A 820 38.90 -18.38 22.72
CA ASN A 820 38.69 -19.43 23.73
C ASN A 820 39.06 -20.84 23.24
N VAL A 821 39.83 -20.94 22.15
CA VAL A 821 40.33 -22.20 21.57
C VAL A 821 41.85 -22.22 21.65
N VAL A 822 42.42 -23.40 21.88
CA VAL A 822 43.85 -23.71 21.71
C VAL A 822 43.96 -24.86 20.72
N LEU A 823 44.85 -24.72 19.72
CA LEU A 823 45.14 -25.82 18.80
C LEU A 823 46.21 -26.74 19.40
N LEU A 824 45.99 -28.05 19.27
CA LEU A 824 46.89 -29.12 19.69
C LEU A 824 47.19 -30.05 18.50
N GLY A 825 48.11 -30.98 18.68
CA GLY A 825 48.45 -31.98 17.65
C GLY A 825 48.88 -31.35 16.32
N ASP A 826 49.74 -30.32 16.38
CA ASP A 826 50.26 -29.60 15.19
C ASP A 826 49.13 -29.02 14.29
N GLY A 827 48.05 -28.55 14.92
CA GLY A 827 46.89 -27.97 14.24
C GLY A 827 45.85 -28.99 13.77
N CYS A 828 46.02 -30.29 14.03
CA CYS A 828 45.00 -31.30 13.71
C CYS A 828 43.88 -31.40 14.76
N GLN A 829 44.07 -30.85 15.96
CA GLN A 829 43.08 -30.85 17.04
C GLN A 829 42.83 -29.42 17.55
N ALA A 830 41.61 -29.17 18.05
CA ALA A 830 41.22 -27.93 18.69
C ALA A 830 40.50 -28.19 20.00
N VAL A 831 41.00 -27.61 21.09
CA VAL A 831 40.42 -27.75 22.43
C VAL A 831 39.92 -26.39 22.89
N ARG A 832 38.68 -26.37 23.40
CA ARG A 832 38.09 -25.19 24.02
C ARG A 832 38.62 -25.08 25.45
N VAL A 833 39.28 -23.96 25.77
CA VAL A 833 39.91 -23.72 27.09
C VAL A 833 39.17 -22.68 27.94
N GLY A 834 38.01 -22.22 27.48
CA GLY A 834 37.20 -21.21 28.17
C GLY A 834 35.72 -21.28 27.77
N GLY A 835 34.98 -20.19 28.01
CA GLY A 835 33.54 -20.11 27.77
C GLY A 835 33.12 -20.39 26.31
N TYR A 836 31.83 -20.64 26.10
CA TYR A 836 31.30 -21.07 24.79
C TYR A 836 31.45 -20.01 23.67
N ALA A 837 31.49 -18.73 24.02
CA ALA A 837 31.77 -17.63 23.09
C ALA A 837 33.18 -17.73 22.48
N HIS A 838 33.37 -17.19 21.26
CA HIS A 838 34.65 -17.19 20.54
C HIS A 838 35.31 -18.57 20.38
N GLY A 839 34.50 -19.62 20.22
CA GLY A 839 34.94 -21.01 20.03
C GLY A 839 35.03 -21.45 18.56
N ILE A 840 35.57 -20.61 17.68
CA ILE A 840 35.61 -20.85 16.22
C ILE A 840 37.00 -21.31 15.81
N VAL A 841 37.07 -22.25 14.85
CA VAL A 841 38.28 -22.64 14.13
C VAL A 841 37.98 -22.64 12.63
N PHE A 842 39.02 -22.44 11.82
CA PHE A 842 38.95 -22.44 10.36
C PHE A 842 39.87 -23.52 9.80
N SER A 843 39.67 -23.98 8.57
CA SER A 843 40.69 -24.75 7.86
C SER A 843 41.90 -23.86 7.55
N ALA A 844 43.11 -24.42 7.62
CA ALA A 844 44.36 -23.71 7.35
C ALA A 844 44.59 -23.41 5.85
N LYS A 845 43.75 -24.00 4.98
CA LYS A 845 43.71 -23.80 3.54
C LYS A 845 42.26 -23.79 3.06
N GLU A 846 42.04 -23.21 1.90
CA GLU A 846 40.77 -23.32 1.17
C GLU A 846 40.45 -24.79 0.84
N LEU A 847 39.16 -25.12 0.82
CA LEU A 847 38.67 -26.41 0.34
C LEU A 847 38.44 -26.31 -1.16
N LYS A 848 38.92 -27.30 -1.91
CA LYS A 848 38.67 -27.39 -3.35
C LYS A 848 37.25 -27.88 -3.61
N THR A 849 36.76 -27.66 -4.83
CA THR A 849 35.49 -28.24 -5.30
C THR A 849 35.50 -29.75 -5.05
N ASP A 850 34.40 -30.25 -4.47
CA ASP A 850 34.19 -31.65 -4.07
C ASP A 850 35.16 -32.22 -2.99
N GLU A 851 35.96 -31.37 -2.31
CA GLU A 851 36.83 -31.80 -1.22
C GLU A 851 36.10 -31.88 0.14
N LEU A 852 36.11 -33.06 0.76
CA LEU A 852 35.39 -33.31 2.02
C LEU A 852 36.25 -32.97 3.25
N PHE A 853 35.86 -31.98 4.04
CA PHE A 853 36.50 -31.63 5.31
C PHE A 853 35.80 -32.28 6.50
N GLU A 854 36.24 -33.48 6.88
CA GLU A 854 35.66 -34.24 7.98
C GLU A 854 36.31 -33.90 9.33
N VAL A 855 35.50 -33.56 10.34
CA VAL A 855 35.97 -33.19 11.69
C VAL A 855 35.41 -34.16 12.73
N ARG A 856 36.31 -34.94 13.35
CA ARG A 856 35.99 -35.87 14.44
C ARG A 856 36.11 -35.18 15.81
N THR A 857 35.12 -35.36 16.68
CA THR A 857 35.27 -34.98 18.11
C THR A 857 35.75 -36.19 18.90
N GLU A 858 36.91 -36.10 19.55
CA GLU A 858 37.53 -37.27 20.21
C GLU A 858 37.17 -37.40 21.68
N GLU A 859 36.92 -36.30 22.39
CA GLU A 859 36.52 -36.31 23.80
C GLU A 859 35.34 -35.35 24.01
N LYS A 860 34.31 -35.81 24.73
CA LYS A 860 33.15 -35.00 25.12
C LYS A 860 32.75 -35.33 26.55
N GLU A 861 32.96 -34.39 27.47
CA GLU A 861 32.21 -34.40 28.72
C GLU A 861 30.72 -34.16 28.40
N LEU A 862 29.92 -35.19 28.68
CA LEU A 862 28.46 -35.15 28.84
C LEU A 862 27.68 -34.26 27.86
N ASN A 863 27.52 -34.75 26.62
CA ASN A 863 26.21 -35.12 26.06
C ASN A 863 26.33 -35.51 24.58
N HIS A 864 25.99 -36.75 24.25
CA HIS A 864 25.89 -37.28 22.89
C HIS A 864 24.47 -37.83 22.68
N PHE A 865 23.85 -37.48 21.55
CA PHE A 865 22.88 -38.33 20.88
C PHE A 865 23.40 -38.66 19.48
N ILE A 866 23.30 -39.94 19.12
CA ILE A 866 23.62 -40.49 17.80
C ILE A 866 22.32 -41.09 17.27
N VAL A 867 22.02 -40.93 15.98
CA VAL A 867 21.01 -41.77 15.30
C VAL A 867 21.58 -42.24 13.96
N HIS A 868 21.58 -43.56 13.76
CA HIS A 868 21.94 -44.22 12.51
C HIS A 868 20.78 -44.20 11.52
N LEU A 869 21.09 -44.24 10.22
CA LEU A 869 20.15 -44.69 9.19
C LEU A 869 19.90 -46.21 9.33
N ASN A 870 18.63 -46.62 9.50
CA ASN A 870 18.11 -47.87 8.96
C ASN A 870 16.58 -48.01 9.12
N GLY A 871 15.89 -48.35 8.02
CA GLY A 871 14.66 -49.14 7.99
C GLY A 871 13.39 -48.65 8.71
N ARG A 872 12.44 -48.10 7.94
CA ARG A 872 11.01 -47.89 8.25
C ARG A 872 10.68 -46.82 9.31
N GLY A 873 10.53 -45.58 8.84
CA GLY A 873 9.91 -44.46 9.56
C GLY A 873 9.86 -43.22 8.66
N VAL A 874 8.86 -42.35 8.84
CA VAL A 874 8.73 -41.11 8.03
C VAL A 874 9.79 -40.10 8.46
N THR A 875 10.52 -39.54 7.50
CA THR A 875 11.42 -38.40 7.71
C THR A 875 10.70 -37.10 7.34
N ILE A 876 10.81 -36.09 8.21
CA ILE A 876 10.29 -34.73 8.00
C ILE A 876 11.49 -33.79 7.99
N SER A 877 11.70 -33.09 6.87
CA SER A 877 12.78 -32.11 6.72
C SER A 877 12.26 -30.71 7.09
N ILE A 878 12.77 -30.14 8.18
CA ILE A 878 12.49 -28.75 8.57
C ILE A 878 13.61 -27.87 8.00
N PHE A 879 13.27 -26.96 7.09
CA PHE A 879 14.19 -25.93 6.64
C PHE A 879 14.02 -24.68 7.52
N HIS A 880 14.98 -24.42 8.41
CA HIS A 880 15.03 -23.20 9.20
C HIS A 880 16.40 -22.53 9.02
N GLN A 881 16.43 -21.32 8.46
CA GLN A 881 17.61 -20.46 8.61
C GLN A 881 17.61 -19.90 10.04
N ASN A 882 18.78 -19.90 10.69
CA ASN A 882 19.02 -19.54 12.10
C ASN A 882 18.42 -20.48 13.18
N ARG A 883 19.32 -21.07 13.98
CA ARG A 883 19.01 -21.82 15.21
C ARG A 883 18.93 -20.89 16.42
N SER A 884 17.87 -20.95 17.22
CA SER A 884 17.98 -21.02 18.70
C SER A 884 16.63 -21.31 19.38
N LYS A 885 16.65 -22.12 20.45
CA LYS A 885 15.56 -22.36 21.45
C LYS A 885 14.27 -23.00 20.89
N LEU A 886 13.87 -24.21 21.27
CA LEU A 886 13.66 -24.68 22.65
C LEU A 886 13.62 -26.21 22.73
N SER A 887 14.20 -26.76 23.79
CA SER A 887 14.09 -28.17 24.17
C SER A 887 13.24 -28.30 25.43
N HIS A 888 12.24 -29.18 25.42
CA HIS A 888 11.83 -29.98 26.58
C HIS A 888 11.08 -31.21 26.05
N GLY A 889 11.47 -32.40 26.50
CA GLY A 889 10.85 -33.67 26.10
C GLY A 889 10.21 -34.38 27.28
N LEU A 890 9.62 -35.54 27.00
CA LEU A 890 9.29 -36.59 27.97
C LEU A 890 9.43 -37.96 27.29
N GLU A 891 9.91 -38.96 28.01
CA GLU A 891 10.31 -40.26 27.48
C GLU A 891 9.29 -41.38 27.73
N HIS A 892 9.33 -42.39 26.84
CA HIS A 892 9.03 -43.81 27.06
C HIS A 892 7.66 -44.26 27.63
N GLN A 893 6.99 -45.11 26.84
CA GLN A 893 7.13 -46.56 27.04
C GLN A 893 6.83 -47.37 25.76
N SER A 894 7.25 -48.64 25.75
CA SER A 894 7.28 -49.53 24.59
C SER A 894 6.55 -50.84 24.86
N GLN A 895 5.62 -51.22 23.97
CA GLN A 895 5.14 -52.61 23.88
C GLN A 895 5.00 -53.06 22.42
N LYS A 896 5.48 -54.28 22.14
CA LYS A 896 5.24 -54.99 20.89
C LYS A 896 3.77 -55.40 20.81
N LYS A 897 3.06 -54.99 19.76
CA LYS A 897 1.90 -55.73 19.26
C LYS A 897 1.87 -55.68 17.74
N ARG A 898 1.64 -56.85 17.13
CA ARG A 898 1.56 -57.06 15.69
C ARG A 898 0.07 -57.08 15.33
N ILE A 899 -0.44 -55.99 14.78
CA ILE A 899 -1.83 -55.83 14.31
C ILE A 899 -1.77 -55.00 13.03
N ASP A 900 -2.56 -55.36 12.02
CA ASP A 900 -2.79 -54.54 10.81
C ASP A 900 -3.49 -53.23 11.21
N ASP A 901 -2.99 -52.07 10.75
CA ASP A 901 -3.79 -50.83 10.75
C ASP A 901 -3.21 -49.74 9.84
N SER A 902 -4.09 -48.96 9.21
CA SER A 902 -3.82 -48.11 8.05
C SER A 902 -3.59 -46.63 8.37
N TYR A 903 -2.57 -46.30 9.19
CA TYR A 903 -2.28 -44.91 9.59
C TYR A 903 -0.77 -44.59 9.63
N CYS A 904 -0.36 -43.50 8.95
CA CYS A 904 1.00 -42.94 9.09
C CYS A 904 1.04 -41.95 10.26
N LYS A 905 1.62 -42.36 11.40
CA LYS A 905 1.73 -41.54 12.62
C LYS A 905 3.17 -41.07 12.87
N TRP A 906 3.32 -39.84 13.36
CA TRP A 906 4.55 -39.34 13.97
C TRP A 906 4.33 -38.99 15.45
N ARG A 907 5.40 -38.71 16.18
CA ARG A 907 5.46 -38.85 17.65
C ARG A 907 5.92 -37.59 18.41
N SER A 908 6.01 -36.44 17.74
CA SER A 908 6.64 -35.23 18.31
C SER A 908 6.01 -33.95 17.77
N THR A 909 5.82 -32.96 18.64
CA THR A 909 5.39 -31.61 18.27
C THR A 909 6.51 -30.88 17.51
N LEU A 910 6.18 -30.32 16.34
CA LEU A 910 7.09 -29.56 15.48
C LEU A 910 6.81 -28.05 15.63
N PRO A 911 7.68 -27.25 16.29
CA PRO A 911 7.50 -25.81 16.42
C PRO A 911 8.08 -25.01 15.25
N ARG A 912 7.44 -23.86 14.96
CA ARG A 912 8.04 -22.74 14.22
C ARG A 912 8.76 -21.84 15.23
N VAL A 913 9.96 -21.34 14.90
CA VAL A 913 10.87 -20.84 15.94
C VAL A 913 10.78 -19.32 16.18
N SER A 914 10.58 -18.49 15.15
CA SER A 914 10.46 -17.01 15.34
C SER A 914 9.98 -16.17 14.13
N SER A 915 9.20 -16.70 13.18
CA SER A 915 8.84 -15.98 11.93
C SER A 915 7.35 -16.14 11.56
N TYR A 916 6.76 -15.15 10.89
CA TYR A 916 5.38 -15.19 10.35
C TYR A 916 5.18 -16.22 9.21
N ASN A 917 6.27 -16.57 8.53
CA ASN A 917 6.32 -17.53 7.43
C ASN A 917 7.62 -18.37 7.55
N GLN A 918 8.01 -19.12 6.52
CA GLN A 918 9.13 -20.09 6.54
C GLN A 918 8.83 -21.34 7.38
N GLY A 919 7.58 -21.79 7.36
CA GLY A 919 7.07 -22.92 8.14
C GLY A 919 6.77 -24.18 7.31
N LEU A 920 7.46 -24.41 6.20
CA LEU A 920 7.14 -25.49 5.26
C LEU A 920 7.60 -26.86 5.75
N LEU A 921 6.69 -27.83 5.66
CA LEU A 921 6.89 -29.23 6.01
C LEU A 921 6.38 -30.11 4.88
N VAL A 922 7.22 -31.04 4.40
CA VAL A 922 6.84 -32.03 3.38
C VAL A 922 7.21 -33.42 3.85
N THR A 923 6.36 -34.38 3.51
CA THR A 923 6.61 -35.80 3.75
C THR A 923 7.67 -36.34 2.78
N ALA A 924 8.70 -37.03 3.29
CA ALA A 924 9.69 -37.69 2.45
C ALA A 924 9.17 -38.94 1.69
N GLN A 925 7.97 -39.42 2.04
CA GLN A 925 7.31 -40.55 1.38
C GLN A 925 6.05 -40.07 0.67
N ALA A 926 5.82 -40.58 -0.54
CA ALA A 926 4.59 -40.33 -1.27
C ALA A 926 3.38 -40.92 -0.52
N LEU A 927 2.26 -40.19 -0.51
CA LEU A 927 0.99 -40.65 0.01
C LEU A 927 0.36 -41.68 -0.96
N PRO A 928 0.13 -42.93 -0.53
CA PRO A 928 -0.64 -43.88 -1.32
C PRO A 928 -2.10 -43.46 -1.45
N ARG A 929 -2.73 -43.78 -2.58
CA ARG A 929 -4.19 -43.58 -2.73
C ARG A 929 -4.95 -44.35 -1.66
N GLN A 930 -6.09 -43.79 -1.22
CA GLN A 930 -6.90 -44.25 -0.10
C GLN A 930 -6.23 -44.20 1.28
N GLN A 931 -5.02 -43.65 1.41
CA GLN A 931 -4.39 -43.43 2.72
C GLN A 931 -4.61 -41.99 3.20
N LEU A 932 -4.95 -41.86 4.49
CA LEU A 932 -5.21 -40.58 5.15
C LEU A 932 -3.97 -40.14 5.94
N PHE A 933 -3.47 -38.95 5.63
CA PHE A 933 -2.39 -38.28 6.36
C PHE A 933 -2.99 -37.21 7.29
N GLN A 934 -2.68 -37.22 8.59
CA GLN A 934 -3.32 -36.35 9.59
C GLN A 934 -2.33 -35.78 10.59
N PHE A 935 -2.60 -34.55 11.06
CA PHE A 935 -1.86 -33.84 12.10
C PHE A 935 -2.80 -33.04 12.99
N GLN A 936 -2.34 -32.66 14.17
CA GLN A 936 -3.08 -31.76 15.06
C GLN A 936 -2.39 -30.38 15.11
N ILE A 937 -3.18 -29.31 15.19
CA ILE A 937 -2.67 -27.98 15.55
C ILE A 937 -2.34 -28.01 17.04
N ASP A 938 -1.07 -27.89 17.41
CA ASP A 938 -0.63 -27.94 18.81
C ASP A 938 -0.50 -26.54 19.44
N ARG A 939 -0.11 -25.53 18.66
CA ARG A 939 0.06 -24.14 19.12
C ARG A 939 -0.28 -23.11 18.05
N LEU A 940 -0.98 -22.07 18.48
CA LEU A 940 -1.30 -20.87 17.71
C LEU A 940 -0.78 -19.61 18.42
N ASN A 941 -0.31 -18.65 17.64
CA ASN A 941 0.28 -17.40 18.10
C ASN A 941 -0.53 -16.22 17.58
N SER A 942 -1.32 -15.61 18.47
CA SER A 942 -2.22 -14.50 18.18
C SER A 942 -1.52 -13.18 17.83
N SER A 943 -0.19 -13.12 17.85
CA SER A 943 0.57 -11.96 17.33
C SER A 943 0.53 -11.85 15.81
N TRP A 944 0.03 -12.88 15.11
CA TRP A 944 0.01 -13.00 13.66
C TRP A 944 -1.41 -13.22 13.13
N THR A 945 -1.62 -13.00 11.83
CA THR A 945 -2.92 -13.18 11.15
C THR A 945 -2.86 -14.30 10.11
N SER A 946 -4.01 -14.90 9.76
CA SER A 946 -4.08 -16.19 9.03
C SER A 946 -3.54 -17.38 9.86
N SER A 947 -3.68 -18.66 9.51
CA SER A 947 -3.26 -19.77 10.41
C SER A 947 -2.35 -20.84 9.81
N LEU A 948 -2.70 -21.46 8.68
CA LEU A 948 -1.88 -22.46 7.97
C LEU A 948 -2.42 -22.75 6.57
N SER A 949 -1.61 -23.36 5.70
CA SER A 949 -2.11 -24.04 4.49
C SER A 949 -1.67 -25.50 4.45
N LEU A 950 -2.43 -26.30 3.71
CA LEU A 950 -2.32 -27.76 3.68
C LEU A 950 -2.60 -28.24 2.25
N GLY A 951 -1.85 -29.21 1.74
CA GLY A 951 -2.09 -29.71 0.39
C GLY A 951 -1.19 -30.86 -0.02
N VAL A 952 -1.03 -31.02 -1.34
CA VAL A 952 -0.19 -32.06 -1.95
C VAL A 952 0.61 -31.52 -3.13
N ILE A 953 1.81 -32.06 -3.32
CA ILE A 953 2.69 -31.80 -4.47
C ILE A 953 2.85 -33.09 -5.31
N GLY A 954 2.94 -32.95 -6.64
CA GLY A 954 3.10 -34.08 -7.58
C GLY A 954 4.55 -34.46 -7.90
N HIS A 955 5.53 -33.86 -7.22
CA HIS A 955 6.96 -34.08 -7.43
C HIS A 955 7.66 -34.37 -6.10
N SER A 956 8.78 -35.12 -6.12
CA SER A 956 9.55 -35.40 -4.91
C SER A 956 10.05 -34.10 -4.26
N PRO A 957 10.02 -33.96 -2.93
CA PRO A 957 10.61 -32.80 -2.25
C PRO A 957 12.07 -32.56 -2.63
N ASP A 958 12.85 -33.61 -2.95
CA ASP A 958 14.27 -33.49 -3.36
C ASP A 958 14.48 -32.77 -4.70
N ARG A 959 13.41 -32.48 -5.44
CA ARG A 959 13.44 -31.82 -6.76
C ARG A 959 12.79 -30.44 -6.76
N LEU A 960 12.41 -29.91 -5.61
CA LEU A 960 11.71 -28.63 -5.48
C LEU A 960 12.48 -27.67 -4.58
N ASN A 961 12.66 -26.44 -5.05
CA ASN A 961 13.12 -25.34 -4.23
C ASN A 961 11.93 -24.79 -3.42
N PHE A 962 11.97 -24.94 -2.11
CA PHE A 962 10.90 -24.48 -1.22
C PHE A 962 11.00 -22.96 -0.99
N PRO A 963 9.95 -22.17 -1.30
CA PRO A 963 9.88 -20.73 -1.01
C PRO A 963 9.63 -20.44 0.48
N SER A 964 9.34 -19.19 0.84
CA SER A 964 8.96 -18.82 2.22
C SER A 964 7.54 -19.25 2.61
N THR A 965 6.64 -19.48 1.65
CA THR A 965 5.23 -19.89 1.84
C THR A 965 4.77 -20.78 0.69
N ALA A 966 3.90 -21.76 0.97
CA ALA A 966 3.51 -22.78 0.01
C ALA A 966 2.76 -22.20 -1.20
N CYS A 967 2.02 -21.10 -1.03
CA CYS A 967 1.29 -20.43 -2.11
C CYS A 967 2.17 -20.02 -3.31
N CYS A 968 3.48 -19.86 -3.10
CA CYS A 968 4.44 -19.49 -4.14
C CYS A 968 5.02 -20.71 -4.89
N LEU A 969 4.67 -21.94 -4.50
CA LEU A 969 5.00 -23.14 -5.26
C LEU A 969 4.13 -23.25 -6.52
N LYS A 970 4.80 -23.26 -7.67
CA LYS A 970 4.20 -23.46 -9.00
C LYS A 970 4.71 -24.80 -9.57
N ARG A 971 3.92 -25.44 -10.43
CA ARG A 971 4.10 -26.78 -11.06
C ARG A 971 3.63 -27.95 -10.19
N SER A 972 2.43 -28.46 -10.52
CA SER A 972 1.81 -29.66 -9.93
C SER A 972 1.61 -29.58 -8.40
N VAL A 973 1.08 -28.45 -7.91
CA VAL A 973 0.82 -28.22 -6.47
C VAL A 973 -0.63 -27.84 -6.23
N TRP A 974 -1.31 -28.53 -5.32
CA TRP A 974 -2.67 -28.26 -4.85
C TRP A 974 -2.65 -27.88 -3.38
N LEU A 975 -3.24 -26.74 -3.04
CA LEU A 975 -3.20 -26.16 -1.70
C LEU A 975 -4.58 -25.70 -1.24
N LEU A 976 -4.95 -26.09 -0.03
CA LEU A 976 -6.06 -25.57 0.73
C LEU A 976 -5.53 -24.44 1.61
N GLN A 977 -6.03 -23.23 1.37
CA GLN A 977 -5.67 -22.04 2.12
C GLN A 977 -6.94 -21.25 2.41
N ARG A 978 -7.15 -20.92 3.69
CA ARG A 978 -8.43 -20.41 4.19
C ARG A 978 -9.57 -21.40 3.92
N ASP A 979 -10.58 -20.99 3.17
CA ASP A 979 -11.74 -21.74 2.69
C ASP A 979 -11.63 -22.09 1.19
N SER A 980 -10.47 -21.83 0.59
CA SER A 980 -10.26 -21.81 -0.86
C SER A 980 -9.24 -22.88 -1.27
N VAL A 981 -9.43 -23.46 -2.46
CA VAL A 981 -8.49 -24.42 -3.07
C VAL A 981 -7.76 -23.74 -4.22
N PHE A 982 -6.44 -23.89 -4.22
CA PHE A 982 -5.52 -23.34 -5.21
C PHE A 982 -4.81 -24.48 -5.94
N HIS A 983 -4.55 -24.30 -7.22
CA HIS A 983 -3.70 -25.16 -8.05
C HIS A 983 -2.69 -24.27 -8.77
N ASN A 984 -1.38 -24.49 -8.53
CA ASN A 984 -0.29 -23.66 -9.08
C ASN A 984 -0.51 -22.16 -8.85
N SER A 985 -0.80 -21.76 -7.61
CA SER A 985 -1.12 -20.38 -7.19
C SER A 985 -2.43 -19.78 -7.75
N LEU A 986 -3.14 -20.45 -8.67
CA LEU A 986 -4.45 -20.02 -9.15
C LEU A 986 -5.57 -20.57 -8.27
N LYS A 987 -6.51 -19.72 -7.82
CA LYS A 987 -7.69 -20.19 -7.09
C LYS A 987 -8.62 -20.96 -8.03
N ILE A 988 -8.87 -22.23 -7.73
CA ILE A 988 -9.76 -23.11 -8.50
C ILE A 988 -11.10 -23.39 -7.79
N CYS A 989 -11.16 -23.21 -6.47
CA CYS A 989 -12.39 -23.32 -5.69
C CYS A 989 -12.40 -22.31 -4.54
N GLU A 990 -13.58 -21.83 -4.15
CA GLU A 990 -13.79 -20.86 -3.07
C GLU A 990 -15.01 -21.29 -2.25
N ASN A 991 -14.95 -21.15 -0.91
CA ASN A 991 -15.93 -21.73 0.02
C ASN A 991 -16.02 -23.27 -0.07
N TYR A 992 -14.89 -23.95 -0.26
CA TYR A 992 -14.82 -25.41 -0.33
C TYR A 992 -15.01 -26.10 1.04
N GLY A 993 -14.49 -25.50 2.11
CA GLY A 993 -14.48 -26.10 3.43
C GLY A 993 -14.29 -25.08 4.56
N PRO A 994 -14.13 -25.53 5.82
CA PRO A 994 -13.94 -24.64 6.95
C PRO A 994 -12.68 -23.80 6.79
N ASN A 995 -12.76 -22.53 7.15
CA ASN A 995 -11.64 -21.62 7.01
C ASN A 995 -10.48 -22.05 7.93
N LEU A 996 -9.38 -22.53 7.34
CA LEU A 996 -8.19 -22.97 8.05
C LEU A 996 -7.57 -21.86 8.92
N ASP A 997 -7.74 -20.58 8.54
CA ASP A 997 -7.29 -19.43 9.33
C ASP A 997 -8.04 -19.29 10.68
N THR A 998 -9.15 -20.01 10.85
CA THR A 998 -10.01 -19.99 12.05
C THR A 998 -10.06 -21.33 12.79
N CYS A 999 -9.10 -22.23 12.56
CA CYS A 999 -9.06 -23.54 13.24
C CYS A 999 -8.34 -23.48 14.59
N PRO A 1000 -8.91 -24.00 15.71
CA PRO A 1000 -8.27 -24.01 17.03
C PRO A 1000 -7.05 -24.90 17.20
N GLU A 1001 -6.23 -24.56 18.20
CA GLU A 1001 -5.39 -25.53 18.91
C GLU A 1001 -6.25 -26.75 19.33
N GLY A 1002 -5.77 -27.95 19.03
CA GLY A 1002 -6.52 -29.20 19.16
C GLY A 1002 -7.26 -29.65 17.90
N THR A 1003 -7.38 -28.83 16.85
CA THR A 1003 -7.99 -29.27 15.59
C THR A 1003 -7.10 -30.29 14.89
N VAL A 1004 -7.68 -31.43 14.52
CA VAL A 1004 -7.02 -32.45 13.69
C VAL A 1004 -7.36 -32.17 12.22
N LEU A 1005 -6.35 -31.94 11.40
CA LEU A 1005 -6.46 -31.73 9.96
C LEU A 1005 -5.80 -32.88 9.20
N GLY A 1006 -6.28 -33.19 8.00
CA GLY A 1006 -5.66 -34.22 7.18
C GLY A 1006 -6.03 -34.17 5.70
N VAL A 1007 -5.24 -34.85 4.88
CA VAL A 1007 -5.46 -35.00 3.43
C VAL A 1007 -5.43 -36.47 3.02
N LEU A 1008 -6.31 -36.83 2.10
CA LEU A 1008 -6.39 -38.14 1.45
C LEU A 1008 -6.58 -37.93 -0.04
N VAL A 1009 -5.94 -38.76 -0.87
CA VAL A 1009 -6.22 -38.84 -2.30
C VAL A 1009 -6.96 -40.15 -2.55
N ASP A 1010 -8.17 -40.09 -3.11
CA ASP A 1010 -9.02 -41.26 -3.28
C ASP A 1010 -8.53 -42.17 -4.44
N ALA A 1011 -9.26 -43.26 -4.71
CA ALA A 1011 -8.93 -44.18 -5.79
C ALA A 1011 -9.03 -43.55 -7.19
N ASN A 1012 -9.90 -42.54 -7.37
CA ASN A 1012 -10.12 -41.84 -8.63
C ASN A 1012 -9.05 -40.77 -8.89
N GLY A 1013 -8.35 -40.30 -7.85
CA GLY A 1013 -7.41 -39.19 -7.91
C GLY A 1013 -8.00 -37.86 -7.44
N CYS A 1014 -9.06 -37.89 -6.65
CA CYS A 1014 -9.65 -36.73 -5.99
C CYS A 1014 -8.90 -36.45 -4.67
N LEU A 1015 -8.54 -35.19 -4.41
CA LEU A 1015 -8.03 -34.72 -3.12
C LEU A 1015 -9.20 -34.44 -2.18
N HIS A 1016 -9.12 -34.94 -0.94
CA HIS A 1016 -10.08 -34.68 0.14
C HIS A 1016 -9.39 -34.02 1.33
N LEU A 1017 -10.07 -33.06 1.95
CA LEU A 1017 -9.70 -32.49 3.26
C LEU A 1017 -10.50 -33.19 4.36
N TYR A 1018 -9.83 -33.61 5.43
CA TYR A 1018 -10.45 -34.13 6.64
C TYR A 1018 -10.23 -33.16 7.80
N VAL A 1019 -11.29 -32.87 8.55
CA VAL A 1019 -11.24 -32.01 9.76
C VAL A 1019 -11.91 -32.75 10.91
N ASN A 1020 -11.18 -32.96 12.00
CA ASN A 1020 -11.58 -33.78 13.15
C ASN A 1020 -12.15 -35.17 12.76
N GLY A 1021 -11.56 -35.78 11.72
CA GLY A 1021 -11.97 -37.08 11.17
C GLY A 1021 -13.13 -37.03 10.17
N MET A 1022 -13.76 -35.87 9.94
CA MET A 1022 -14.86 -35.70 8.98
C MET A 1022 -14.35 -35.26 7.60
N ASP A 1023 -14.70 -36.00 6.55
CA ASP A 1023 -14.44 -35.62 5.16
C ASP A 1023 -15.24 -34.36 4.77
N GLN A 1024 -14.56 -33.36 4.22
CA GLN A 1024 -15.15 -32.11 3.72
C GLN A 1024 -15.56 -32.21 2.23
N GLY A 1025 -15.23 -33.30 1.53
CA GLY A 1025 -15.58 -33.56 0.13
C GLY A 1025 -14.38 -33.46 -0.82
N VAL A 1026 -14.63 -33.30 -2.11
CA VAL A 1026 -13.56 -33.24 -3.14
C VAL A 1026 -13.04 -31.81 -3.31
N ALA A 1027 -11.81 -31.56 -2.89
CA ALA A 1027 -11.10 -30.28 -3.03
C ALA A 1027 -10.62 -30.03 -4.47
N ALA A 1028 -10.06 -31.07 -5.10
CA ALA A 1028 -9.51 -31.03 -6.45
C ALA A 1028 -9.56 -32.43 -7.06
N GLN A 1029 -9.53 -32.51 -8.39
CA GLN A 1029 -9.50 -33.76 -9.16
C GLN A 1029 -8.16 -33.89 -9.90
N ASP A 1030 -7.93 -35.05 -10.52
CA ASP A 1030 -6.75 -35.35 -11.34
C ASP A 1030 -5.39 -35.25 -10.61
N ILE A 1031 -5.35 -35.60 -9.31
CA ILE A 1031 -4.12 -35.63 -8.53
C ILE A 1031 -3.18 -36.74 -9.04
N PRO A 1032 -1.91 -36.40 -9.40
CA PRO A 1032 -0.94 -37.35 -9.90
C PRO A 1032 -0.51 -38.36 -8.84
N SER A 1033 0.02 -39.50 -9.29
CA SER A 1033 0.65 -40.49 -8.41
C SER A 1033 2.07 -40.77 -8.91
N PRO A 1034 3.12 -40.64 -8.06
CA PRO A 1034 3.08 -40.29 -6.64
C PRO A 1034 2.74 -38.81 -6.36
N CYS A 1035 2.16 -38.55 -5.18
CA CYS A 1035 1.97 -37.22 -4.61
C CYS A 1035 2.44 -37.19 -3.14
N PHE A 1036 2.88 -36.03 -2.64
CA PHE A 1036 3.44 -35.89 -1.29
C PHE A 1036 2.68 -34.81 -0.50
N PRO A 1037 2.17 -35.09 0.71
CA PRO A 1037 1.61 -34.09 1.61
C PRO A 1037 2.57 -32.97 1.96
N LEU A 1038 2.04 -31.75 1.91
CA LEU A 1038 2.69 -30.46 2.17
C LEU A 1038 1.86 -29.68 3.20
N ILE A 1039 2.52 -29.12 4.21
CA ILE A 1039 1.95 -28.23 5.23
C ILE A 1039 2.78 -26.95 5.24
N ASP A 1040 2.14 -25.80 5.38
CA ASP A 1040 2.80 -24.50 5.60
C ASP A 1040 2.29 -23.84 6.88
N LEU A 1041 3.18 -23.72 7.86
CA LEU A 1041 2.94 -23.04 9.12
C LEU A 1041 3.17 -21.52 8.95
N TYR A 1042 2.27 -20.87 8.20
CA TYR A 1042 2.26 -19.42 7.98
C TYR A 1042 1.16 -18.74 8.83
N GLY A 1043 1.40 -17.52 9.31
CA GLY A 1043 0.43 -16.83 10.16
C GLY A 1043 0.48 -17.28 11.62
N GLN A 1044 -0.65 -17.73 12.17
CA GLN A 1044 -0.80 -18.07 13.59
C GLN A 1044 -0.20 -19.42 13.97
N CYS A 1045 -0.15 -20.43 13.10
CA CYS A 1045 0.29 -21.76 13.54
C CYS A 1045 1.79 -21.80 13.85
N ASP A 1046 2.11 -21.94 15.15
CA ASP A 1046 3.46 -21.99 15.71
C ASP A 1046 3.88 -23.41 16.10
N GLY A 1047 3.01 -24.41 15.97
CA GLY A 1047 3.43 -25.81 15.95
C GLY A 1047 2.32 -26.84 15.77
N ILE A 1048 2.71 -28.03 15.28
CA ILE A 1048 1.80 -29.16 15.01
C ILE A 1048 2.26 -30.46 15.67
N GLY A 1049 1.32 -31.29 16.08
CA GLY A 1049 1.54 -32.56 16.77
C GLY A 1049 1.12 -33.79 15.97
N GLY A 1050 1.74 -34.93 16.28
CA GLY A 1050 1.32 -36.26 15.82
C GLY A 1050 0.63 -37.02 16.95
N ASN A 1051 -0.59 -37.50 16.71
CA ASN A 1051 -1.49 -37.90 17.80
C ASN A 1051 -1.33 -39.38 18.21
N GLU A 1052 -0.94 -39.63 19.48
CA GLU A 1052 -0.79 -40.97 20.04
C GLU A 1052 -2.09 -41.58 20.61
N LYS A 1053 -3.14 -40.79 20.86
CA LYS A 1053 -4.42 -41.27 21.41
C LYS A 1053 -5.61 -40.68 20.69
N ALA A 1054 -6.23 -41.48 19.83
CA ALA A 1054 -7.62 -41.29 19.43
C ALA A 1054 -8.55 -41.88 20.49
N ASP A 1055 -8.57 -41.29 21.69
CA ASP A 1055 -9.74 -41.41 22.57
C ASP A 1055 -10.77 -40.38 22.08
N ILE A 1056 -11.99 -40.84 21.79
CA ILE A 1056 -13.08 -40.02 21.23
C ILE A 1056 -13.44 -38.94 22.26
N LEU A 1057 -13.25 -37.66 21.90
CA LEU A 1057 -13.52 -36.52 22.78
C LEU A 1057 -14.09 -35.32 22.01
N GLU A 1058 -14.94 -34.56 22.70
CA GLU A 1058 -16.00 -33.74 22.12
C GLU A 1058 -15.59 -32.28 21.79
N SER A 1059 -16.43 -31.65 20.98
CA SER A 1059 -16.43 -30.27 20.48
C SER A 1059 -15.71 -29.18 21.32
N VAL A 1060 -14.81 -28.42 20.67
CA VAL A 1060 -14.41 -27.05 21.06
C VAL A 1060 -14.38 -26.15 19.82
N CYS A 1061 -14.99 -24.97 19.88
CA CYS A 1061 -15.29 -24.10 18.72
C CYS A 1061 -14.87 -22.64 18.90
N TRP A 1062 -14.57 -21.99 17.76
CA TRP A 1062 -13.86 -20.69 17.65
C TRP A 1062 -14.67 -19.39 17.72
N THR A 1063 -13.92 -18.30 17.93
CA THR A 1063 -14.32 -16.87 17.88
C THR A 1063 -13.18 -16.00 17.32
N PRO A 1064 -13.37 -15.31 16.18
CA PRO A 1064 -12.49 -14.20 15.77
C PRO A 1064 -13.11 -12.78 15.98
N PRO A 1065 -12.30 -11.69 15.90
CA PRO A 1065 -12.71 -10.31 16.24
C PRO A 1065 -13.44 -9.53 15.11
N PRO A 1066 -13.90 -8.28 15.36
CA PRO A 1066 -15.01 -7.68 14.61
C PRO A 1066 -14.60 -6.74 13.45
N GLU A 1067 -15.11 -7.03 12.25
CA GLU A 1067 -15.75 -6.03 11.34
C GLU A 1067 -16.43 -6.66 10.10
N VAL A 1068 -16.62 -7.99 10.08
CA VAL A 1068 -17.39 -8.67 9.03
C VAL A 1068 -18.87 -8.66 9.36
N ASN A 1069 -19.71 -8.14 8.46
CA ASN A 1069 -21.17 -8.17 8.58
C ASN A 1069 -21.66 -9.65 8.55
N PRO A 1070 -22.11 -10.25 9.68
CA PRO A 1070 -22.12 -11.72 9.83
C PRO A 1070 -23.15 -12.47 8.97
N ASN A 1071 -24.06 -11.74 8.32
CA ASN A 1071 -25.25 -12.29 7.68
C ASN A 1071 -25.05 -12.81 6.24
N LYS A 1072 -23.84 -12.67 5.66
CA LYS A 1072 -23.60 -13.05 4.25
C LYS A 1072 -22.72 -14.29 4.03
N THR A 1073 -22.03 -14.80 5.05
CA THR A 1073 -21.03 -15.89 4.91
C THR A 1073 -21.36 -17.17 5.70
N CYS A 1074 -22.45 -17.20 6.46
CA CYS A 1074 -22.82 -18.40 7.23
C CYS A 1074 -23.56 -19.43 6.37
N GLU A 1075 -22.94 -20.59 6.11
CA GLU A 1075 -23.58 -21.67 5.35
C GLU A 1075 -24.86 -22.19 6.03
N TYR A 1076 -24.87 -22.32 7.36
CA TYR A 1076 -26.07 -22.74 8.11
C TYR A 1076 -27.24 -21.75 7.93
N GLN A 1077 -26.94 -20.45 7.89
CA GLN A 1077 -27.93 -19.43 7.57
C GLN A 1077 -28.42 -19.56 6.13
N ALA A 1078 -27.53 -19.83 5.18
CA ALA A 1078 -27.90 -20.08 3.79
C ALA A 1078 -28.76 -21.34 3.64
N LEU A 1079 -28.51 -22.41 4.40
CA LEU A 1079 -29.32 -23.63 4.43
C LEU A 1079 -30.72 -23.35 5.00
N CYS A 1080 -30.81 -22.62 6.11
CA CYS A 1080 -32.09 -22.18 6.68
C CYS A 1080 -32.86 -21.22 5.75
N SER A 1081 -32.16 -20.39 4.97
CA SER A 1081 -32.78 -19.52 3.95
C SER A 1081 -33.35 -20.32 2.78
N ARG A 1082 -32.62 -21.33 2.26
CA ARG A 1082 -33.15 -22.25 1.24
C ARG A 1082 -34.36 -23.01 1.75
N PHE A 1083 -34.38 -23.41 3.03
CA PHE A 1083 -35.58 -23.97 3.65
C PHE A 1083 -36.73 -22.95 3.71
N LYS A 1084 -36.50 -21.68 4.12
CA LYS A 1084 -37.51 -20.60 4.05
C LYS A 1084 -38.12 -20.48 2.65
N GLU A 1085 -37.31 -20.53 1.61
CA GLU A 1085 -37.77 -20.44 0.21
C GLU A 1085 -38.71 -21.60 -0.15
N LEU A 1086 -38.40 -22.83 0.28
CA LEU A 1086 -39.27 -24.00 0.12
C LEU A 1086 -40.59 -23.91 0.88
N LEU A 1087 -40.70 -23.06 1.91
CA LEU A 1087 -41.98 -22.81 2.59
C LEU A 1087 -42.96 -21.97 1.74
N THR A 1088 -42.51 -21.39 0.62
CA THR A 1088 -43.33 -20.57 -0.30
C THR A 1088 -44.04 -19.39 0.37
N LEU A 1089 -43.45 -18.84 1.46
CA LEU A 1089 -44.01 -17.72 2.21
C LEU A 1089 -43.71 -16.39 1.47
N PRO A 1090 -44.73 -15.60 1.07
CA PRO A 1090 -44.55 -14.25 0.56
C PRO A 1090 -43.54 -13.39 1.32
N ASP A 1091 -42.61 -12.76 0.60
CA ASP A 1091 -41.58 -11.92 1.24
C ASP A 1091 -42.14 -10.69 1.97
N GLY A 1092 -43.39 -10.29 1.67
CA GLY A 1092 -44.10 -9.20 2.34
C GLY A 1092 -44.31 -9.38 3.86
N TYR A 1093 -44.23 -10.61 4.40
CA TYR A 1093 -44.24 -10.82 5.86
C TYR A 1093 -42.91 -10.45 6.53
N PHE A 1094 -41.81 -10.40 5.77
CA PHE A 1094 -40.46 -10.24 6.28
C PHE A 1094 -39.98 -8.79 6.16
N ASN A 1095 -38.93 -8.45 6.91
CA ASN A 1095 -38.26 -7.16 6.80
C ASN A 1095 -37.32 -7.17 5.59
N GLU A 1096 -37.42 -6.15 4.73
CA GLU A 1096 -36.61 -5.99 3.51
C GLU A 1096 -35.11 -5.83 3.83
N ASP A 1097 -34.77 -5.33 5.02
CA ASP A 1097 -33.38 -5.16 5.45
C ASP A 1097 -32.81 -6.45 6.10
N ALA A 1098 -31.99 -7.15 5.32
CA ALA A 1098 -31.35 -8.40 5.69
C ALA A 1098 -30.44 -8.31 6.93
N LYS A 1099 -30.06 -7.11 7.41
CA LYS A 1099 -29.29 -6.98 8.68
C LYS A 1099 -30.08 -7.41 9.91
N TYR A 1100 -31.41 -7.42 9.83
CA TYR A 1100 -32.28 -7.84 10.93
C TYR A 1100 -32.49 -9.37 11.01
N ASN A 1101 -32.08 -10.13 10.00
CA ASN A 1101 -31.99 -11.58 10.10
C ASN A 1101 -30.76 -11.93 10.95
N LEU A 1102 -30.80 -12.98 11.78
CA LEU A 1102 -29.65 -13.37 12.61
C LEU A 1102 -29.52 -14.88 12.69
N CYS A 1103 -28.32 -15.39 12.41
CA CYS A 1103 -27.97 -16.79 12.65
C CYS A 1103 -27.45 -16.98 14.08
N TYR A 1104 -28.01 -17.92 14.83
CA TYR A 1104 -27.54 -18.33 16.16
C TYR A 1104 -26.92 -19.74 16.16
N CYS A 1105 -26.37 -20.21 15.02
CA CYS A 1105 -25.48 -21.37 15.03
C CYS A 1105 -24.24 -21.07 15.90
N GLU A 1106 -23.55 -22.13 16.32
CA GLU A 1106 -22.44 -22.03 17.28
C GLU A 1106 -21.41 -20.97 16.87
N SER A 1107 -20.94 -21.00 15.63
CA SER A 1107 -19.99 -20.02 15.10
C SER A 1107 -20.53 -18.59 15.12
N CYS A 1108 -21.79 -18.37 14.70
CA CYS A 1108 -22.35 -17.02 14.51
C CYS A 1108 -22.72 -16.31 15.81
N HIS A 1109 -23.20 -17.01 16.83
CA HIS A 1109 -23.47 -16.38 18.12
C HIS A 1109 -22.16 -16.10 18.89
N LYS A 1110 -21.18 -17.01 18.77
CA LYS A 1110 -19.81 -16.84 19.27
C LYS A 1110 -19.13 -15.63 18.63
N LEU A 1111 -19.15 -15.52 17.30
CA LEU A 1111 -18.64 -14.37 16.52
C LEU A 1111 -19.16 -13.00 16.99
N ARG A 1112 -20.41 -12.93 17.46
CA ARG A 1112 -21.01 -11.69 17.94
C ARG A 1112 -20.77 -11.40 19.43
N GLY A 1113 -20.23 -12.35 20.18
CA GLY A 1113 -20.15 -12.27 21.64
C GLY A 1113 -21.53 -12.34 22.33
N ASP A 1114 -22.50 -13.02 21.73
CA ASP A 1114 -23.87 -13.13 22.25
C ASP A 1114 -23.89 -13.92 23.58
N GLU A 1115 -24.42 -13.32 24.66
CA GLU A 1115 -24.68 -14.02 25.93
C GLU A 1115 -25.87 -14.99 25.80
N ALA A 1116 -25.88 -16.07 26.60
CA ALA A 1116 -26.97 -17.04 26.55
C ALA A 1116 -28.34 -16.49 27.01
N TYR A 1117 -28.37 -15.43 27.84
CA TYR A 1117 -29.58 -14.91 28.47
C TYR A 1117 -29.56 -13.38 28.58
N TYR A 1118 -30.66 -12.73 28.19
CA TYR A 1118 -30.81 -11.27 28.27
C TYR A 1118 -32.07 -10.87 29.04
N LYS A 1119 -32.09 -9.62 29.53
CA LYS A 1119 -33.29 -9.00 30.12
C LYS A 1119 -33.98 -8.07 29.13
N ARG A 1120 -35.31 -8.15 29.04
CA ARG A 1120 -36.14 -7.20 28.27
C ARG A 1120 -37.51 -7.00 28.92
N GLY A 1121 -38.15 -5.88 28.64
CA GLY A 1121 -39.51 -5.53 29.09
C GLY A 1121 -39.58 -4.72 30.39
N GLU A 1122 -40.79 -4.30 30.76
CA GLU A 1122 -41.07 -3.55 32.00
C GLU A 1122 -42.16 -4.25 32.84
N PRO A 1123 -41.85 -4.81 34.02
CA PRO A 1123 -40.52 -4.94 34.62
C PRO A 1123 -39.60 -5.86 33.80
N PRO A 1124 -38.27 -5.71 33.87
CA PRO A 1124 -37.33 -6.53 33.10
C PRO A 1124 -37.43 -8.02 33.45
N ARG A 1125 -37.51 -8.88 32.43
CA ARG A 1125 -37.54 -10.33 32.59
C ARG A 1125 -36.49 -11.02 31.72
N ASP A 1126 -35.90 -12.08 32.26
CA ASP A 1126 -34.92 -12.92 31.57
C ASP A 1126 -35.57 -13.71 30.42
N TYR A 1127 -34.84 -13.87 29.31
CA TYR A 1127 -35.12 -14.79 28.21
C TYR A 1127 -33.80 -15.35 27.64
N ALA A 1128 -33.80 -16.58 27.14
CA ALA A 1128 -32.63 -17.18 26.48
C ALA A 1128 -32.55 -16.77 25.00
N LEU A 1129 -31.35 -16.74 24.41
CA LEU A 1129 -31.21 -16.68 22.96
C LEU A 1129 -31.43 -18.07 22.32
N PRO A 1130 -31.94 -18.13 21.07
CA PRO A 1130 -32.31 -19.38 20.43
C PRO A 1130 -31.10 -20.02 19.73
N PHE A 1131 -30.07 -20.39 20.50
CA PHE A 1131 -28.87 -21.05 19.95
C PHE A 1131 -29.24 -22.33 19.17
N GLY A 1132 -28.62 -22.50 18.00
CA GLY A 1132 -28.97 -23.50 16.99
C GLY A 1132 -30.03 -23.08 15.97
N TRP A 1133 -30.66 -21.90 16.10
CA TRP A 1133 -31.71 -21.44 15.19
C TRP A 1133 -31.28 -20.21 14.36
N CYS A 1134 -31.89 -20.02 13.20
CA CYS A 1134 -31.83 -18.80 12.40
C CYS A 1134 -33.13 -18.01 12.55
N ARG A 1135 -33.01 -16.72 12.90
CA ARG A 1135 -34.12 -15.77 12.97
C ARG A 1135 -34.24 -14.97 11.68
N PHE A 1136 -35.40 -15.05 11.05
CA PHE A 1136 -35.81 -14.18 9.95
C PHE A 1136 -36.75 -13.11 10.52
N ALA A 1137 -36.41 -11.84 10.34
CA ALA A 1137 -37.16 -10.72 10.91
C ALA A 1137 -38.51 -10.55 10.22
N LEU A 1138 -39.58 -10.47 11.00
CA LEU A 1138 -40.92 -10.18 10.50
C LEU A 1138 -41.15 -8.66 10.46
N ARG A 1139 -41.99 -8.20 9.53
CA ARG A 1139 -42.33 -6.79 9.33
C ARG A 1139 -43.20 -6.30 10.49
N SER A 1140 -42.61 -5.57 11.43
CA SER A 1140 -43.32 -5.00 12.59
C SER A 1140 -43.71 -3.54 12.37
N VAL A 1141 -44.90 -3.16 12.85
CA VAL A 1141 -45.57 -1.87 12.56
C VAL A 1141 -45.53 -0.85 13.70
N SER A 1142 -44.78 -1.07 14.80
CA SER A 1142 -44.67 -0.06 15.88
C SER A 1142 -43.41 -0.18 16.75
N ASN A 1143 -42.92 0.96 17.25
CA ASN A 1143 -41.82 1.06 18.21
C ASN A 1143 -42.21 0.73 19.67
N THR A 1144 -43.50 0.55 19.99
CA THR A 1144 -43.99 0.43 21.38
C THR A 1144 -43.54 -0.86 22.10
N PHE A 1145 -43.08 -1.88 21.38
CA PHE A 1145 -42.78 -3.22 21.92
C PHE A 1145 -41.42 -3.37 22.64
N LYS A 1146 -40.65 -2.28 22.83
CA LYS A 1146 -39.44 -2.32 23.66
C LYS A 1146 -39.75 -2.63 25.14
N LYS A 1147 -40.95 -2.27 25.60
CA LYS A 1147 -41.46 -2.53 26.96
C LYS A 1147 -42.04 -3.94 27.17
N TRP A 1148 -42.10 -4.77 26.12
CA TRP A 1148 -42.69 -6.11 26.18
C TRP A 1148 -41.62 -7.19 26.41
N HIS A 1149 -42.00 -8.29 27.07
CA HIS A 1149 -41.15 -9.46 27.32
C HIS A 1149 -40.89 -10.23 26.02
N ILE A 1150 -39.82 -11.02 25.97
CA ILE A 1150 -39.57 -11.95 24.85
C ILE A 1150 -39.90 -13.37 25.30
N ALA A 1151 -40.57 -14.10 24.43
CA ALA A 1151 -40.85 -15.52 24.56
C ALA A 1151 -40.83 -16.21 23.20
N TYR A 1152 -41.01 -17.53 23.21
CA TYR A 1152 -40.89 -18.40 22.05
C TYR A 1152 -42.05 -19.39 21.95
N HIS A 1153 -42.44 -19.72 20.73
CA HIS A 1153 -43.48 -20.70 20.41
C HIS A 1153 -42.99 -21.66 19.32
N GLY A 1154 -42.96 -22.97 19.59
CA GLY A 1154 -42.79 -23.97 18.53
C GLY A 1154 -44.06 -24.09 17.71
N THR A 1155 -43.95 -24.43 16.42
CA THR A 1155 -45.12 -24.64 15.57
C THR A 1155 -44.85 -25.62 14.44
N SER A 1156 -45.90 -26.07 13.75
CA SER A 1156 -45.77 -26.90 12.55
C SER A 1156 -45.62 -26.05 11.28
N VAL A 1157 -44.94 -26.60 10.26
CA VAL A 1157 -44.84 -25.97 8.93
C VAL A 1157 -46.23 -25.66 8.34
N GLY A 1158 -47.22 -26.53 8.57
CA GLY A 1158 -48.59 -26.35 8.08
C GLY A 1158 -49.33 -25.15 8.68
N SER A 1159 -48.99 -24.74 9.91
CA SER A 1159 -49.64 -23.60 10.59
C SER A 1159 -48.88 -22.27 10.48
N LEU A 1160 -47.63 -22.27 9.99
CA LEU A 1160 -46.84 -21.04 9.78
C LEU A 1160 -47.59 -19.96 9.00
N ARG A 1161 -48.10 -20.30 7.81
CA ARG A 1161 -48.77 -19.33 6.94
C ARG A 1161 -50.02 -18.75 7.61
N ARG A 1162 -50.83 -19.59 8.25
CA ARG A 1162 -52.04 -19.18 8.96
C ARG A 1162 -51.75 -18.24 10.15
N ALA A 1163 -50.64 -18.47 10.86
CA ALA A 1163 -50.19 -17.59 11.94
C ALA A 1163 -49.65 -16.24 11.42
N LEU A 1164 -48.95 -16.24 10.28
CA LEU A 1164 -48.45 -15.03 9.63
C LEU A 1164 -49.58 -14.17 9.03
N ASP A 1165 -50.54 -14.80 8.33
CA ASP A 1165 -51.71 -14.12 7.74
C ASP A 1165 -52.55 -13.37 8.78
N HIS A 1166 -52.69 -13.92 9.99
CA HIS A 1166 -53.38 -13.26 11.10
C HIS A 1166 -52.47 -12.46 12.04
N SER A 1167 -51.14 -12.48 11.81
CA SER A 1167 -50.12 -11.89 12.68
C SER A 1167 -50.23 -12.30 14.17
N GLN A 1168 -50.80 -13.48 14.43
CA GLN A 1168 -51.15 -13.98 15.77
C GLN A 1168 -50.94 -15.49 15.82
N ILE A 1169 -50.55 -15.99 16.99
CA ILE A 1169 -50.48 -17.43 17.25
C ILE A 1169 -51.88 -17.95 17.51
N LEU A 1170 -52.27 -18.96 16.73
CA LEU A 1170 -53.57 -19.62 16.86
C LEU A 1170 -53.45 -20.81 17.81
N THR A 1171 -54.50 -21.07 18.58
CA THR A 1171 -54.57 -22.25 19.47
C THR A 1171 -55.11 -23.45 18.71
N GLY A 1172 -54.51 -24.63 18.90
CA GLY A 1172 -55.08 -25.88 18.41
C GLY A 1172 -54.16 -27.11 18.34
N GLU A 1173 -52.84 -26.98 18.24
CA GLU A 1173 -52.03 -28.12 17.74
C GLU A 1173 -51.52 -29.12 18.79
N PHE A 1174 -51.37 -28.77 20.08
CA PHE A 1174 -50.70 -29.63 21.07
C PHE A 1174 -51.39 -29.67 22.45
N CYS A 1175 -52.71 -29.87 22.50
CA CYS A 1175 -53.44 -30.11 23.75
C CYS A 1175 -53.77 -31.59 23.93
N TYR A 1176 -52.76 -32.39 24.32
CA TYR A 1176 -52.99 -33.71 24.91
C TYR A 1176 -52.98 -33.57 26.44
N GLY A 1177 -54.17 -33.38 26.99
CA GLY A 1177 -54.47 -33.45 28.42
C GLY A 1177 -55.95 -33.82 28.54
N GLU A 1178 -56.28 -34.80 29.38
CA GLU A 1178 -57.64 -35.32 29.48
C GLU A 1178 -58.63 -34.23 29.94
N PRO A 1179 -59.90 -34.28 29.48
CA PRO A 1179 -60.91 -33.33 29.95
C PRO A 1179 -61.29 -33.66 31.39
N GLU A 1180 -60.95 -32.78 32.34
CA GLU A 1180 -61.61 -32.80 33.65
C GLU A 1180 -63.10 -32.47 33.47
N GLU A 1181 -63.96 -33.49 33.64
CA GLU A 1181 -65.39 -33.29 33.79
C GLU A 1181 -65.65 -32.40 35.01
N ASN A 1182 -65.97 -31.13 34.78
CA ASN A 1182 -66.99 -30.30 35.48
C ASN A 1182 -66.66 -28.80 35.40
N SER A 1183 -67.04 -28.11 34.31
CA SER A 1183 -67.40 -26.69 34.36
C SER A 1183 -68.21 -26.24 33.13
N ALA A 1184 -69.01 -25.19 33.31
CA ALA A 1184 -69.94 -24.64 32.31
C ALA A 1184 -69.21 -23.97 31.12
N PRO A 1185 -69.88 -23.74 29.97
CA PRO A 1185 -69.23 -23.21 28.77
C PRO A 1185 -68.95 -21.71 28.86
N GLU A 1186 -67.93 -21.33 29.65
CA GLU A 1186 -67.29 -20.03 29.49
C GLU A 1186 -66.57 -19.97 28.14
N ARG A 1187 -66.60 -18.80 27.49
CA ARG A 1187 -65.92 -18.57 26.20
C ARG A 1187 -64.42 -18.80 26.36
N GLU A 1188 -63.93 -19.97 25.95
CA GLU A 1188 -62.50 -20.30 26.04
C GLU A 1188 -61.65 -19.25 25.30
N ILE A 1189 -60.82 -18.56 26.07
CA ILE A 1189 -59.81 -17.66 25.54
C ILE A 1189 -58.66 -18.53 25.03
N PRO A 1190 -58.19 -18.35 23.78
CA PRO A 1190 -56.97 -18.94 23.26
C PRO A 1190 -55.77 -18.79 24.19
N ARG A 1191 -55.51 -19.87 24.94
CA ARG A 1191 -54.33 -20.06 25.80
C ARG A 1191 -53.15 -20.53 24.95
N VAL A 1192 -52.38 -19.59 24.44
CA VAL A 1192 -51.12 -19.88 23.72
C VAL A 1192 -50.06 -20.25 24.74
N ARG A 1193 -49.41 -21.41 24.55
CA ARG A 1193 -48.21 -21.79 25.29
C ARG A 1193 -46.97 -21.15 24.68
N LEU A 1194 -46.15 -20.56 25.55
CA LEU A 1194 -44.92 -19.85 25.25
C LEU A 1194 -43.85 -20.27 26.26
N SER A 1195 -42.59 -19.96 25.98
CA SER A 1195 -41.47 -20.17 26.91
C SER A 1195 -40.44 -19.06 26.80
N PRO A 1196 -39.69 -18.71 27.86
CA PRO A 1196 -38.55 -17.81 27.74
C PRO A 1196 -37.35 -18.45 27.00
N THR A 1197 -37.41 -19.73 26.63
CA THR A 1197 -36.31 -20.45 25.98
C THR A 1197 -36.79 -21.37 24.84
N MET A 1198 -36.02 -21.40 23.73
CA MET A 1198 -36.24 -22.38 22.65
C MET A 1198 -35.84 -23.81 23.03
N ARG A 1199 -35.19 -24.03 24.18
CA ARG A 1199 -34.89 -25.39 24.68
C ARG A 1199 -36.16 -26.16 25.03
N TYR A 1200 -37.19 -25.46 25.53
CA TYR A 1200 -38.52 -26.03 25.76
C TYR A 1200 -39.41 -25.89 24.53
N SER A 1201 -39.61 -24.66 24.01
CA SER A 1201 -40.50 -24.43 22.85
C SER A 1201 -40.03 -25.08 21.54
N GLY A 1202 -38.77 -25.51 21.44
CA GLY A 1202 -38.21 -26.22 20.28
C GLY A 1202 -38.21 -27.75 20.39
N LEU A 1203 -38.76 -28.33 21.47
CA LEU A 1203 -38.98 -29.78 21.57
C LEU A 1203 -39.93 -30.24 20.46
N GLU A 1204 -39.74 -31.46 19.96
CA GLU A 1204 -40.47 -31.98 18.80
C GLU A 1204 -42.00 -32.05 18.99
N VAL A 1205 -42.45 -32.19 20.25
CA VAL A 1205 -43.86 -32.10 20.68
C VAL A 1205 -44.49 -30.71 20.52
N PHE A 1206 -43.68 -29.66 20.30
CA PHE A 1206 -44.16 -28.30 20.03
C PHE A 1206 -43.71 -27.77 18.66
N ALA A 1207 -42.55 -28.20 18.17
CA ALA A 1207 -42.01 -27.88 16.86
C ALA A 1207 -41.65 -29.18 16.09
N PRO A 1208 -42.62 -29.83 15.42
CA PRO A 1208 -42.38 -31.09 14.73
C PRO A 1208 -41.29 -30.98 13.65
N LYS A 1209 -40.51 -32.05 13.48
CA LYS A 1209 -39.50 -32.14 12.41
C LYS A 1209 -40.18 -32.43 11.06
N VAL A 1210 -39.72 -31.75 10.02
CA VAL A 1210 -40.15 -31.95 8.63
C VAL A 1210 -38.92 -32.22 7.77
N GLN A 1211 -38.90 -33.36 7.07
CA GLN A 1211 -37.82 -33.67 6.15
C GLN A 1211 -37.97 -32.89 4.85
N PHE A 1212 -36.88 -32.31 4.36
CA PHE A 1212 -36.80 -31.68 3.03
C PHE A 1212 -35.51 -32.08 2.32
N ARG A 1213 -35.48 -31.92 0.99
CA ARG A 1213 -34.27 -32.10 0.18
C ARG A 1213 -33.72 -30.73 -0.19
N ASP A 1214 -32.47 -30.45 0.14
CA ASP A 1214 -31.80 -29.21 -0.23
C ASP A 1214 -31.63 -29.11 -1.76
N PRO A 1215 -32.18 -28.08 -2.43
CA PRO A 1215 -32.03 -27.92 -3.88
C PRO A 1215 -30.57 -27.78 -4.35
N ARG A 1216 -29.65 -27.34 -3.47
CA ARG A 1216 -28.24 -27.12 -3.82
C ARG A 1216 -27.37 -28.36 -3.62
N SER A 1217 -27.41 -28.98 -2.43
CA SER A 1217 -26.59 -30.16 -2.11
C SER A 1217 -27.25 -31.51 -2.44
N LEU A 1218 -28.54 -31.51 -2.78
CA LEU A 1218 -29.38 -32.69 -3.02
C LEU A 1218 -29.50 -33.67 -1.83
N ARG A 1219 -29.00 -33.29 -0.64
CA ARG A 1219 -29.11 -34.05 0.61
C ARG A 1219 -30.47 -33.84 1.28
N CYS A 1220 -30.91 -34.83 2.05
CA CYS A 1220 -32.13 -34.73 2.86
C CYS A 1220 -31.79 -34.29 4.28
N HIS A 1221 -32.49 -33.28 4.79
CA HIS A 1221 -32.33 -32.70 6.12
C HIS A 1221 -33.67 -32.64 6.85
N ASN A 1222 -33.65 -32.59 8.17
CA ASN A 1222 -34.82 -32.35 9.01
C ASN A 1222 -34.86 -30.87 9.42
N ALA A 1223 -36.01 -30.23 9.29
CA ALA A 1223 -36.20 -28.84 9.70
C ALA A 1223 -37.28 -28.71 10.77
N GLN A 1224 -37.08 -27.78 11.69
CA GLN A 1224 -38.07 -27.37 12.70
C GLN A 1224 -38.33 -25.86 12.57
N VAL A 1225 -39.54 -25.43 12.94
CA VAL A 1225 -39.97 -24.04 12.82
C VAL A 1225 -40.63 -23.54 14.10
N GLY A 1226 -40.52 -22.23 14.34
CA GLY A 1226 -41.11 -21.58 15.51
C GLY A 1226 -41.17 -20.07 15.35
N PHE A 1227 -41.70 -19.37 16.34
CA PHE A 1227 -41.76 -17.92 16.38
C PHE A 1227 -41.06 -17.37 17.62
N GLN A 1228 -40.29 -16.29 17.44
CA GLN A 1228 -39.95 -15.36 18.51
C GLN A 1228 -41.08 -14.34 18.64
N VAL A 1229 -41.51 -14.09 19.88
CA VAL A 1229 -42.75 -13.40 20.22
C VAL A 1229 -42.47 -12.30 21.24
N CYS A 1230 -43.00 -11.10 21.02
CA CYS A 1230 -43.11 -10.09 22.06
C CYS A 1230 -44.40 -10.33 22.86
N VAL A 1231 -44.32 -10.44 24.18
CA VAL A 1231 -45.45 -10.71 25.08
C VAL A 1231 -45.66 -9.55 26.05
N ARG A 1232 -46.90 -9.07 26.17
CA ARG A 1232 -47.22 -7.95 27.05
C ARG A 1232 -47.06 -8.37 28.53
N PRO A 1233 -46.33 -7.61 29.36
CA PRO A 1233 -46.23 -7.87 30.79
C PRO A 1233 -47.63 -7.94 31.44
N GLY A 1234 -47.85 -8.95 32.29
CA GLY A 1234 -49.15 -9.21 32.94
C GLY A 1234 -50.13 -10.09 32.13
N SER A 1235 -50.03 -10.10 30.80
CA SER A 1235 -50.96 -10.82 29.88
C SER A 1235 -50.82 -12.35 29.88
N TYR A 1236 -49.92 -12.91 30.68
CA TYR A 1236 -49.66 -14.36 30.79
C TYR A 1236 -49.53 -14.83 32.24
N LYS A 1237 -49.73 -16.12 32.47
CA LYS A 1237 -49.42 -16.86 33.71
C LYS A 1237 -48.13 -17.66 33.49
N VAL A 1238 -47.36 -17.85 34.54
CA VAL A 1238 -46.13 -18.66 34.57
C VAL A 1238 -46.44 -19.93 35.34
N GLY A 1239 -45.92 -21.08 34.89
CA GLY A 1239 -46.15 -22.36 35.54
C GLY A 1239 -45.14 -23.44 35.14
N PRO A 1240 -45.32 -24.65 35.68
CA PRO A 1240 -44.44 -25.78 35.41
C PRO A 1240 -44.60 -26.29 33.98
N GLN A 1241 -43.55 -26.96 33.50
CA GLN A 1241 -43.59 -27.73 32.25
C GLN A 1241 -44.66 -28.84 32.29
N SER A 1242 -45.33 -29.05 31.17
CA SER A 1242 -46.45 -30.00 31.03
C SER A 1242 -46.04 -31.40 30.55
N LEU A 1243 -44.74 -31.68 30.39
CA LEU A 1243 -44.20 -32.88 29.74
C LEU A 1243 -43.64 -33.94 30.71
N GLY A 1244 -43.76 -33.73 32.04
CA GLY A 1244 -43.29 -34.68 33.05
C GLY A 1244 -41.75 -34.79 33.18
N VAL A 1245 -40.97 -33.95 32.50
CA VAL A 1245 -39.49 -34.02 32.51
C VAL A 1245 -38.93 -33.60 33.88
N SER A 1246 -38.23 -34.52 34.54
CA SER A 1246 -37.57 -34.30 35.83
C SER A 1246 -36.22 -33.58 35.73
N GLU A 1247 -35.54 -33.68 34.59
CA GLU A 1247 -34.24 -33.04 34.35
C GLU A 1247 -34.40 -31.56 33.98
N PRO A 1248 -33.48 -30.67 34.42
CA PRO A 1248 -33.56 -29.24 34.14
C PRO A 1248 -33.41 -28.95 32.64
N LEU A 1249 -34.48 -28.47 32.02
CA LEU A 1249 -34.57 -28.20 30.57
C LEU A 1249 -33.72 -27.01 30.13
N ASP A 1250 -33.47 -26.07 31.04
CA ASP A 1250 -32.68 -24.87 30.80
C ASP A 1250 -31.88 -24.50 32.07
N PRO A 1251 -30.58 -24.18 31.97
CA PRO A 1251 -29.74 -23.84 33.13
C PRO A 1251 -30.21 -22.65 33.97
N ARG A 1252 -31.04 -21.75 33.42
CA ARG A 1252 -31.51 -20.53 34.12
C ARG A 1252 -33.00 -20.53 34.41
N PHE A 1253 -33.81 -21.26 33.64
CA PHE A 1253 -35.26 -21.36 33.87
C PHE A 1253 -35.62 -22.69 34.53
N SER A 1254 -36.07 -22.62 35.79
CA SER A 1254 -36.61 -23.79 36.50
C SER A 1254 -37.76 -24.43 35.70
N ASN A 1255 -37.82 -25.77 35.69
CA ASN A 1255 -38.94 -26.53 35.15
C ASN A 1255 -40.29 -26.14 35.80
N THR A 1256 -40.30 -25.44 36.94
CA THR A 1256 -41.50 -24.90 37.61
C THR A 1256 -42.00 -23.56 37.04
N GLU A 1257 -41.22 -22.90 36.18
CA GLU A 1257 -41.51 -21.55 35.64
C GLU A 1257 -41.27 -21.39 34.13
N ILE A 1258 -40.92 -22.48 33.44
CA ILE A 1258 -40.51 -22.49 32.03
C ILE A 1258 -41.68 -22.43 31.03
N GLU A 1259 -42.91 -22.72 31.47
CA GLU A 1259 -44.12 -22.65 30.64
C GLU A 1259 -44.94 -21.39 30.95
N TRP A 1260 -45.20 -20.59 29.91
CA TRP A 1260 -45.97 -19.36 29.99
C TRP A 1260 -47.26 -19.49 29.18
N ILE A 1261 -48.41 -19.18 29.78
CA ILE A 1261 -49.73 -19.35 29.18
C ILE A 1261 -50.43 -17.99 29.09
N THR A 1262 -50.86 -17.57 27.88
CA THR A 1262 -51.58 -16.31 27.71
C THR A 1262 -52.96 -16.31 28.40
N LYS A 1263 -53.32 -15.17 29.01
CA LYS A 1263 -54.61 -14.94 29.69
C LYS A 1263 -55.63 -14.23 28.81
N GLU A 1264 -55.18 -13.51 27.79
CA GLU A 1264 -55.97 -12.64 26.92
C GLU A 1264 -55.54 -12.75 25.44
N LYS A 1265 -56.47 -12.49 24.51
CA LYS A 1265 -56.13 -12.33 23.08
C LYS A 1265 -55.40 -11.01 22.86
N GLY A 1266 -54.45 -10.98 21.91
CA GLY A 1266 -53.71 -9.76 21.56
C GLY A 1266 -52.59 -9.35 22.52
N GLY A 1267 -52.33 -10.15 23.56
CA GLY A 1267 -51.16 -9.99 24.45
C GLY A 1267 -49.82 -10.40 23.80
N THR A 1268 -49.83 -10.89 22.56
CA THR A 1268 -48.68 -11.42 21.82
C THR A 1268 -48.53 -10.76 20.46
N LEU A 1269 -47.29 -10.54 20.02
CA LEU A 1269 -46.94 -10.06 18.69
C LEU A 1269 -45.80 -10.91 18.12
N LEU A 1270 -45.96 -11.41 16.89
CA LEU A 1270 -44.88 -12.08 16.16
C LEU A 1270 -43.72 -11.09 15.88
N TYR A 1271 -42.50 -11.51 16.18
CA TYR A 1271 -41.29 -10.66 16.06
C TYR A 1271 -40.25 -11.25 15.10
N GLY A 1272 -40.18 -12.58 14.99
CA GLY A 1272 -39.33 -13.25 14.01
C GLY A 1272 -39.76 -14.70 13.78
N LEU A 1273 -39.60 -15.19 12.55
CA LEU A 1273 -39.66 -16.61 12.23
C LEU A 1273 -38.33 -17.25 12.63
N LEU A 1274 -38.38 -18.36 13.34
CA LEU A 1274 -37.23 -19.17 13.72
C LEU A 1274 -37.22 -20.47 12.90
N ILE A 1275 -36.07 -20.82 12.34
CA ILE A 1275 -35.82 -22.05 11.58
C ILE A 1275 -34.59 -22.74 12.16
N ARG A 1276 -34.65 -24.06 12.35
CA ARG A 1276 -33.52 -24.93 12.65
C ARG A 1276 -33.48 -26.04 11.60
N VAL A 1277 -32.29 -26.42 11.18
CA VAL A 1277 -32.07 -27.52 10.22
C VAL A 1277 -31.03 -28.49 10.80
N GLU A 1278 -31.23 -29.78 10.56
CA GLU A 1278 -30.35 -30.89 10.97
C GLU A 1278 -30.13 -31.82 9.75
#